data_AF-A0A9X1LPP6-F1
#
_entry.id   AF-A0A9X1LPP6-F1
#
_cell.length_a   1.000
_cell.length_b   1.000
_cell.length_c   1.000
_cell.angle_alpha   90.00
_cell.angle_beta   90.00
_cell.angle_gamma   90.00
#
_symmetry.space_group_name_H-M   'P 1'
#
loop_
_entity.id
_entity.type
_entity.pdbx_description
1 polymer ?
#
loop_
_entity_poly.entity_id
_entity_poly.type
_entity_poly.pdbx_seq_one_letter_code
_entity_poly.pdbx_strand_id
1 'polypeptide(L)'
;MSQLTFEHRSSTRRRGILKTSLAALAAVAIGIPAAAATPAAAADDPAAEPLTSFVNPFIGTQDDGNTYPGASVPFGMVQFSPDNGHNVGYDYGNTRIRGFSLVHLSGVGCGLGGLLPVLPTTGIPTSTRYEDYGLEYSHDDEEAAPGYYRVGLQAPGGTIEAELTATEHTAIQRYTFPETAEATVIINAGQALNSVTASSVNIIDARTVETTITSRGFCQDTQPFTVHTRTTFDRDIVSAGVWSGDTLSADTASEGERTGAYVTFDATADRDVEAVTALSYVDAAGARANHGAEATSFDQARSAADAQWEQRLESVRIPTSDVESARVFYSALYRSFLAPNTGTDVDGRYRGWDRAVHTADGFTYYQNLSLWDTYRTQQQLLYLLAPGESRDMAISVITAGEQLGWLPRWGYGPVETNIMTGDPGTAFLVSAWNQGLLDGYEERAYAVLAHNADNTPDASSPANGRAGNPVYLEDGFVPHEPGENGRPGDYDLHHGGSATLEYALSDALLSTMAAGLGHDDDAARYAVRGENYRAVFDETTGSFRARDRSGFFVGDPDPAHTTGFHEGTAVQYQWLVPQDVPGLIELLGGTDAVEQRLDDFFAYDALQDDPEGTARDVWVNGTYSYYGQHTYNPNNEPDLHAPYLYQWTGQPWKTTDVVRAALTLFTDGPTGVTGNDDLGTMSAWYVLSSIGAYPIVPGTDIWGLSTPAFESVDIALDPEWFGTDALAIRAPGLTDENRYTRSVTASSDLGAVTASHLAGAELTGAGTLTFEVGSAPSDWATAPGSAPGALVMAGAVEDRLFARLSPAHAAVEAGGATTISVDVLAQAAGSSSGSIRIGGTGEISASVEDVEWTVESNGLPVGKQVPVTLAVRPGVIAGTYPITVQATDAAGNEIDIDTTVTVGETSWLSGQFDNVGIGDARADNADFDGLGYYFLRDALADLGFEQGAAGVVPGTEATFVVPAVDAGEPDNLLAAGQQLEIPGAFRRATSLHLVGATNNGSPHAGGSLQLHFTDGTEAGAQVELSDWCTGEPADGNIVVAKAGQRGDNANDPQNIDCGIYATAAVAVPDGKTLQSITLPQAPNMHVFAVAFDVPNPVTPVLTADVSEAEPAIGDTVTVTVTSDPASAAGEIVLSPVADDAAARPSAAAADGVRRVPLVDGVAELPVVATADAASYRIEFVPTDATLFSPTQLADDIVIQGAPDPDGSDGDGSGGDGSGDGSDDSDAGGSGGEGSDAGGAGDGLATTGGAVSSALIALALAALAAGALLRTRSRAARTR
;
A
#
# COMPACT_ATOMS: atom_id res chain seq x y z
N MET A 1 -40.83 3.67 -15.92
CA MET A 1 -41.83 4.09 -16.95
C MET A 1 -42.11 5.58 -16.82
N SER A 2 -41.47 6.40 -17.65
CA SER A 2 -41.98 7.67 -18.20
C SER A 2 -41.01 8.09 -19.30
N GLN A 3 -41.50 8.08 -20.54
CA GLN A 3 -40.75 8.34 -21.77
C GLN A 3 -40.65 9.85 -22.02
N LEU A 4 -39.48 10.36 -22.36
CA LEU A 4 -39.31 11.56 -23.17
C LEU A 4 -38.17 11.32 -24.17
N THR A 5 -38.57 11.19 -25.44
CA THR A 5 -37.75 10.97 -26.62
C THR A 5 -37.04 12.25 -27.06
N PHE A 6 -35.70 12.22 -27.19
CA PHE A 6 -34.93 13.24 -27.89
C PHE A 6 -34.65 12.79 -29.34
N GLU A 7 -35.22 13.50 -30.31
CA GLU A 7 -34.92 13.33 -31.73
C GLU A 7 -33.68 14.14 -32.12
N HIS A 8 -32.71 13.41 -32.65
CA HIS A 8 -31.44 13.87 -33.20
C HIS A 8 -31.64 14.65 -34.51
N ARG A 9 -31.12 15.88 -34.63
CA ARG A 9 -30.92 16.54 -35.93
C ARG A 9 -29.51 17.08 -36.08
N SER A 10 -28.72 16.30 -36.81
CA SER A 10 -27.46 16.71 -37.41
C SER A 10 -27.67 17.86 -38.40
N SER A 11 -26.82 18.88 -38.32
CA SER A 11 -26.65 19.81 -39.44
C SER A 11 -25.19 20.22 -39.58
N THR A 12 -24.52 19.58 -40.53
CA THR A 12 -23.25 19.98 -41.11
C THR A 12 -23.44 21.31 -41.86
N ARG A 13 -22.59 22.31 -41.62
CA ARG A 13 -22.45 23.44 -42.57
C ARG A 13 -21.01 23.84 -42.85
N ARG A 14 -20.70 23.68 -44.14
CA ARG A 14 -19.49 24.10 -44.85
C ARG A 14 -19.36 25.62 -44.92
N ARG A 15 -18.10 26.05 -44.88
CA ARG A 15 -17.58 27.38 -45.25
C ARG A 15 -18.07 27.86 -46.62
N GLY A 16 -18.35 29.16 -46.72
CA GLY A 16 -18.54 29.89 -47.97
C GLY A 16 -18.34 31.40 -47.78
N ILE A 17 -17.27 31.93 -48.38
CA ILE A 17 -16.87 33.34 -48.42
C ILE A 17 -17.62 34.05 -49.56
N LEU A 18 -18.17 35.26 -49.36
CA LEU A 18 -17.91 36.51 -50.14
C LEU A 18 -18.96 37.63 -49.93
N LYS A 19 -18.45 38.79 -49.45
CA LYS A 19 -18.65 40.20 -49.87
C LYS A 19 -20.01 40.67 -50.45
N THR A 20 -20.60 41.74 -49.88
CA THR A 20 -20.67 43.12 -50.45
C THR A 20 -21.60 44.09 -49.68
N SER A 21 -21.00 45.21 -49.23
CA SER A 21 -21.37 46.63 -49.36
C SER A 21 -22.82 47.19 -49.26
N LEU A 22 -22.98 48.07 -48.26
CA LEU A 22 -23.51 49.45 -48.26
C LEU A 22 -25.01 49.80 -48.47
N ALA A 23 -25.51 50.52 -47.44
CA ALA A 23 -26.09 51.88 -47.48
C ALA A 23 -27.62 52.09 -47.30
N ALA A 24 -27.94 52.55 -46.07
CA ALA A 24 -28.60 53.81 -45.71
C ALA A 24 -30.08 54.08 -46.07
N LEU A 25 -30.86 54.46 -45.03
CA LEU A 25 -31.73 55.65 -45.09
C LEU A 25 -31.98 56.26 -43.69
N ALA A 26 -31.69 57.57 -43.60
CA ALA A 26 -31.98 58.56 -42.56
C ALA A 26 -33.47 59.01 -42.62
N ALA A 27 -34.10 59.78 -41.72
CA ALA A 27 -33.93 60.28 -40.36
C ALA A 27 -35.18 61.17 -40.03
N VAL A 28 -35.26 61.65 -38.78
CA VAL A 28 -35.96 62.88 -38.28
C VAL A 28 -37.47 62.75 -37.97
N ALA A 29 -38.06 63.20 -36.85
CA ALA A 29 -37.62 63.64 -35.50
C ALA A 29 -38.86 63.97 -34.62
N ILE A 30 -38.59 64.20 -33.32
CA ILE A 30 -39.21 65.13 -32.35
C ILE A 30 -39.91 64.46 -31.15
N GLY A 31 -39.32 64.68 -29.95
CA GLY A 31 -39.95 64.45 -28.65
C GLY A 31 -39.01 64.70 -27.45
N ILE A 32 -38.81 65.98 -27.10
CA ILE A 32 -38.52 66.60 -25.78
C ILE A 32 -37.59 65.84 -24.78
N PRO A 33 -36.45 66.43 -24.36
CA PRO A 33 -35.52 65.80 -23.42
C PRO A 33 -35.95 66.00 -21.96
N ALA A 34 -36.13 64.91 -21.22
CA ALA A 34 -36.04 64.89 -19.77
C ALA A 34 -34.55 64.83 -19.37
N ALA A 35 -34.17 65.60 -18.35
CA ALA A 35 -32.78 65.78 -17.92
C ALA A 35 -32.09 64.43 -17.63
N ALA A 36 -31.14 64.06 -18.47
CA ALA A 36 -30.13 63.07 -18.13
C ALA A 36 -29.20 63.71 -17.09
N ALA A 37 -29.15 63.14 -15.89
CA ALA A 37 -28.03 63.34 -15.00
C ALA A 37 -26.77 62.92 -15.77
N THR A 38 -25.87 63.88 -15.99
CA THR A 38 -24.50 63.59 -16.41
C THR A 38 -23.94 62.46 -15.55
N PRO A 39 -23.29 61.43 -16.12
CA PRO A 39 -22.50 60.52 -15.32
C PRO A 39 -21.50 61.40 -14.58
N ALA A 40 -21.57 61.37 -13.24
CA ALA A 40 -20.52 61.94 -12.43
C ALA A 40 -19.23 61.29 -12.93
N ALA A 41 -18.27 62.12 -13.34
CA ALA A 41 -16.90 61.67 -13.52
C ALA A 41 -16.55 60.88 -12.27
N ALA A 42 -16.14 59.62 -12.44
CA ALA A 42 -15.53 58.84 -11.39
C ALA A 42 -14.50 59.75 -10.73
N ALA A 43 -14.77 60.13 -9.49
CA ALA A 43 -13.73 60.68 -8.65
C ALA A 43 -12.69 59.58 -8.57
N ASP A 44 -11.42 59.92 -8.84
CA ASP A 44 -10.29 59.06 -8.53
C ASP A 44 -10.46 58.56 -7.10
N ASP A 45 -10.85 57.29 -6.96
CA ASP A 45 -10.78 56.57 -5.69
C ASP A 45 -9.29 56.59 -5.31
N PRO A 46 -8.89 56.95 -4.08
CA PRO A 46 -7.52 56.74 -3.65
C PRO A 46 -7.15 55.29 -4.01
N ALA A 47 -6.08 55.12 -4.80
CA ALA A 47 -5.71 53.83 -5.36
C ALA A 47 -5.76 52.76 -4.26
N ALA A 48 -6.66 51.78 -4.42
CA ALA A 48 -6.71 50.64 -3.53
C ALA A 48 -5.30 50.02 -3.43
N GLU A 49 -4.90 49.59 -2.24
CA GLU A 49 -3.61 48.94 -2.05
C GLU A 49 -3.51 47.73 -3.00
N PRO A 50 -2.38 47.55 -3.73
CA PRO A 50 -2.19 46.40 -4.61
C PRO A 50 -2.39 45.09 -3.86
N LEU A 51 -3.06 44.11 -4.47
CA LEU A 51 -3.34 42.82 -3.85
C LEU A 51 -2.05 42.06 -3.51
N THR A 52 -0.98 42.23 -4.30
CA THR A 52 0.34 41.66 -3.99
C THR A 52 0.90 42.12 -2.64
N SER A 53 0.49 43.28 -2.13
CA SER A 53 0.92 43.78 -0.82
C SER A 53 0.32 43.04 0.37
N PHE A 54 -0.75 42.27 0.15
CA PHE A 54 -1.33 41.39 1.18
C PHE A 54 -0.67 40.02 1.21
N VAL A 55 0.09 39.60 0.19
CA VAL A 55 0.69 38.26 0.20
C VAL A 55 1.91 38.23 1.12
N ASN A 56 1.95 37.23 2.01
CA ASN A 56 3.09 36.90 2.83
C ASN A 56 3.63 35.50 2.45
N PRO A 57 4.69 35.41 1.63
CA PRO A 57 5.30 34.13 1.24
C PRO A 57 5.94 33.34 2.40
N PHE A 58 6.10 33.93 3.59
CA PHE A 58 6.62 33.22 4.75
C PHE A 58 5.57 32.33 5.44
N ILE A 59 4.28 32.49 5.16
CA ILE A 59 3.23 31.68 5.78
C ILE A 59 3.38 30.22 5.35
N GLY A 60 3.57 29.32 6.32
CA GLY A 60 3.83 27.89 6.13
C GLY A 60 5.32 27.54 6.01
N THR A 61 6.23 28.46 6.34
CA THR A 61 7.68 28.18 6.31
C THR A 61 8.22 27.64 7.64
N GLN A 62 7.34 27.34 8.60
CA GLN A 62 7.67 26.76 9.90
C GLN A 62 6.63 25.70 10.30
N ASP A 63 6.98 24.81 11.23
CA ASP A 63 6.12 23.77 11.83
C ASP A 63 5.51 22.79 10.80
N ASP A 64 6.36 22.35 9.86
CA ASP A 64 5.99 21.35 8.84
C ASP A 64 4.91 21.80 7.84
N GLY A 65 4.70 23.11 7.73
CA GLY A 65 3.94 23.74 6.63
C GLY A 65 4.67 23.75 5.28
N ASN A 66 5.94 23.32 5.24
CA ASN A 66 6.73 22.95 4.07
C ASN A 66 6.64 23.85 2.82
N THR A 67 6.36 25.14 2.97
CA THR A 67 6.37 26.12 1.87
C THR A 67 7.74 26.78 1.71
N TYR A 68 7.89 27.61 0.68
CA TYR A 68 9.13 28.34 0.41
C TYR A 68 8.84 29.83 0.10
N PRO A 69 9.70 30.78 0.54
CA PRO A 69 9.48 32.22 0.35
C PRO A 69 10.04 32.78 -0.96
N GLY A 70 10.67 31.93 -1.78
CA GLY A 70 11.34 32.31 -3.02
C GLY A 70 10.44 32.88 -4.11
N ALA A 71 11.09 33.43 -5.13
CA ALA A 71 10.43 34.06 -6.26
C ALA A 71 9.95 33.02 -7.30
N SER A 72 8.67 33.08 -7.64
CA SER A 72 8.06 32.34 -8.75
C SER A 72 7.05 33.23 -9.46
N VAL A 73 6.66 32.87 -10.69
CA VAL A 73 5.46 33.41 -11.37
C VAL A 73 4.35 32.35 -11.32
N PRO A 74 3.07 32.70 -11.54
CA PRO A 74 1.99 31.71 -11.54
C PRO A 74 2.33 30.51 -12.43
N PHE A 75 2.33 29.31 -11.84
CA PHE A 75 2.66 28.02 -12.47
C PHE A 75 4.01 27.92 -13.19
N GLY A 76 4.96 28.81 -12.92
CA GLY A 76 6.26 28.85 -13.58
C GLY A 76 7.07 27.57 -13.39
N MET A 77 7.97 27.27 -14.34
CA MET A 77 8.92 26.15 -14.27
C MET A 77 9.99 26.38 -13.19
N VAL A 78 10.29 27.65 -12.88
CA VAL A 78 11.30 28.06 -11.90
C VAL A 78 10.65 28.54 -10.60
N GLN A 79 11.12 28.01 -9.47
CA GLN A 79 10.78 28.44 -8.11
C GLN A 79 12.07 28.83 -7.39
N PHE A 80 12.54 30.05 -7.61
CA PHE A 80 13.88 30.47 -7.22
C PHE A 80 13.94 30.92 -5.75
N SER A 81 14.40 30.03 -4.88
CA SER A 81 14.24 30.16 -3.42
C SER A 81 15.55 29.93 -2.64
N PRO A 82 15.70 30.53 -1.45
CA PRO A 82 16.78 30.19 -0.51
C PRO A 82 16.71 28.73 0.00
N ASP A 83 17.88 28.10 0.06
CA ASP A 83 18.13 26.84 0.74
C ASP A 83 18.86 27.10 2.07
N ASN A 84 18.22 26.90 3.22
CA ASN A 84 18.81 27.10 4.54
C ASN A 84 19.05 25.79 5.34
N GLY A 85 18.72 24.64 4.73
CA GLY A 85 19.06 23.31 5.25
C GLY A 85 17.85 22.46 5.64
N HIS A 86 16.65 22.92 5.32
CA HIS A 86 15.40 22.18 5.46
C HIS A 86 15.15 21.24 4.27
N ASN A 87 14.28 20.23 4.41
CA ASN A 87 14.01 19.21 3.39
C ASN A 87 13.37 19.80 2.11
N VAL A 88 12.55 20.84 2.22
CA VAL A 88 11.96 21.59 1.08
C VAL A 88 12.69 22.90 0.78
N GLY A 89 13.91 23.07 1.30
CA GLY A 89 14.78 24.21 1.03
C GLY A 89 14.83 25.19 2.20
N TYR A 90 13.68 25.64 2.69
CA TYR A 90 13.60 26.70 3.69
C TYR A 90 12.79 26.32 4.94
N ASP A 91 13.33 26.67 6.11
CA ASP A 91 12.65 26.69 7.41
C ASP A 91 12.93 28.04 8.09
N TYR A 92 11.89 28.76 8.52
CA TYR A 92 12.01 30.08 9.14
C TYR A 92 12.88 30.09 10.40
N GLY A 93 13.03 28.96 11.12
CA GLY A 93 13.91 28.86 12.29
C GLY A 93 15.41 28.82 11.96
N ASN A 94 15.78 28.53 10.72
CA ASN A 94 17.18 28.40 10.31
C ASN A 94 17.80 29.74 9.94
N THR A 95 19.03 30.00 10.41
CA THR A 95 19.69 31.32 10.29
C THR A 95 20.89 31.32 9.32
N ARG A 96 21.03 30.29 8.48
CA ARG A 96 22.15 30.17 7.54
C ARG A 96 21.70 29.69 6.16
N ILE A 97 21.92 30.51 5.13
CA ILE A 97 21.63 30.17 3.74
C ILE A 97 22.84 29.48 3.10
N ARG A 98 22.57 28.38 2.40
CA ARG A 98 23.53 27.48 1.76
C ARG A 98 23.59 27.70 0.23
N GLY A 99 22.54 28.31 -0.33
CA GLY A 99 22.45 28.73 -1.72
C GLY A 99 21.04 29.18 -2.06
N PHE A 100 20.84 29.59 -3.30
CA PHE A 100 19.54 29.83 -3.90
C PHE A 100 19.39 28.88 -5.10
N SER A 101 18.36 28.05 -5.12
CA SER A 101 18.19 27.00 -6.13
C SER A 101 16.87 27.14 -6.89
N LEU A 102 16.76 26.46 -8.04
CA LEU A 102 15.78 26.80 -9.08
C LEU A 102 14.45 26.04 -8.99
N VAL A 103 14.38 24.94 -8.25
CA VAL A 103 13.22 24.03 -8.26
C VAL A 103 12.81 23.71 -6.83
N HIS A 104 11.58 24.07 -6.48
CA HIS A 104 10.96 23.86 -5.17
C HIS A 104 9.47 23.57 -5.33
N LEU A 105 8.92 22.71 -4.49
CA LEU A 105 7.50 22.42 -4.43
C LEU A 105 6.94 22.90 -3.09
N SER A 106 5.75 23.52 -3.11
CA SER A 106 5.12 24.08 -1.92
C SER A 106 4.35 22.98 -1.19
N GLY A 107 4.71 22.74 0.06
CA GLY A 107 3.94 21.90 0.97
C GLY A 107 4.12 20.41 0.77
N VAL A 108 5.26 19.93 0.29
CA VAL A 108 5.49 18.47 0.18
C VAL A 108 6.11 17.91 1.46
N GLY A 109 5.65 16.72 1.90
CA GLY A 109 6.12 16.09 3.16
C GLY A 109 7.54 15.52 3.15
N CYS A 110 8.23 15.49 2.00
CA CYS A 110 9.55 14.87 1.85
C CYS A 110 10.53 15.77 1.10
N GLY A 111 11.83 15.50 1.29
CA GLY A 111 12.88 16.31 0.66
C GLY A 111 12.91 16.20 -0.86
N LEU A 112 12.78 17.33 -1.56
CA LEU A 112 12.67 17.38 -3.01
C LEU A 112 13.20 18.70 -3.58
N GLY A 113 13.69 18.66 -4.83
CA GLY A 113 14.10 19.86 -5.54
C GLY A 113 15.51 20.32 -5.16
N GLY A 114 15.70 21.62 -4.97
CA GLY A 114 16.99 22.18 -4.60
C GLY A 114 18.00 22.27 -5.74
N LEU A 115 17.55 22.13 -6.99
CA LEU A 115 18.44 21.92 -8.13
C LEU A 115 19.24 23.19 -8.45
N LEU A 116 20.57 23.02 -8.50
CA LEU A 116 21.57 24.06 -8.77
C LEU A 116 21.57 25.22 -7.74
N PRO A 117 22.01 24.99 -6.49
CA PRO A 117 22.23 26.08 -5.56
C PRO A 117 23.32 27.04 -6.05
N VAL A 118 23.00 28.34 -6.05
CA VAL A 118 23.91 29.44 -6.38
C VAL A 118 24.08 30.35 -5.17
N LEU A 119 25.31 30.72 -4.81
CA LEU A 119 25.59 31.54 -3.62
C LEU A 119 26.64 32.63 -3.91
N PRO A 120 26.37 33.91 -3.59
CA PRO A 120 27.38 34.96 -3.66
C PRO A 120 28.26 34.95 -2.40
N THR A 121 29.55 35.24 -2.55
CA THR A 121 30.53 35.39 -1.46
C THR A 121 31.69 36.27 -1.88
N THR A 122 32.65 36.53 -1.00
CA THR A 122 33.89 37.24 -1.35
C THR A 122 35.09 36.32 -1.27
N GLY A 123 36.02 36.44 -2.21
CA GLY A 123 37.21 35.60 -2.29
C GLY A 123 36.93 34.24 -2.94
N ILE A 124 37.99 33.47 -3.17
CA ILE A 124 37.89 32.13 -3.77
C ILE A 124 37.41 31.14 -2.70
N PRO A 125 36.42 30.27 -2.98
CA PRO A 125 35.95 29.27 -2.03
C PRO A 125 37.06 28.30 -1.63
N THR A 126 37.13 27.98 -0.34
CA THR A 126 38.10 27.02 0.23
C THR A 126 37.50 25.63 0.45
N SER A 127 36.19 25.47 0.27
CA SER A 127 35.47 24.20 0.35
C SER A 127 34.48 24.09 -0.82
N THR A 128 34.18 22.86 -1.21
CA THR A 128 33.17 22.51 -2.23
C THR A 128 31.87 21.98 -1.60
N ARG A 129 31.84 21.87 -0.27
CA ARG A 129 30.69 21.39 0.50
C ARG A 129 29.81 22.57 0.87
N TYR A 130 28.52 22.49 0.58
CA TYR A 130 27.65 23.64 0.80
C TYR A 130 27.60 24.04 2.27
N GLU A 131 27.72 23.07 3.18
CA GLU A 131 27.60 23.26 4.63
C GLU A 131 28.72 24.17 5.16
N ASP A 132 29.86 24.16 4.46
CA ASP A 132 31.05 24.90 4.86
C ASP A 132 30.97 26.37 4.41
N TYR A 133 30.43 26.65 3.22
CA TYR A 133 30.43 27.99 2.63
C TYR A 133 29.13 28.79 2.82
N GLY A 134 28.08 28.20 3.41
CA GLY A 134 26.83 28.91 3.70
C GLY A 134 27.04 30.16 4.57
N LEU A 135 26.20 31.17 4.40
CA LEU A 135 26.32 32.49 5.04
C LEU A 135 25.18 32.73 6.05
N GLU A 136 25.50 33.39 7.15
CA GLU A 136 24.51 33.80 8.15
C GLU A 136 23.62 34.93 7.59
N TYR A 137 22.37 34.98 8.04
CA TYR A 137 21.41 36.05 7.75
C TYR A 137 20.47 36.27 8.94
N SER A 138 19.57 37.25 8.84
CA SER A 138 18.53 37.52 9.83
C SER A 138 17.24 37.94 9.13
N HIS A 139 16.08 37.53 9.67
CA HIS A 139 14.77 37.96 9.17
C HIS A 139 14.53 39.47 9.31
N ASP A 140 15.27 40.18 10.16
CA ASP A 140 15.24 41.65 10.23
C ASP A 140 15.80 42.30 8.93
N ASP A 141 16.56 41.55 8.14
CA ASP A 141 17.15 41.95 6.85
C ASP A 141 16.75 40.97 5.75
N GLU A 142 15.50 40.49 5.79
CA GLU A 142 14.90 39.58 4.82
C GLU A 142 13.50 40.08 4.43
N GLU A 143 13.17 40.01 3.14
CA GLU A 143 11.86 40.41 2.62
C GLU A 143 11.44 39.46 1.50
N ALA A 144 10.16 39.12 1.45
CA ALA A 144 9.57 38.29 0.38
C ALA A 144 8.24 38.89 -0.07
N ALA A 145 7.97 38.77 -1.37
CA ALA A 145 6.72 39.19 -2.02
C ALA A 145 6.47 38.29 -3.25
N PRO A 146 5.26 38.26 -3.83
CA PRO A 146 5.01 37.50 -5.05
C PRO A 146 6.02 37.82 -6.15
N GLY A 147 6.79 36.82 -6.59
CA GLY A 147 7.82 36.98 -7.62
C GLY A 147 9.10 37.71 -7.19
N TYR A 148 9.32 37.95 -5.89
CA TYR A 148 10.51 38.64 -5.38
C TYR A 148 10.96 38.14 -4.00
N TYR A 149 12.27 38.03 -3.81
CA TYR A 149 12.88 37.76 -2.51
C TYR A 149 14.16 38.60 -2.34
N ARG A 150 14.44 39.06 -1.11
CA ARG A 150 15.64 39.82 -0.73
C ARG A 150 16.19 39.32 0.60
N VAL A 151 17.50 39.19 0.71
CA VAL A 151 18.18 38.93 1.99
C VAL A 151 19.57 39.55 2.07
N GLY A 152 19.96 40.02 3.26
CA GLY A 152 21.33 40.42 3.58
C GLY A 152 22.19 39.28 4.13
N LEU A 153 23.16 38.81 3.33
CA LEU A 153 24.07 37.72 3.67
C LEU A 153 25.36 38.22 4.30
N GLN A 154 25.75 37.65 5.44
CA GLN A 154 26.99 38.01 6.15
C GLN A 154 28.21 37.28 5.54
N ALA A 155 28.77 37.86 4.48
CA ALA A 155 29.99 37.36 3.84
C ALA A 155 31.27 37.90 4.52
N PRO A 156 32.43 37.26 4.29
CA PRO A 156 33.71 37.84 4.69
C PRO A 156 33.87 39.27 4.11
N GLY A 157 34.33 40.21 4.93
CA GLY A 157 34.57 41.59 4.45
C GLY A 157 33.33 42.49 4.28
N GLY A 158 32.10 41.98 4.46
CA GLY A 158 30.89 42.80 4.52
C GLY A 158 29.62 42.06 4.12
N THR A 159 28.47 42.72 4.28
CA THR A 159 27.17 42.18 3.87
C THR A 159 27.02 42.23 2.35
N ILE A 160 26.52 41.15 1.76
CA ILE A 160 26.07 41.07 0.37
C ILE A 160 24.55 41.09 0.39
N GLU A 161 23.93 42.04 -0.29
CA GLU A 161 22.48 41.98 -0.53
C GLU A 161 22.23 41.05 -1.73
N ALA A 162 21.39 40.04 -1.53
CA ALA A 162 20.97 39.11 -2.56
C ALA A 162 19.48 39.32 -2.85
N GLU A 163 19.17 39.58 -4.11
CA GLU A 163 17.81 39.75 -4.61
C GLU A 163 17.51 38.74 -5.71
N LEU A 164 16.32 38.15 -5.66
CA LEU A 164 15.85 37.09 -6.55
C LEU A 164 14.52 37.49 -7.19
N THR A 165 14.35 37.16 -8.47
CA THR A 165 13.08 37.20 -9.19
C THR A 165 13.06 36.08 -10.25
N ALA A 166 11.92 35.84 -10.87
CA ALA A 166 11.76 34.77 -11.84
C ALA A 166 10.86 35.19 -13.03
N THR A 167 11.11 34.57 -14.17
CA THR A 167 10.13 34.43 -15.26
C THR A 167 9.62 32.99 -15.28
N GLU A 168 8.85 32.61 -16.30
CA GLU A 168 8.34 31.25 -16.44
C GLU A 168 9.47 30.21 -16.48
N HIS A 169 10.57 30.47 -17.19
CA HIS A 169 11.68 29.52 -17.39
C HIS A 169 13.04 29.96 -16.86
N THR A 170 13.15 31.17 -16.30
CA THR A 170 14.44 31.73 -15.88
C THR A 170 14.40 32.28 -14.46
N ALA A 171 15.46 32.00 -13.71
CA ALA A 171 15.82 32.67 -12.47
C ALA A 171 16.67 33.90 -12.79
N ILE A 172 16.39 35.04 -12.16
CA ILE A 172 17.18 36.26 -12.29
C ILE A 172 17.61 36.71 -10.90
N GLN A 173 18.91 36.91 -10.72
CA GLN A 173 19.51 37.33 -9.45
C GLN A 173 20.30 38.62 -9.60
N ARG A 174 20.26 39.46 -8.57
CA ARG A 174 21.13 40.63 -8.39
C ARG A 174 21.85 40.51 -7.05
N TYR A 175 23.18 40.67 -7.07
CA TYR A 175 24.01 40.64 -5.88
C TYR A 175 24.76 41.96 -5.72
N THR A 176 24.48 42.70 -4.66
CA THR A 176 25.20 43.93 -4.31
C THR A 176 26.31 43.60 -3.32
N PHE A 177 27.53 43.44 -3.82
CA PHE A 177 28.71 43.07 -3.03
C PHE A 177 29.26 44.24 -2.22
N PRO A 178 30.03 44.04 -1.13
CA PRO A 178 30.93 45.06 -0.59
C PRO A 178 31.99 45.48 -1.63
N GLU A 179 32.69 46.60 -1.40
CA GLU A 179 33.79 47.00 -2.29
C GLU A 179 34.91 45.93 -2.26
N THR A 180 35.06 45.17 -3.34
CA THR A 180 36.03 44.08 -3.45
C THR A 180 36.43 43.82 -4.91
N ALA A 181 37.67 43.37 -5.13
CA ALA A 181 38.13 42.88 -6.43
C ALA A 181 37.85 41.37 -6.64
N GLU A 182 37.33 40.70 -5.60
CA GLU A 182 37.04 39.27 -5.58
C GLU A 182 35.58 39.05 -5.17
N ALA A 183 34.63 39.62 -5.93
CA ALA A 183 33.21 39.33 -5.80
C ALA A 183 32.92 38.00 -6.49
N THR A 184 32.56 36.97 -5.73
CA THR A 184 32.50 35.58 -6.21
C THR A 184 31.07 35.07 -6.20
N VAL A 185 30.69 34.32 -7.24
CA VAL A 185 29.46 33.54 -7.28
C VAL A 185 29.81 32.06 -7.41
N ILE A 186 29.31 31.24 -6.49
CA ILE A 186 29.44 29.78 -6.46
C ILE A 186 28.22 29.16 -7.14
N ILE A 187 28.42 28.23 -8.06
CA ILE A 187 27.39 27.48 -8.77
C ILE A 187 27.60 25.99 -8.52
N ASN A 188 26.73 25.35 -7.74
CA ASN A 188 26.92 23.96 -7.29
C ASN A 188 26.00 22.98 -8.02
N ALA A 189 26.43 22.44 -9.16
CA ALA A 189 25.62 21.49 -9.93
C ALA A 189 25.54 20.08 -9.29
N GLY A 190 26.49 19.76 -8.40
CA GLY A 190 26.55 18.51 -7.66
C GLY A 190 25.70 18.48 -6.40
N GLN A 191 24.79 19.45 -6.22
CA GLN A 191 23.94 19.58 -5.04
C GLN A 191 22.46 19.74 -5.41
N ALA A 192 21.63 19.09 -4.61
CA ALA A 192 20.17 19.20 -4.60
C ALA A 192 19.65 18.96 -3.16
N LEU A 193 18.36 19.12 -2.91
CA LEU A 193 17.73 18.70 -1.65
C LEU A 193 17.49 17.17 -1.63
N ASN A 194 17.38 16.57 -2.80
CA ASN A 194 17.38 15.12 -3.00
C ASN A 194 18.75 14.62 -3.53
N SER A 195 18.80 13.45 -4.17
CA SER A 195 20.06 12.80 -4.56
C SER A 195 20.54 13.17 -5.97
N VAL A 196 21.74 13.75 -6.09
CA VAL A 196 22.42 13.95 -7.39
C VAL A 196 23.28 12.73 -7.73
N THR A 197 23.03 12.13 -8.90
CA THR A 197 23.75 10.93 -9.39
C THR A 197 24.74 11.23 -10.50
N ALA A 198 24.59 12.38 -11.18
CA ALA A 198 25.57 12.90 -12.10
C ALA A 198 25.37 14.40 -12.25
N SER A 199 26.46 15.14 -12.43
CA SER A 199 26.44 16.56 -12.73
C SER A 199 27.59 16.94 -13.67
N SER A 200 27.42 18.06 -14.36
CA SER A 200 28.52 18.69 -15.08
C SER A 200 28.39 20.21 -15.05
N VAL A 201 29.52 20.89 -15.13
CA VAL A 201 29.61 22.35 -15.27
C VAL A 201 30.62 22.70 -16.34
N ASN A 202 30.25 23.64 -17.22
CA ASN A 202 31.09 24.13 -18.32
C ASN A 202 31.03 25.66 -18.40
N ILE A 203 32.17 26.32 -18.20
CA ILE A 203 32.35 27.75 -18.45
C ILE A 203 32.71 27.92 -19.93
N ILE A 204 31.73 28.31 -20.74
CA ILE A 204 31.83 28.21 -22.20
C ILE A 204 32.35 29.48 -22.88
N ASP A 205 32.26 30.63 -22.20
CA ASP A 205 32.78 31.92 -22.67
C ASP A 205 33.04 32.87 -21.48
N ALA A 206 33.26 34.15 -21.78
CA ALA A 206 33.60 35.16 -20.78
C ALA A 206 32.47 35.48 -19.77
N ARG A 207 31.24 35.00 -20.00
CA ARG A 207 30.06 35.33 -19.18
C ARG A 207 29.13 34.16 -18.90
N THR A 208 29.33 33.01 -19.53
CA THR A 208 28.32 31.94 -19.53
C THR A 208 28.84 30.66 -18.89
N VAL A 209 28.01 30.09 -18.02
CA VAL A 209 28.16 28.76 -17.42
C VAL A 209 26.97 27.89 -17.83
N GLU A 210 27.22 26.69 -18.32
CA GLU A 210 26.19 25.68 -18.60
C GLU A 210 26.35 24.51 -17.64
N THR A 211 25.24 24.03 -17.07
CA THR A 211 25.24 22.90 -16.14
C THR A 211 24.25 21.82 -16.55
N THR A 212 24.52 20.60 -16.12
CA THR A 212 23.59 19.47 -16.21
C THR A 212 23.51 18.81 -14.85
N ILE A 213 22.31 18.45 -14.40
CA ILE A 213 22.10 17.78 -13.11
C ILE A 213 21.17 16.59 -13.34
N THR A 214 21.64 15.38 -13.06
CA THR A 214 20.83 14.17 -13.02
C THR A 214 20.50 13.85 -11.58
N SER A 215 19.22 13.93 -11.24
CA SER A 215 18.70 13.78 -9.89
C SER A 215 17.71 12.61 -9.80
N ARG A 216 17.55 12.06 -8.60
CA ARG A 216 16.54 11.06 -8.25
C ARG A 216 16.13 11.19 -6.79
N GLY A 217 15.01 10.56 -6.45
CA GLY A 217 14.51 10.44 -5.09
C GLY A 217 13.53 11.54 -4.69
N PHE A 218 12.63 11.16 -3.80
CA PHE A 218 11.64 11.98 -3.09
C PHE A 218 11.46 11.39 -1.67
N CYS A 219 10.26 10.98 -1.26
CA CYS A 219 10.06 10.15 -0.07
C CYS A 219 10.74 8.78 -0.17
N GLN A 220 10.84 8.24 -1.38
CA GLN A 220 11.56 7.01 -1.72
C GLN A 220 12.43 7.22 -2.98
N ASP A 221 13.25 6.23 -3.34
CA ASP A 221 14.08 6.30 -4.55
C ASP A 221 13.22 6.29 -5.82
N THR A 222 13.63 7.05 -6.83
CA THR A 222 12.92 7.16 -8.12
C THR A 222 13.83 6.80 -9.28
N GLN A 223 13.26 6.65 -10.48
CA GLN A 223 14.08 6.70 -11.68
C GLN A 223 14.79 8.07 -11.80
N PRO A 224 16.04 8.12 -12.28
CA PRO A 224 16.75 9.37 -12.45
C PRO A 224 16.23 10.14 -13.66
N PHE A 225 16.18 11.47 -13.55
CA PHE A 225 15.93 12.39 -14.65
C PHE A 225 16.97 13.52 -14.65
N THR A 226 17.09 14.23 -15.77
CA THR A 226 18.12 15.25 -15.96
C THR A 226 17.50 16.61 -16.26
N VAL A 227 18.04 17.64 -15.61
CA VAL A 227 17.80 19.04 -15.97
C VAL A 227 19.05 19.68 -16.55
N HIS A 228 18.85 20.68 -17.40
CA HIS A 228 19.89 21.44 -18.08
C HIS A 228 19.72 22.93 -17.76
N THR A 229 20.83 23.62 -17.49
CA THR A 229 20.78 25.05 -17.21
C THR A 229 21.80 25.86 -17.99
N ARG A 230 21.51 27.16 -18.12
CA ARG A 230 22.42 28.16 -18.68
C ARG A 230 22.37 29.44 -17.84
N THR A 231 23.47 29.76 -17.16
CA THR A 231 23.67 31.00 -16.43
C THR A 231 24.51 31.98 -17.25
N THR A 232 24.01 33.19 -17.49
CA THR A 232 24.76 34.29 -18.14
C THR A 232 24.86 35.49 -17.19
N PHE A 233 26.07 36.01 -17.01
CA PHE A 233 26.34 37.22 -16.22
C PHE A 233 26.29 38.50 -17.07
N ASP A 234 25.95 39.62 -16.44
CA ASP A 234 25.90 40.94 -17.09
C ASP A 234 27.28 41.52 -17.48
N ARG A 235 28.35 40.94 -16.92
CA ARG A 235 29.75 41.37 -17.08
C ARG A 235 30.72 40.21 -17.28
N ASP A 236 31.93 40.55 -17.71
CA ASP A 236 32.99 39.58 -17.98
C ASP A 236 33.54 39.01 -16.66
N ILE A 237 33.75 37.69 -16.64
CA ILE A 237 34.38 36.94 -15.55
C ILE A 237 35.88 37.28 -15.50
N VAL A 238 36.37 37.71 -14.34
CA VAL A 238 37.78 38.09 -14.10
C VAL A 238 38.65 36.85 -13.85
N SER A 239 38.15 35.93 -13.02
CA SER A 239 38.78 34.64 -12.76
C SER A 239 37.70 33.60 -12.42
N ALA A 240 37.99 32.34 -12.69
CA ALA A 240 37.07 31.24 -12.43
C ALA A 240 37.81 29.92 -12.21
N GLY A 241 37.08 28.95 -11.70
CA GLY A 241 37.52 27.56 -11.64
C GLY A 241 36.33 26.63 -11.42
N VAL A 242 36.61 25.34 -11.49
CA VAL A 242 35.64 24.26 -11.31
C VAL A 242 36.10 23.32 -10.21
N TRP A 243 35.20 22.45 -9.74
CA TRP A 243 35.57 21.35 -8.86
C TRP A 243 34.96 20.01 -9.26
N SER A 244 35.61 18.95 -8.79
CA SER A 244 35.09 17.58 -8.76
C SER A 244 35.41 16.97 -7.39
N GLY A 245 34.37 16.54 -6.67
CA GLY A 245 34.48 16.15 -5.26
C GLY A 245 35.00 17.30 -4.41
N ASP A 246 36.07 17.05 -3.64
CA ASP A 246 36.69 18.05 -2.77
C ASP A 246 37.88 18.78 -3.46
N THR A 247 38.09 18.62 -4.77
CA THR A 247 39.23 19.19 -5.50
C THR A 247 38.82 20.37 -6.38
N LEU A 248 39.33 21.56 -6.07
CA LEU A 248 39.25 22.74 -6.96
C LEU A 248 40.37 22.72 -8.01
N SER A 249 40.06 23.14 -9.23
CA SER A 249 41.03 23.40 -10.29
C SER A 249 40.71 24.72 -11.01
N ALA A 250 41.69 25.22 -11.78
CA ALA A 250 41.52 26.37 -12.66
C ALA A 250 41.04 25.96 -14.07
N ASP A 251 40.50 24.74 -14.21
CA ASP A 251 39.89 24.29 -15.46
C ASP A 251 38.54 24.99 -15.67
N THR A 252 37.99 24.84 -16.88
CA THR A 252 36.73 25.46 -17.29
C THR A 252 35.59 24.45 -17.39
N ALA A 253 35.86 23.16 -17.16
CA ALA A 253 34.85 22.10 -17.25
C ALA A 253 35.12 21.00 -16.22
N SER A 254 34.04 20.45 -15.65
CA SER A 254 34.08 19.33 -14.72
C SER A 254 32.84 18.44 -14.90
N GLU A 255 33.01 17.13 -14.71
CA GLU A 255 31.96 16.11 -14.75
C GLU A 255 32.14 15.11 -13.59
N GLY A 256 31.04 14.58 -13.07
CA GLY A 256 31.02 13.63 -11.95
C GLY A 256 29.79 13.85 -11.06
N GLU A 257 29.71 13.19 -9.90
CA GLU A 257 28.57 13.36 -9.00
C GLU A 257 28.58 14.73 -8.32
N ARG A 258 29.71 15.14 -7.75
CA ARG A 258 29.88 16.38 -6.98
C ARG A 258 30.69 17.42 -7.74
N THR A 259 30.06 18.11 -8.69
CA THR A 259 30.72 19.15 -9.50
C THR A 259 30.17 20.55 -9.25
N GLY A 260 30.94 21.57 -9.64
CA GLY A 260 30.47 22.96 -9.65
C GLY A 260 31.53 23.93 -10.14
N ALA A 261 31.21 25.22 -10.10
CA ALA A 261 32.10 26.30 -10.49
C ALA A 261 32.06 27.49 -9.53
N TYR A 262 33.14 28.26 -9.50
CA TYR A 262 33.14 29.63 -8.97
C TYR A 262 33.56 30.59 -10.08
N VAL A 263 32.93 31.76 -10.12
CA VAL A 263 33.28 32.86 -11.02
C VAL A 263 33.44 34.14 -10.21
N THR A 264 34.41 34.97 -10.58
CA THR A 264 34.77 36.18 -9.83
C THR A 264 34.69 37.43 -10.70
N PHE A 265 34.36 38.55 -10.08
CA PHE A 265 34.18 39.86 -10.70
C PHE A 265 34.87 40.95 -9.89
N ASP A 266 35.21 42.06 -10.55
CA ASP A 266 35.66 43.28 -9.89
C ASP A 266 34.44 44.14 -9.52
N ALA A 267 34.17 44.26 -8.21
CA ALA A 267 33.09 45.03 -7.63
C ALA A 267 33.59 46.29 -6.91
N THR A 268 34.76 46.83 -7.29
CA THR A 268 35.33 48.04 -6.66
C THR A 268 34.64 49.34 -7.09
N ALA A 269 34.10 49.38 -8.32
CA ALA A 269 33.42 50.55 -8.87
C ALA A 269 31.92 50.34 -9.07
N ASP A 270 31.53 49.20 -9.64
CA ASP A 270 30.16 48.77 -9.82
C ASP A 270 29.91 47.52 -8.96
N ARG A 271 29.09 47.68 -7.92
CA ARG A 271 28.95 46.70 -6.85
C ARG A 271 27.86 45.65 -7.10
N ASP A 272 26.95 45.94 -8.03
CA ASP A 272 25.85 45.04 -8.36
C ASP A 272 26.32 44.05 -9.40
N VAL A 273 26.08 42.75 -9.27
CA VAL A 273 26.31 41.74 -10.32
C VAL A 273 25.00 41.05 -10.60
N GLU A 274 24.56 41.06 -11.86
CA GLU A 274 23.34 40.37 -12.28
C GLU A 274 23.65 39.08 -13.03
N ALA A 275 22.82 38.06 -12.84
CA ALA A 275 22.86 36.82 -13.61
C ALA A 275 21.45 36.34 -13.96
N VAL A 276 21.32 35.73 -15.14
CA VAL A 276 20.11 35.05 -15.59
C VAL A 276 20.42 33.57 -15.78
N THR A 277 19.69 32.69 -15.10
CA THR A 277 19.80 31.23 -15.23
C THR A 277 18.52 30.64 -15.80
N ALA A 278 18.59 30.08 -17.01
CA ALA A 278 17.47 29.37 -17.61
C ALA A 278 17.50 27.87 -17.30
N LEU A 279 16.34 27.27 -17.09
CA LEU A 279 16.12 25.84 -16.81
C LEU A 279 15.47 25.14 -18.02
N SER A 280 15.78 23.87 -18.26
CA SER A 280 15.04 22.99 -19.17
C SER A 280 15.14 21.54 -18.71
N TYR A 281 14.01 20.83 -18.74
CA TYR A 281 13.93 19.38 -18.53
C TYR A 281 14.22 18.58 -19.82
N VAL A 282 14.32 19.26 -20.97
CA VAL A 282 14.49 18.63 -22.28
C VAL A 282 15.97 18.42 -22.59
N ASP A 283 16.71 19.50 -22.82
CA ASP A 283 18.12 19.46 -23.20
C ASP A 283 18.79 20.84 -23.07
N ALA A 284 20.11 20.89 -23.27
CA ALA A 284 20.87 22.14 -23.28
C ALA A 284 20.44 23.12 -24.40
N ALA A 285 19.82 22.64 -25.48
CA ALA A 285 19.29 23.54 -26.52
C ALA A 285 18.00 24.22 -26.06
N GLY A 286 17.15 23.51 -25.31
CA GLY A 286 15.99 24.04 -24.62
C GLY A 286 16.36 25.13 -23.62
N ALA A 287 17.33 24.87 -22.74
CA ALA A 287 17.81 25.88 -21.79
C ALA A 287 18.34 27.16 -22.49
N ARG A 288 19.02 27.01 -23.64
CA ARG A 288 19.45 28.15 -24.46
C ARG A 288 18.29 28.90 -25.11
N ALA A 289 17.26 28.18 -25.56
CA ALA A 289 16.06 28.78 -26.15
C ALA A 289 15.27 29.57 -25.11
N ASN A 290 15.01 28.96 -23.94
CA ASN A 290 14.36 29.60 -22.79
C ASN A 290 15.12 30.87 -22.39
N HIS A 291 16.45 30.78 -22.22
CA HIS A 291 17.30 31.95 -21.97
C HIS A 291 17.17 33.02 -23.07
N GLY A 292 17.19 32.61 -24.35
CA GLY A 292 17.12 33.56 -25.47
C GLY A 292 15.78 34.29 -25.58
N ALA A 293 14.70 33.68 -25.09
CA ALA A 293 13.36 34.25 -25.10
C ALA A 293 13.10 35.20 -23.92
N GLU A 294 13.59 34.85 -22.73
CA GLU A 294 13.16 35.49 -21.48
C GLU A 294 14.24 36.30 -20.76
N ALA A 295 15.52 36.17 -21.12
CA ALA A 295 16.59 36.89 -20.43
C ALA A 295 16.40 38.42 -20.52
N THR A 296 16.32 39.04 -19.34
CA THR A 296 16.10 40.48 -19.17
C THR A 296 16.83 40.99 -17.92
N SER A 297 16.80 42.30 -17.66
CA SER A 297 17.35 42.90 -16.44
C SER A 297 16.49 42.57 -15.22
N PHE A 298 17.09 42.52 -14.03
CA PHE A 298 16.40 42.23 -12.78
C PHE A 298 15.11 43.05 -12.57
N ASP A 299 15.20 44.39 -12.69
CA ASP A 299 14.05 45.27 -12.41
C ASP A 299 12.88 45.05 -13.38
N GLN A 300 13.17 44.66 -14.63
CA GLN A 300 12.14 44.37 -15.64
C GLN A 300 11.44 43.04 -15.33
N ALA A 301 12.20 42.00 -14.98
CA ALA A 301 11.63 40.71 -14.57
C ALA A 301 10.78 40.87 -13.29
N ARG A 302 11.31 41.55 -12.26
CA ARG A 302 10.57 41.82 -11.02
C ARG A 302 9.26 42.55 -11.26
N SER A 303 9.29 43.62 -12.06
CA SER A 303 8.07 44.39 -12.38
C SER A 303 7.07 43.55 -13.16
N ALA A 304 7.54 42.67 -14.05
CA ALA A 304 6.67 41.78 -14.81
C ALA A 304 6.08 40.64 -13.96
N ALA A 305 6.83 40.13 -12.99
CA ALA A 305 6.36 39.12 -12.04
C ALA A 305 5.28 39.70 -11.11
N ASP A 306 5.53 40.88 -10.53
CA ASP A 306 4.53 41.59 -9.70
C ASP A 306 3.25 41.87 -10.48
N ALA A 307 3.36 42.36 -11.73
CA ALA A 307 2.19 42.60 -12.56
C ALA A 307 1.39 41.33 -12.90
N GLN A 308 2.06 40.20 -13.12
CA GLN A 308 1.40 38.90 -13.35
C GLN A 308 0.67 38.41 -12.09
N TRP A 309 1.30 38.58 -10.92
CA TRP A 309 0.67 38.23 -9.65
C TRP A 309 -0.51 39.12 -9.32
N GLU A 310 -0.39 40.43 -9.49
CA GLU A 310 -1.52 41.35 -9.29
C GLU A 310 -2.70 40.94 -10.18
N GLN A 311 -2.46 40.70 -11.47
CA GLN A 311 -3.50 40.24 -12.39
C GLN A 311 -4.12 38.90 -11.95
N ARG A 312 -3.32 37.95 -11.46
CA ARG A 312 -3.82 36.65 -11.02
C ARG A 312 -4.63 36.76 -9.73
N LEU A 313 -4.17 37.55 -8.76
CA LEU A 313 -4.87 37.76 -7.49
C LEU A 313 -6.18 38.55 -7.69
N GLU A 314 -6.27 39.40 -8.72
CA GLU A 314 -7.50 40.09 -9.10
C GLU A 314 -8.65 39.13 -9.49
N SER A 315 -8.37 37.85 -9.72
CA SER A 315 -9.40 36.81 -9.97
C SER A 315 -10.40 36.69 -8.82
N VAL A 316 -9.99 37.02 -7.59
CA VAL A 316 -10.90 37.10 -6.44
C VAL A 316 -10.61 38.35 -5.62
N ARG A 317 -11.62 39.18 -5.41
CA ARG A 317 -11.53 40.35 -4.53
C ARG A 317 -12.41 40.15 -3.31
N ILE A 318 -11.82 40.36 -2.14
CA ILE A 318 -12.51 40.34 -0.84
C ILE A 318 -12.45 41.73 -0.18
N PRO A 319 -13.41 42.63 -0.43
CA PRO A 319 -13.44 43.93 0.23
C PRO A 319 -13.58 43.76 1.75
N THR A 320 -12.48 43.92 2.47
CA THR A 320 -12.41 43.82 3.94
C THR A 320 -11.51 44.91 4.50
N SER A 321 -11.82 45.36 5.71
CA SER A 321 -10.93 46.24 6.49
C SER A 321 -9.99 45.46 7.42
N ASP A 322 -10.15 44.14 7.51
CA ASP A 322 -9.28 43.26 8.28
C ASP A 322 -8.07 42.84 7.43
N VAL A 323 -6.93 43.46 7.74
CA VAL A 323 -5.66 43.25 7.03
C VAL A 323 -5.09 41.85 7.29
N GLU A 324 -5.32 41.27 8.47
CA GLU A 324 -4.82 39.93 8.80
C GLU A 324 -5.56 38.88 7.96
N SER A 325 -6.90 38.94 7.98
CA SER A 325 -7.73 38.06 7.14
C SER A 325 -7.45 38.25 5.64
N ALA A 326 -7.22 39.49 5.18
CA ALA A 326 -6.81 39.74 3.80
C ALA A 326 -5.48 39.07 3.48
N ARG A 327 -4.49 39.17 4.39
CA ARG A 327 -3.17 38.57 4.21
C ARG A 327 -3.23 37.05 4.16
N VAL A 328 -3.98 36.41 5.06
CA VAL A 328 -4.17 34.95 5.04
C VAL A 328 -4.83 34.52 3.73
N PHE A 329 -5.91 35.18 3.32
CA PHE A 329 -6.63 34.84 2.09
C PHE A 329 -5.80 34.99 0.82
N TYR A 330 -5.16 36.15 0.60
CA TYR A 330 -4.36 36.35 -0.61
C TYR A 330 -3.08 35.50 -0.61
N SER A 331 -2.54 35.12 0.56
CA SER A 331 -1.42 34.19 0.63
C SER A 331 -1.83 32.75 0.29
N ALA A 332 -3.01 32.30 0.75
CA ALA A 332 -3.57 31.02 0.32
C ALA A 332 -3.85 31.02 -1.19
N LEU A 333 -4.48 32.08 -1.71
CA LEU A 333 -4.73 32.21 -3.14
C LEU A 333 -3.44 32.22 -3.97
N TYR A 334 -2.39 32.91 -3.49
CA TYR A 334 -1.05 32.87 -4.09
C TYR A 334 -0.50 31.44 -4.18
N ARG A 335 -0.53 30.68 -3.09
CA ARG A 335 -0.02 29.30 -3.05
C ARG A 335 -0.77 28.36 -3.98
N SER A 336 -2.09 28.51 -4.10
CA SER A 336 -2.90 27.75 -5.06
C SER A 336 -2.54 28.01 -6.53
N PHE A 337 -1.73 29.02 -6.86
CA PHE A 337 -1.25 29.26 -8.23
C PHE A 337 0.24 28.94 -8.42
N LEU A 338 0.90 28.30 -7.44
CA LEU A 338 2.30 27.89 -7.56
C LEU A 338 2.48 26.56 -8.28
N ALA A 339 1.48 25.67 -8.27
CA ALA A 339 1.55 24.32 -8.81
C ALA A 339 0.20 23.83 -9.36
N PRO A 340 0.18 22.83 -10.25
CA PRO A 340 1.32 22.20 -10.98
C PRO A 340 2.14 23.19 -11.84
N ASN A 341 3.36 22.80 -12.22
CA ASN A 341 4.29 23.67 -12.95
C ASN A 341 4.37 23.30 -14.43
N THR A 342 4.57 24.30 -15.30
CA THR A 342 4.85 24.02 -16.72
C THR A 342 6.14 23.18 -16.86
N GLY A 343 6.05 22.12 -17.65
CA GLY A 343 7.18 21.29 -18.09
C GLY A 343 7.58 21.55 -19.55
N THR A 344 6.99 22.57 -20.17
CA THR A 344 7.14 22.88 -21.61
C THR A 344 8.19 23.96 -21.81
N ASP A 345 9.23 23.71 -22.60
CA ASP A 345 10.16 24.75 -23.02
C ASP A 345 9.47 25.75 -23.98
N VAL A 346 10.04 26.95 -24.16
CA VAL A 346 9.47 28.01 -25.02
C VAL A 346 9.31 27.61 -26.51
N ASP A 347 9.96 26.52 -26.94
CA ASP A 347 9.83 25.95 -28.28
C ASP A 347 8.72 24.87 -28.40
N GLY A 348 7.96 24.65 -27.32
CA GLY A 348 6.87 23.70 -27.21
C GLY A 348 7.31 22.27 -26.86
N ARG A 349 8.62 22.01 -26.71
CA ARG A 349 9.11 20.66 -26.37
C ARG A 349 9.02 20.40 -24.87
N TYR A 350 8.78 19.14 -24.50
CA TYR A 350 8.84 18.67 -23.11
C TYR A 350 9.45 17.28 -23.03
N ARG A 351 9.90 16.88 -21.83
CA ARG A 351 10.37 15.54 -21.54
C ARG A 351 9.19 14.68 -21.07
N GLY A 352 8.84 13.66 -21.84
CA GLY A 352 7.76 12.74 -21.51
C GLY A 352 8.15 11.68 -20.49
N TRP A 353 7.13 10.96 -20.00
CA TRP A 353 7.27 9.89 -19.00
C TRP A 353 7.87 8.60 -19.57
N ASP A 354 7.84 8.43 -20.89
CA ASP A 354 8.60 7.44 -21.65
C ASP A 354 10.10 7.82 -21.80
N ARG A 355 10.50 8.97 -21.22
CA ARG A 355 11.80 9.63 -21.33
C ARG A 355 12.13 10.13 -22.73
N ALA A 356 11.19 10.13 -23.67
CA ALA A 356 11.38 10.73 -24.98
C ALA A 356 11.13 12.25 -24.96
N VAL A 357 11.59 12.94 -26.00
CA VAL A 357 11.24 14.35 -26.21
C VAL A 357 9.96 14.40 -27.03
N HIS A 358 8.96 15.10 -26.51
CA HIS A 358 7.67 15.32 -27.15
C HIS A 358 7.49 16.81 -27.45
N THR A 359 6.39 17.15 -28.11
CA THR A 359 6.00 18.54 -28.39
C THR A 359 4.53 18.69 -28.03
N ALA A 360 4.21 19.66 -27.19
CA ALA A 360 2.83 19.97 -26.83
C ALA A 360 2.16 20.70 -28.01
N ASP A 361 0.99 20.20 -28.45
CA ASP A 361 0.24 20.75 -29.58
C ASP A 361 -1.16 21.15 -29.12
N GLY A 362 -1.44 22.45 -29.06
CA GLY A 362 -2.73 22.99 -28.63
C GLY A 362 -3.00 22.94 -27.13
N PHE A 363 -1.95 22.75 -26.31
CA PHE A 363 -1.97 22.84 -24.84
C PHE A 363 -0.55 23.10 -24.31
N THR A 364 -0.42 23.53 -23.07
CA THR A 364 0.82 23.56 -22.30
C THR A 364 0.94 22.29 -21.47
N TYR A 365 2.07 21.59 -21.55
CA TYR A 365 2.32 20.41 -20.72
C TYR A 365 2.75 20.83 -19.31
N TYR A 366 2.08 20.28 -18.30
CA TYR A 366 2.34 20.46 -16.87
C TYR A 366 2.89 19.17 -16.23
N GLN A 367 3.69 19.36 -15.18
CA GLN A 367 4.32 18.29 -14.39
C GLN A 367 4.26 18.64 -12.89
N ASN A 368 4.82 17.78 -12.03
CA ASN A 368 4.71 17.86 -10.57
C ASN A 368 3.25 17.65 -10.12
N LEU A 369 2.77 16.42 -10.28
CA LEU A 369 1.35 16.05 -10.21
C LEU A 369 1.09 15.29 -8.90
N SER A 370 0.61 15.98 -7.86
CA SER A 370 0.25 15.39 -6.56
C SER A 370 -1.22 14.98 -6.55
N LEU A 371 -1.57 13.92 -7.30
CA LEU A 371 -2.97 13.70 -7.66
C LEU A 371 -3.83 13.28 -6.47
N TRP A 372 -3.27 12.57 -5.49
CA TRP A 372 -3.99 12.21 -4.26
C TRP A 372 -4.52 13.50 -3.61
N ASP A 373 -3.69 14.47 -3.28
CA ASP A 373 -4.14 15.72 -2.64
C ASP A 373 -5.03 16.56 -3.55
N THR A 374 -4.55 16.80 -4.78
CA THR A 374 -5.09 17.87 -5.64
C THR A 374 -6.46 17.56 -6.26
N TYR A 375 -6.92 16.30 -6.27
CA TYR A 375 -8.28 15.98 -6.74
C TYR A 375 -9.37 16.51 -5.81
N ARG A 376 -9.05 16.79 -4.53
CA ARG A 376 -10.03 17.12 -3.49
C ARG A 376 -10.52 18.57 -3.58
N THR A 377 -9.59 19.50 -3.76
CA THR A 377 -9.91 20.95 -3.73
C THR A 377 -9.15 21.77 -4.77
N GLN A 378 -7.86 21.50 -4.98
CA GLN A 378 -6.98 22.32 -5.83
C GLN A 378 -7.48 22.35 -7.27
N GLN A 379 -7.80 21.19 -7.86
CA GLN A 379 -8.31 21.13 -9.24
C GLN A 379 -9.60 21.95 -9.43
N GLN A 380 -10.51 21.89 -8.47
CA GLN A 380 -11.82 22.57 -8.55
C GLN A 380 -11.67 24.08 -8.40
N LEU A 381 -10.75 24.54 -7.53
CA LEU A 381 -10.39 25.96 -7.45
C LEU A 381 -9.80 26.44 -8.77
N LEU A 382 -8.87 25.68 -9.36
CA LEU A 382 -8.25 26.02 -10.64
C LEU A 382 -9.25 25.98 -11.79
N TYR A 383 -10.21 25.07 -11.80
CA TYR A 383 -11.32 25.13 -12.76
C TYR A 383 -12.07 26.46 -12.67
N LEU A 384 -12.40 26.92 -11.45
CA LEU A 384 -13.15 28.15 -11.25
C LEU A 384 -12.35 29.41 -11.66
N LEU A 385 -11.05 29.46 -11.36
CA LEU A 385 -10.22 30.68 -11.45
C LEU A 385 -9.17 30.68 -12.57
N ALA A 386 -8.84 29.52 -13.13
CA ALA A 386 -7.81 29.29 -14.13
C ALA A 386 -8.20 28.13 -15.08
N PRO A 387 -9.40 28.15 -15.70
CA PRO A 387 -9.92 26.99 -16.43
C PRO A 387 -9.06 26.56 -17.62
N GLY A 388 -8.34 27.50 -18.27
CA GLY A 388 -7.41 27.19 -19.35
C GLY A 388 -6.22 26.35 -18.87
N GLU A 389 -5.58 26.76 -17.78
CA GLU A 389 -4.49 26.03 -17.16
C GLU A 389 -4.96 24.69 -16.58
N SER A 390 -6.14 24.68 -15.93
CA SER A 390 -6.75 23.44 -15.39
C SER A 390 -7.03 22.41 -16.49
N ARG A 391 -7.52 22.85 -17.65
CA ARG A 391 -7.66 22.01 -18.86
C ARG A 391 -6.33 21.40 -19.27
N ASP A 392 -5.30 22.23 -19.38
CA ASP A 392 -3.99 21.81 -19.87
C ASP A 392 -3.29 20.86 -18.88
N MET A 393 -3.50 21.04 -17.57
CA MET A 393 -3.10 20.09 -16.53
C MET A 393 -3.81 18.74 -16.68
N ALA A 394 -5.12 18.72 -16.93
CA ALA A 394 -5.86 17.48 -17.15
C ALA A 394 -5.42 16.74 -18.42
N ILE A 395 -5.14 17.47 -19.51
CA ILE A 395 -4.54 16.90 -20.73
C ILE A 395 -3.14 16.34 -20.44
N SER A 396 -2.37 16.98 -19.56
CA SER A 396 -1.06 16.51 -19.16
C SER A 396 -1.11 15.20 -18.38
N VAL A 397 -2.10 15.00 -17.50
CA VAL A 397 -2.34 13.72 -16.79
C VAL A 397 -2.69 12.61 -17.79
N ILE A 398 -3.58 12.87 -18.76
CA ILE A 398 -3.92 11.91 -19.83
C ILE A 398 -2.64 11.52 -20.61
N THR A 399 -1.85 12.52 -20.98
CA THR A 399 -0.63 12.35 -21.77
C THR A 399 0.44 11.58 -20.99
N ALA A 400 0.59 11.85 -19.68
CA ALA A 400 1.46 11.09 -18.80
C ALA A 400 1.03 9.61 -18.74
N GLY A 401 -0.28 9.36 -18.59
CA GLY A 401 -0.85 8.02 -18.62
C GLY A 401 -0.55 7.25 -19.90
N GLU A 402 -0.72 7.90 -21.06
CA GLU A 402 -0.42 7.30 -22.37
C GLU A 402 1.07 7.01 -22.57
N GLN A 403 1.96 7.87 -22.07
CA GLN A 403 3.41 7.73 -22.23
C GLN A 403 4.03 6.72 -21.26
N LEU A 404 3.58 6.71 -20.01
CA LEU A 404 4.00 5.75 -19.00
C LEU A 404 3.38 4.36 -19.23
N GLY A 405 2.21 4.33 -19.88
CA GLY A 405 1.35 3.16 -20.00
C GLY A 405 0.41 2.96 -18.81
N TRP A 406 0.56 3.76 -17.75
CA TRP A 406 -0.23 3.72 -16.52
C TRP A 406 -0.46 5.15 -16.02
N LEU A 407 -1.60 5.41 -15.39
CA LEU A 407 -1.83 6.71 -14.79
C LEU A 407 -0.86 6.94 -13.62
N PRO A 408 -0.30 8.14 -13.51
CA PRO A 408 0.52 8.46 -12.37
C PRO A 408 -0.34 8.63 -11.11
N ARG A 409 0.27 8.40 -9.94
CA ARG A 409 -0.32 8.84 -8.65
C ARG A 409 0.32 10.14 -8.22
N TRP A 410 1.65 10.13 -8.19
CA TRP A 410 2.44 11.26 -7.76
C TRP A 410 3.67 11.38 -8.67
N GLY A 411 3.71 12.46 -9.46
CA GLY A 411 4.77 12.70 -10.44
C GLY A 411 5.72 13.80 -10.02
N TYR A 412 7.04 13.60 -10.16
CA TYR A 412 8.03 14.68 -10.09
C TYR A 412 8.83 14.78 -11.38
N GLY A 413 8.75 15.93 -12.04
CA GLY A 413 9.24 16.07 -13.40
C GLY A 413 8.65 14.96 -14.29
N PRO A 414 9.49 14.19 -15.01
CA PRO A 414 9.03 13.14 -15.91
C PRO A 414 9.06 11.72 -15.29
N VAL A 415 8.99 11.58 -13.96
CA VAL A 415 9.06 10.27 -13.28
C VAL A 415 7.96 10.06 -12.27
N GLU A 416 7.52 8.80 -12.16
CA GLU A 416 6.60 8.30 -11.12
C GLU A 416 7.34 8.12 -9.79
N THR A 417 6.67 8.44 -8.68
CA THR A 417 7.17 8.17 -7.33
C THR A 417 6.35 7.12 -6.58
N ASN A 418 5.15 6.79 -7.07
CA ASN A 418 4.13 5.94 -6.43
C ASN A 418 3.75 6.39 -5.02
N ILE A 419 3.95 7.67 -4.70
CA ILE A 419 3.56 8.20 -3.40
C ILE A 419 2.04 8.38 -3.34
N MET A 420 1.53 8.00 -2.18
CA MET A 420 0.15 7.80 -1.78
C MET A 420 -0.55 6.55 -2.36
N THR A 421 -1.73 6.25 -1.80
CA THR A 421 -2.54 5.05 -2.08
C THR A 421 -3.65 5.31 -3.09
N GLY A 422 -4.33 4.24 -3.52
CA GLY A 422 -5.60 4.35 -4.23
C GLY A 422 -5.48 4.66 -5.73
N ASP A 423 -6.54 5.25 -6.30
CA ASP A 423 -6.63 5.65 -7.71
C ASP A 423 -7.07 7.12 -7.87
N PRO A 424 -6.24 8.07 -7.41
CA PRO A 424 -6.60 9.49 -7.45
C PRO A 424 -6.68 10.06 -8.87
N GLY A 425 -6.01 9.43 -9.84
CA GLY A 425 -6.06 9.83 -11.25
C GLY A 425 -7.48 9.74 -11.84
N THR A 426 -8.26 8.74 -11.41
CA THR A 426 -9.67 8.62 -11.80
C THR A 426 -10.52 9.75 -11.26
N ALA A 427 -10.43 10.05 -9.96
CA ALA A 427 -11.18 11.15 -9.37
C ALA A 427 -10.85 12.49 -10.04
N PHE A 428 -9.57 12.74 -10.30
CA PHE A 428 -9.08 13.94 -10.97
C PHE A 428 -9.63 14.08 -12.41
N LEU A 429 -9.48 13.07 -13.26
CA LEU A 429 -9.91 13.19 -14.66
C LEU A 429 -11.43 13.17 -14.83
N VAL A 430 -12.17 12.44 -13.98
CA VAL A 430 -13.64 12.48 -14.02
C VAL A 430 -14.16 13.84 -13.55
N SER A 431 -13.52 14.49 -12.57
CA SER A 431 -13.81 15.88 -12.20
C SER A 431 -13.62 16.81 -13.40
N ALA A 432 -12.47 16.70 -14.09
CA ALA A 432 -12.19 17.50 -15.30
C ALA A 432 -13.21 17.27 -16.41
N TRP A 433 -13.64 16.03 -16.61
CA TRP A 433 -14.69 15.70 -17.58
C TRP A 433 -16.03 16.35 -17.22
N ASN A 434 -16.50 16.21 -15.97
CA ASN A 434 -17.75 16.81 -15.50
C ASN A 434 -17.74 18.35 -15.58
N GLN A 435 -16.56 18.96 -15.44
CA GLN A 435 -16.33 20.40 -15.57
C GLN A 435 -16.12 20.87 -17.02
N GLY A 436 -16.20 19.96 -18.01
CA GLY A 436 -16.07 20.28 -19.43
C GLY A 436 -14.64 20.58 -19.89
N LEU A 437 -13.63 20.37 -19.04
CA LEU A 437 -12.22 20.64 -19.36
C LEU A 437 -11.66 19.69 -20.44
N LEU A 438 -12.29 18.52 -20.62
CA LEU A 438 -11.81 17.46 -21.52
C LEU A 438 -12.47 17.45 -22.91
N ASP A 439 -13.08 18.56 -23.36
CA ASP A 439 -13.70 18.63 -24.70
C ASP A 439 -12.72 18.19 -25.80
N GLY A 440 -13.05 17.09 -26.48
CA GLY A 440 -12.24 16.46 -27.54
C GLY A 440 -11.16 15.48 -27.05
N TYR A 441 -11.06 15.22 -25.74
CA TYR A 441 -10.10 14.31 -25.10
C TYR A 441 -10.79 13.22 -24.27
N GLU A 442 -12.12 13.17 -24.25
CA GLU A 442 -12.91 12.35 -23.33
C GLU A 442 -12.66 10.85 -23.53
N GLU A 443 -12.65 10.37 -24.76
CA GLU A 443 -12.37 8.95 -25.06
C GLU A 443 -10.92 8.56 -24.74
N ARG A 444 -9.98 9.50 -24.83
CA ARG A 444 -8.58 9.25 -24.45
C ARG A 444 -8.44 9.15 -22.94
N ALA A 445 -9.09 10.06 -22.21
CA ALA A 445 -9.19 9.99 -20.75
C ALA A 445 -9.85 8.67 -20.33
N TYR A 446 -11.01 8.33 -20.88
CA TYR A 446 -11.70 7.08 -20.58
C TYR A 446 -10.81 5.86 -20.79
N ALA A 447 -10.07 5.81 -21.90
CA ALA A 447 -9.19 4.69 -22.20
C ALA A 447 -8.09 4.49 -21.14
N VAL A 448 -7.44 5.55 -20.67
CA VAL A 448 -6.41 5.43 -19.61
C VAL A 448 -7.01 5.12 -18.24
N LEU A 449 -8.20 5.66 -17.94
CA LEU A 449 -8.93 5.39 -16.70
C LEU A 449 -9.38 3.92 -16.62
N ALA A 450 -10.06 3.43 -17.66
CA ALA A 450 -10.51 2.05 -17.74
C ALA A 450 -9.33 1.06 -17.71
N HIS A 451 -8.21 1.40 -18.37
CA HIS A 451 -7.00 0.59 -18.28
C HIS A 451 -6.49 0.47 -16.84
N ASN A 452 -6.41 1.58 -16.11
CA ASN A 452 -5.95 1.60 -14.72
C ASN A 452 -6.92 0.86 -13.78
N ALA A 453 -8.23 1.02 -13.99
CA ALA A 453 -9.26 0.40 -13.18
C ALA A 453 -9.31 -1.13 -13.30
N ASP A 454 -9.06 -1.67 -14.51
CA ASP A 454 -9.29 -3.08 -14.81
C ASP A 454 -8.04 -3.96 -14.85
N ASN A 455 -6.85 -3.39 -14.68
CA ASN A 455 -5.59 -4.11 -14.89
C ASN A 455 -4.57 -3.83 -13.77
N THR A 456 -3.50 -4.62 -13.74
CA THR A 456 -2.31 -4.39 -12.92
C THR A 456 -1.06 -4.22 -13.78
N PRO A 457 -0.12 -3.34 -13.40
CA PRO A 457 1.15 -3.20 -14.09
C PRO A 457 1.99 -4.48 -14.05
N ASP A 458 2.60 -4.86 -15.18
CA ASP A 458 3.59 -5.92 -15.21
C ASP A 458 4.84 -5.54 -14.42
N ALA A 459 5.64 -6.51 -13.96
CA ALA A 459 6.81 -6.28 -13.11
C ALA A 459 7.86 -5.29 -13.68
N SER A 460 7.86 -5.01 -14.99
CA SER A 460 8.82 -4.08 -15.62
C SER A 460 8.38 -2.61 -15.64
N SER A 461 7.08 -2.33 -15.42
CA SER A 461 6.57 -0.97 -15.26
C SER A 461 7.23 -0.25 -14.07
N PRO A 462 7.34 1.08 -14.01
CA PRO A 462 7.70 1.79 -12.78
C PRO A 462 6.49 2.13 -11.89
N ALA A 463 5.26 2.00 -12.42
CA ALA A 463 4.03 2.38 -11.71
C ALA A 463 3.43 1.21 -10.92
N ASN A 464 2.87 1.49 -9.74
CA ASN A 464 2.11 0.54 -8.93
C ASN A 464 0.71 0.27 -9.51
N GLY A 465 0.12 1.22 -10.24
CA GLY A 465 -1.24 1.09 -10.79
C GLY A 465 -2.24 0.81 -9.68
N ARG A 466 -3.26 -0.01 -9.89
CA ARG A 466 -4.11 -0.53 -8.80
C ARG A 466 -3.58 -1.88 -8.29
N ALA A 467 -2.61 -1.86 -7.38
CA ALA A 467 -1.92 -3.07 -6.93
C ALA A 467 -2.86 -4.11 -6.28
N GLY A 468 -3.97 -3.66 -5.68
CA GLY A 468 -4.97 -4.52 -5.05
C GLY A 468 -5.92 -5.24 -6.02
N ASN A 469 -5.89 -4.93 -7.33
CA ASN A 469 -6.81 -5.49 -8.32
C ASN A 469 -6.91 -7.03 -8.37
N PRO A 470 -5.84 -7.82 -8.14
CA PRO A 470 -5.95 -9.29 -8.17
C PRO A 470 -6.98 -9.85 -7.19
N VAL A 471 -7.24 -9.17 -6.07
CA VAL A 471 -8.26 -9.54 -5.09
C VAL A 471 -9.47 -8.61 -5.20
N TYR A 472 -9.28 -7.30 -5.36
CA TYR A 472 -10.37 -6.33 -5.40
C TYR A 472 -11.38 -6.58 -6.54
N LEU A 473 -10.94 -7.05 -7.71
CA LEU A 473 -11.86 -7.29 -8.83
C LEU A 473 -12.74 -8.55 -8.63
N GLU A 474 -12.29 -9.49 -7.82
CA GLU A 474 -12.98 -10.76 -7.52
C GLU A 474 -13.80 -10.64 -6.23
N ASP A 475 -13.17 -10.15 -5.16
CA ASP A 475 -13.69 -10.15 -3.80
C ASP A 475 -14.17 -8.78 -3.31
N GLY A 476 -13.94 -7.72 -4.10
CA GLY A 476 -14.38 -6.35 -3.85
C GLY A 476 -13.75 -5.66 -2.65
N PHE A 477 -12.59 -6.11 -2.19
CA PHE A 477 -11.76 -5.37 -1.24
C PHE A 477 -10.27 -5.54 -1.57
N VAL A 478 -9.45 -4.60 -1.13
CA VAL A 478 -8.00 -4.71 -1.17
C VAL A 478 -7.53 -5.33 0.15
N PRO A 479 -6.79 -6.46 0.13
CA PRO A 479 -6.33 -7.09 1.35
C PRO A 479 -5.21 -6.27 2.01
N HIS A 480 -5.16 -6.31 3.34
CA HIS A 480 -4.11 -5.70 4.13
C HIS A 480 -2.99 -6.71 4.40
N GLU A 481 -1.94 -6.61 3.58
CA GLU A 481 -0.75 -7.46 3.59
C GLU A 481 0.49 -6.56 3.79
N PRO A 482 0.79 -6.11 5.03
CA PRO A 482 1.90 -5.20 5.30
C PRO A 482 3.29 -5.80 4.98
N GLY A 483 3.39 -7.13 4.86
CA GLY A 483 4.62 -7.82 4.46
C GLY A 483 4.91 -7.81 2.95
N GLU A 484 3.90 -7.54 2.12
CA GLU A 484 4.04 -7.54 0.66
C GLU A 484 4.76 -6.27 0.19
N ASN A 485 5.82 -6.40 -0.59
CA ASN A 485 6.58 -5.24 -1.06
C ASN A 485 6.38 -5.01 -2.56
N GLY A 486 6.01 -3.78 -2.92
CA GLY A 486 5.83 -3.35 -4.30
C GLY A 486 7.04 -2.62 -4.87
N ARG A 487 6.77 -1.70 -5.81
CA ARG A 487 7.78 -0.76 -6.31
C ARG A 487 8.06 0.31 -5.27
N PRO A 488 9.18 1.05 -5.37
CA PRO A 488 9.43 2.19 -4.50
C PRO A 488 8.24 3.16 -4.48
N GLY A 489 7.90 3.63 -3.29
CA GLY A 489 6.71 4.43 -2.99
C GLY A 489 5.75 3.67 -2.08
N ASP A 490 4.50 4.11 -2.03
CA ASP A 490 3.46 3.51 -1.20
C ASP A 490 2.74 2.39 -1.95
N TYR A 491 2.39 1.34 -1.22
CA TYR A 491 1.80 0.13 -1.79
C TYR A 491 0.43 -0.13 -1.17
N ASP A 492 -0.60 -0.31 -2.02
CA ASP A 492 -1.98 -0.38 -1.53
C ASP A 492 -2.24 -1.53 -0.57
N LEU A 493 -1.48 -2.63 -0.69
CA LEU A 493 -1.61 -3.77 0.21
C LEU A 493 -1.17 -3.43 1.65
N HIS A 494 -0.34 -2.40 1.85
CA HIS A 494 -0.05 -1.89 3.19
C HIS A 494 -1.25 -1.17 3.81
N HIS A 495 -2.19 -0.71 3.00
CA HIS A 495 -3.31 0.14 3.41
C HIS A 495 -4.64 -0.31 2.80
N GLY A 496 -4.92 -1.63 2.85
CA GLY A 496 -6.06 -2.23 2.16
C GLY A 496 -7.44 -1.64 2.52
N GLY A 497 -7.61 -1.12 3.75
CA GLY A 497 -8.83 -0.43 4.17
C GLY A 497 -9.06 0.87 3.41
N SER A 498 -8.09 1.79 3.43
CA SER A 498 -8.20 3.06 2.69
C SER A 498 -8.19 2.85 1.18
N ALA A 499 -7.37 1.93 0.66
CA ALA A 499 -7.32 1.62 -0.76
C ALA A 499 -8.67 1.11 -1.30
N THR A 500 -9.39 0.29 -0.51
CA THR A 500 -10.75 -0.17 -0.88
C THR A 500 -11.73 1.00 -1.01
N LEU A 501 -11.70 1.94 -0.05
CA LEU A 501 -12.58 3.13 -0.08
C LEU A 501 -12.26 4.04 -1.27
N GLU A 502 -10.98 4.26 -1.55
CA GLU A 502 -10.53 5.08 -2.68
C GLU A 502 -10.84 4.45 -4.05
N TYR A 503 -10.69 3.12 -4.19
CA TYR A 503 -11.08 2.42 -5.42
C TYR A 503 -12.60 2.45 -5.63
N ALA A 504 -13.40 2.27 -4.57
CA ALA A 504 -14.85 2.33 -4.66
C ALA A 504 -15.32 3.73 -5.09
N LEU A 505 -14.73 4.80 -4.54
CA LEU A 505 -14.98 6.16 -5.02
C LEU A 505 -14.62 6.30 -6.51
N SER A 506 -13.43 5.84 -6.89
CA SER A 506 -12.93 5.93 -8.27
C SER A 506 -13.83 5.19 -9.27
N ASP A 507 -14.29 3.98 -8.92
CA ASP A 507 -15.18 3.19 -9.77
C ASP A 507 -16.57 3.83 -9.88
N ALA A 508 -17.12 4.36 -8.78
CA ALA A 508 -18.39 5.09 -8.83
C ALA A 508 -18.30 6.31 -9.76
N LEU A 509 -17.20 7.06 -9.70
CA LEU A 509 -16.96 8.20 -10.59
C LEU A 509 -16.80 7.75 -12.04
N LEU A 510 -15.97 6.74 -12.31
CA LEU A 510 -15.77 6.21 -13.66
C LEU A 510 -17.06 5.65 -14.27
N SER A 511 -17.96 5.09 -13.47
CA SER A 511 -19.30 4.69 -13.90
C SER A 511 -20.09 5.85 -14.51
N THR A 512 -20.04 7.04 -13.89
CA THR A 512 -20.73 8.22 -14.41
C THR A 512 -20.17 8.67 -15.77
N MET A 513 -18.84 8.62 -15.92
CA MET A 513 -18.16 8.97 -17.18
C MET A 513 -18.45 7.93 -18.27
N ALA A 514 -18.37 6.63 -17.94
CA ALA A 514 -18.71 5.54 -18.85
C ALA A 514 -20.13 5.70 -19.39
N ALA A 515 -21.11 5.97 -18.52
CA ALA A 515 -22.50 6.22 -18.92
C ALA A 515 -22.62 7.47 -19.81
N GLY A 516 -21.93 8.56 -19.46
CA GLY A 516 -21.93 9.80 -20.23
C GLY A 516 -21.35 9.66 -21.64
N LEU A 517 -20.41 8.74 -21.84
CA LEU A 517 -19.78 8.44 -23.14
C LEU A 517 -20.47 7.29 -23.91
N GLY A 518 -21.43 6.59 -23.29
CA GLY A 518 -22.18 5.49 -23.90
C GLY A 518 -21.51 4.12 -23.79
N HIS A 519 -20.60 3.94 -22.83
CA HIS A 519 -20.01 2.65 -22.44
C HIS A 519 -20.89 1.98 -21.37
N ASP A 520 -22.14 1.66 -21.73
CA ASP A 520 -23.19 1.24 -20.77
C ASP A 520 -22.83 -0.02 -19.95
N ASP A 521 -22.16 -1.01 -20.56
CA ASP A 521 -21.75 -2.24 -19.86
C ASP A 521 -20.68 -1.95 -18.80
N ASP A 522 -19.72 -1.08 -19.13
CA ASP A 522 -18.69 -0.62 -18.19
C ASP A 522 -19.31 0.25 -17.10
N ALA A 523 -20.26 1.13 -17.44
CA ALA A 523 -20.98 1.92 -16.47
C ALA A 523 -21.69 1.06 -15.43
N ALA A 524 -22.40 0.01 -15.85
CA ALA A 524 -23.06 -0.92 -14.95
C ALA A 524 -22.07 -1.71 -14.07
N ARG A 525 -20.93 -2.12 -14.64
CA ARG A 525 -19.88 -2.84 -13.92
C ARG A 525 -19.20 -1.97 -12.86
N TYR A 526 -18.78 -0.76 -13.22
CA TYR A 526 -18.16 0.17 -12.28
C TYR A 526 -19.16 0.69 -11.24
N ALA A 527 -20.45 0.76 -11.55
CA ALA A 527 -21.50 1.09 -10.58
C ALA A 527 -21.55 0.09 -9.42
N VAL A 528 -21.49 -1.21 -9.73
CA VAL A 528 -21.45 -2.28 -8.71
C VAL A 528 -20.18 -2.17 -7.87
N ARG A 529 -19.02 -1.97 -8.50
CA ARG A 529 -17.76 -1.78 -7.77
C ARG A 529 -17.74 -0.50 -6.93
N GLY A 530 -18.51 0.51 -7.30
CA GLY A 530 -18.71 1.73 -6.51
C GLY A 530 -19.31 1.48 -5.12
N GLU A 531 -20.00 0.36 -4.93
CA GLU A 531 -20.57 -0.08 -3.64
C GLU A 531 -19.59 -0.93 -2.80
N ASN A 532 -18.36 -1.20 -3.28
CA ASN A 532 -17.37 -2.02 -2.58
C ASN A 532 -16.89 -1.45 -1.23
N TYR A 533 -17.14 -0.18 -0.91
CA TYR A 533 -16.91 0.36 0.43
C TYR A 533 -17.62 -0.46 1.52
N ARG A 534 -18.75 -1.11 1.19
CA ARG A 534 -19.50 -2.02 2.07
C ARG A 534 -18.71 -3.29 2.42
N ALA A 535 -17.81 -3.73 1.55
CA ALA A 535 -17.04 -4.96 1.72
C ALA A 535 -16.01 -4.87 2.86
N VAL A 536 -15.71 -3.66 3.35
CA VAL A 536 -14.81 -3.41 4.48
C VAL A 536 -15.53 -2.79 5.68
N PHE A 537 -16.86 -2.77 5.69
CA PHE A 537 -17.64 -2.32 6.85
C PHE A 537 -17.95 -3.50 7.78
N ASP A 538 -17.41 -3.46 9.00
CA ASP A 538 -17.64 -4.47 10.03
C ASP A 538 -18.81 -4.06 10.93
N GLU A 539 -19.96 -4.70 10.76
CA GLU A 539 -21.16 -4.44 11.55
C GLU A 539 -20.94 -4.67 13.06
N THR A 540 -20.01 -5.55 13.44
CA THR A 540 -19.74 -5.86 14.86
C THR A 540 -19.09 -4.70 15.60
N THR A 541 -18.35 -3.85 14.88
CA THR A 541 -17.74 -2.62 15.40
C THR A 541 -18.49 -1.37 14.97
N GLY A 542 -19.34 -1.47 13.93
CA GLY A 542 -20.02 -0.34 13.32
C GLY A 542 -19.06 0.64 12.64
N SER A 543 -17.92 0.14 12.14
CA SER A 543 -16.86 0.92 11.52
C SER A 543 -16.21 0.17 10.35
N PHE A 544 -15.49 0.89 9.51
CA PHE A 544 -14.63 0.29 8.49
C PHE A 544 -13.43 -0.40 9.13
N ARG A 545 -13.05 -1.58 8.61
CA ARG A 545 -11.89 -2.36 9.04
C ARG A 545 -11.25 -3.06 7.85
N ALA A 546 -9.92 -3.09 7.86
CA ALA A 546 -9.16 -3.82 6.87
C ALA A 546 -9.43 -5.34 6.95
N ARG A 547 -9.26 -6.03 5.82
CA ARG A 547 -9.45 -7.49 5.69
C ARG A 547 -8.15 -8.13 5.17
N ASP A 548 -7.83 -9.33 5.62
CA ASP A 548 -6.71 -10.13 5.09
C ASP A 548 -7.07 -10.80 3.76
N ARG A 549 -6.10 -11.48 3.12
CA ARG A 549 -6.33 -12.28 1.91
C ARG A 549 -7.33 -13.43 2.09
N SER A 550 -7.53 -13.93 3.31
CA SER A 550 -8.60 -14.90 3.60
C SER A 550 -9.99 -14.26 3.69
N GLY A 551 -10.07 -12.94 3.55
CA GLY A 551 -11.30 -12.17 3.60
C GLY A 551 -11.77 -11.83 5.01
N PHE A 552 -11.05 -12.15 6.07
CA PHE A 552 -11.50 -11.85 7.43
C PHE A 552 -10.99 -10.49 7.91
N PHE A 553 -11.77 -9.82 8.77
CA PHE A 553 -11.37 -8.56 9.37
C PHE A 553 -10.13 -8.71 10.27
N VAL A 554 -9.18 -7.79 10.14
CA VAL A 554 -7.90 -7.80 10.86
C VAL A 554 -7.66 -6.49 11.62
N GLY A 555 -6.63 -6.51 12.49
CA GLY A 555 -6.26 -5.38 13.34
C GLY A 555 -7.19 -5.14 14.51
N ASP A 556 -6.93 -4.06 15.25
CA ASP A 556 -7.70 -3.66 16.43
C ASP A 556 -9.19 -3.39 16.04
N PRO A 557 -10.17 -3.88 16.81
CA PRO A 557 -11.58 -3.52 16.62
C PRO A 557 -11.93 -2.07 17.02
N ASP A 558 -11.07 -1.37 17.77
CA ASP A 558 -11.24 0.05 18.06
C ASP A 558 -10.92 0.89 16.81
N PRO A 559 -11.88 1.66 16.26
CA PRO A 559 -11.69 2.41 15.01
C PRO A 559 -10.58 3.47 15.04
N ALA A 560 -10.11 3.93 16.22
CA ALA A 560 -8.96 4.83 16.28
C ALA A 560 -7.60 4.12 16.23
N HIS A 561 -7.59 2.80 16.44
CA HIS A 561 -6.38 1.97 16.47
C HIS A 561 -6.37 0.91 15.37
N THR A 562 -7.31 1.00 14.41
CA THR A 562 -7.39 0.10 13.25
C THR A 562 -6.13 0.17 12.38
N THR A 563 -5.75 -0.98 11.83
CA THR A 563 -4.70 -1.08 10.81
C THR A 563 -5.25 -0.88 9.40
N GLY A 564 -4.36 -0.67 8.43
CA GLY A 564 -4.69 -0.68 7.00
C GLY A 564 -5.33 0.59 6.45
N PHE A 565 -5.15 1.73 7.13
CA PHE A 565 -5.54 3.05 6.65
C PHE A 565 -4.30 3.94 6.47
N HIS A 566 -4.21 4.65 5.35
CA HIS A 566 -3.04 5.48 5.02
C HIS A 566 -3.19 6.89 5.58
N GLU A 567 -2.24 7.33 6.43
CA GLU A 567 -2.24 8.63 7.10
C GLU A 567 -3.52 8.93 7.87
N GLY A 568 -4.09 7.92 8.53
CA GLY A 568 -5.28 8.13 9.35
C GLY A 568 -5.84 6.85 9.95
N THR A 569 -6.99 6.99 10.58
CA THR A 569 -7.72 5.89 11.23
C THR A 569 -9.04 5.60 10.50
N ALA A 570 -9.72 4.51 10.88
CA ALA A 570 -11.07 4.26 10.37
C ALA A 570 -12.05 5.39 10.75
N VAL A 571 -11.84 6.08 11.87
CA VAL A 571 -12.69 7.22 12.29
C VAL A 571 -12.60 8.38 11.30
N GLN A 572 -11.42 8.64 10.74
CA GLN A 572 -11.20 9.71 9.76
C GLN A 572 -11.68 9.26 8.37
N TYR A 573 -11.27 8.06 7.94
CA TYR A 573 -11.66 7.51 6.64
C TYR A 573 -13.15 7.17 6.51
N GLN A 574 -13.91 7.05 7.61
CA GLN A 574 -15.33 6.68 7.52
C GLN A 574 -16.16 7.65 6.67
N TRP A 575 -15.67 8.88 6.51
CA TRP A 575 -16.33 9.91 5.73
C TRP A 575 -16.03 9.81 4.23
N LEU A 576 -15.05 9.02 3.79
CA LEU A 576 -14.62 8.87 2.39
C LEU A 576 -15.58 7.97 1.57
N VAL A 577 -16.86 8.30 1.60
CA VAL A 577 -17.91 7.72 0.74
C VAL A 577 -18.73 8.84 0.07
N PRO A 578 -18.09 9.87 -0.53
CA PRO A 578 -18.82 11.02 -1.08
C PRO A 578 -19.70 10.62 -2.28
N GLN A 579 -19.43 9.48 -2.92
CA GLN A 579 -20.27 8.92 -3.98
C GLN A 579 -21.65 8.46 -3.50
N ASP A 580 -21.80 8.13 -2.21
CA ASP A 580 -23.02 7.55 -1.64
C ASP A 580 -23.19 7.89 -0.14
N VAL A 581 -23.24 9.18 0.18
CA VAL A 581 -23.50 9.65 1.55
C VAL A 581 -24.86 9.14 2.10
N PRO A 582 -25.96 9.05 1.32
CA PRO A 582 -27.19 8.43 1.81
C PRO A 582 -27.01 6.97 2.24
N GLY A 583 -26.27 6.15 1.48
CA GLY A 583 -25.95 4.78 1.85
C GLY A 583 -25.03 4.70 3.07
N LEU A 584 -24.05 5.60 3.21
CA LEU A 584 -23.25 5.73 4.42
C LEU A 584 -24.11 6.06 5.64
N ILE A 585 -25.08 6.97 5.52
CA ILE A 585 -26.00 7.31 6.62
C ILE A 585 -26.81 6.08 7.05
N GLU A 586 -27.29 5.28 6.09
CA GLU A 586 -27.97 4.02 6.41
C GLU A 586 -27.06 3.05 7.18
N LEU A 587 -25.82 2.85 6.71
CA LEU A 587 -24.85 1.96 7.37
C LEU A 587 -24.52 2.39 8.80
N LEU A 588 -24.40 3.70 9.04
CA LEU A 588 -24.04 4.25 10.33
C LEU A 588 -25.21 4.40 11.30
N GLY A 589 -26.39 3.85 10.96
CA GLY A 589 -27.55 3.77 11.85
C GLY A 589 -28.58 4.89 11.67
N GLY A 590 -28.54 5.63 10.57
CA GLY A 590 -29.48 6.69 10.21
C GLY A 590 -29.01 8.09 10.62
N THR A 591 -29.81 9.10 10.24
CA THR A 591 -29.46 10.52 10.34
C THR A 591 -29.05 10.95 11.75
N ASP A 592 -29.82 10.60 12.78
CA ASP A 592 -29.55 10.99 14.17
C ASP A 592 -28.22 10.38 14.69
N ALA A 593 -27.91 9.15 14.28
CA ALA A 593 -26.68 8.47 14.68
C ALA A 593 -25.45 9.08 14.01
N VAL A 594 -25.56 9.42 12.72
CA VAL A 594 -24.48 10.13 12.00
C VAL A 594 -24.27 11.53 12.53
N GLU A 595 -25.35 12.25 12.86
CA GLU A 595 -25.23 13.56 13.49
C GLU A 595 -24.44 13.48 14.80
N GLN A 596 -24.78 12.54 15.68
CA GLN A 596 -24.04 12.36 16.94
C GLN A 596 -22.57 11.99 16.68
N ARG A 597 -22.30 11.11 15.69
CA ARG A 597 -20.92 10.76 15.31
C ARG A 597 -20.14 11.97 14.82
N LEU A 598 -20.76 12.84 14.00
CA LEU A 598 -20.13 14.10 13.56
C LEU A 598 -19.91 15.04 14.75
N ASP A 599 -20.89 15.17 15.66
CA ASP A 599 -20.76 16.01 16.85
C ASP A 599 -19.59 15.54 17.73
N ASP A 600 -19.44 14.24 17.93
CA ASP A 600 -18.32 13.65 18.67
C ASP A 600 -16.99 13.86 17.93
N PHE A 601 -16.96 13.61 16.61
CA PHE A 601 -15.78 13.76 15.76
C PHE A 601 -15.23 15.20 15.75
N PHE A 602 -16.12 16.19 15.70
CA PHE A 602 -15.75 17.61 15.74
C PHE A 602 -15.64 18.16 17.17
N ALA A 603 -15.89 17.36 18.20
CA ALA A 603 -16.03 17.83 19.58
C ALA A 603 -16.98 19.05 19.68
N TYR A 604 -18.15 18.95 19.04
CA TYR A 604 -19.03 20.08 18.71
C TYR A 604 -19.49 20.87 19.94
N ASP A 605 -19.77 20.20 21.06
CA ASP A 605 -20.11 20.87 22.33
C ASP A 605 -18.98 21.80 22.81
N ALA A 606 -17.73 21.35 22.76
CA ALA A 606 -16.58 22.18 23.13
C ALA A 606 -16.33 23.29 22.10
N LEU A 607 -16.51 22.98 20.82
CA LEU A 607 -16.39 23.94 19.72
C LEU A 607 -17.38 25.10 19.84
N GLN A 608 -18.60 24.87 20.34
CA GLN A 608 -19.55 25.95 20.57
C GLN A 608 -19.12 26.94 21.66
N ASP A 609 -18.36 26.46 22.65
CA ASP A 609 -17.87 27.27 23.78
C ASP A 609 -16.56 28.00 23.44
N ASP A 610 -15.61 27.31 22.80
CA ASP A 610 -14.29 27.84 22.40
C ASP A 610 -13.87 27.27 21.04
N PRO A 611 -14.30 27.87 19.92
CA PRO A 611 -14.01 27.35 18.58
C PRO A 611 -12.50 27.31 18.26
N GLU A 612 -11.79 28.38 18.57
CA GLU A 612 -10.35 28.52 18.28
C GLU A 612 -9.52 27.59 19.19
N GLY A 613 -9.84 27.54 20.49
CA GLY A 613 -9.18 26.63 21.42
C GLY A 613 -9.45 25.17 21.09
N THR A 614 -10.69 24.80 20.74
CA THR A 614 -11.03 23.42 20.34
C THR A 614 -10.28 23.01 19.08
N ALA A 615 -10.24 23.88 18.05
CA ALA A 615 -9.51 23.60 16.82
C ALA A 615 -8.01 23.37 17.07
N ARG A 616 -7.39 24.15 17.97
CA ARG A 616 -5.94 24.02 18.26
C ARG A 616 -5.59 22.90 19.23
N ASP A 617 -6.41 22.70 20.27
CA ASP A 617 -6.04 21.83 21.40
C ASP A 617 -6.67 20.43 21.31
N VAL A 618 -7.71 20.24 20.48
CA VAL A 618 -8.44 18.95 20.35
C VAL A 618 -8.23 18.30 18.99
N TRP A 619 -8.26 19.10 17.91
CA TRP A 619 -8.12 18.58 16.55
C TRP A 619 -6.65 18.43 16.13
N VAL A 620 -5.79 19.38 16.50
CA VAL A 620 -4.38 19.40 16.10
C VAL A 620 -3.49 18.86 17.22
N ASN A 621 -3.04 17.60 17.07
CA ASN A 621 -2.19 16.92 18.06
C ASN A 621 -0.72 16.77 17.62
N GLY A 622 -0.33 17.51 16.58
CA GLY A 622 0.98 17.48 15.93
C GLY A 622 0.86 17.21 14.42
N THR A 623 1.79 17.75 13.62
CA THR A 623 1.65 17.80 12.15
C THR A 623 1.43 16.44 11.49
N TYR A 624 2.21 15.42 11.88
CA TYR A 624 2.10 14.05 11.33
C TYR A 624 1.48 13.05 12.32
N SER A 625 0.69 13.54 13.28
CA SER A 625 0.09 12.73 14.35
C SER A 625 -1.27 12.14 13.91
N TYR A 626 -1.23 11.32 12.86
CA TYR A 626 -2.45 10.84 12.18
C TYR A 626 -3.17 9.69 12.90
N TYR A 627 -2.46 8.88 13.68
CA TYR A 627 -2.98 7.63 14.24
C TYR A 627 -3.35 7.76 15.73
N GLY A 628 -4.24 6.89 16.22
CA GLY A 628 -4.72 6.92 17.61
C GLY A 628 -5.66 8.09 17.90
N GLN A 629 -6.24 8.69 16.87
CA GLN A 629 -7.13 9.84 16.95
C GLN A 629 -8.59 9.44 16.71
N HIS A 630 -9.49 10.06 17.47
CA HIS A 630 -10.95 9.92 17.32
C HIS A 630 -11.62 11.21 16.79
N THR A 631 -10.84 12.28 16.63
CA THR A 631 -11.31 13.62 16.31
C THR A 631 -10.87 14.02 14.90
N TYR A 632 -11.55 15.04 14.39
CA TYR A 632 -11.24 15.68 13.12
C TYR A 632 -9.78 16.14 13.07
N ASN A 633 -9.09 15.83 11.98
CA ASN A 633 -7.78 16.38 11.68
C ASN A 633 -7.86 17.33 10.46
N PRO A 634 -7.91 18.65 10.68
CA PRO A 634 -7.96 19.63 9.59
C PRO A 634 -6.65 19.72 8.80
N ASN A 635 -5.57 19.04 9.21
CA ASN A 635 -4.26 19.10 8.55
C ASN A 635 -4.05 18.02 7.50
N ASN A 636 -5.08 17.22 7.22
CA ASN A 636 -4.93 15.98 6.47
C ASN A 636 -6.08 15.79 5.46
N GLU A 637 -5.74 15.33 4.28
CA GLU A 637 -6.57 15.30 3.08
C GLU A 637 -7.87 14.48 3.20
N PRO A 638 -7.89 13.28 3.84
CA PRO A 638 -9.10 12.46 3.93
C PRO A 638 -10.25 13.12 4.69
N ASP A 639 -9.95 14.11 5.53
CA ASP A 639 -10.90 14.76 6.43
C ASP A 639 -11.48 16.06 5.85
N LEU A 640 -10.90 16.61 4.77
CA LEU A 640 -11.21 17.96 4.27
C LEU A 640 -12.70 18.18 3.91
N HIS A 641 -13.40 17.15 3.46
CA HIS A 641 -14.83 17.25 3.10
C HIS A 641 -15.77 16.96 4.29
N ALA A 642 -15.28 16.40 5.39
CA ALA A 642 -16.10 15.96 6.52
C ALA A 642 -17.02 17.06 7.12
N PRO A 643 -16.60 18.34 7.26
CA PRO A 643 -17.49 19.40 7.77
C PRO A 643 -18.79 19.56 6.98
N TYR A 644 -18.77 19.21 5.69
CA TYR A 644 -19.90 19.36 4.79
C TYR A 644 -20.91 18.21 4.91
N LEU A 645 -20.60 17.12 5.63
CA LEU A 645 -21.54 16.02 5.85
C LEU A 645 -22.77 16.40 6.68
N TYR A 646 -22.69 17.45 7.50
CA TYR A 646 -23.87 18.02 8.19
C TYR A 646 -24.97 18.50 7.23
N GLN A 647 -24.65 18.75 5.96
CA GLN A 647 -25.67 19.07 4.96
C GLN A 647 -26.64 17.89 4.75
N TRP A 648 -26.14 16.65 4.76
CA TRP A 648 -26.96 15.45 4.61
C TRP A 648 -27.74 15.09 5.87
N THR A 649 -27.35 15.60 7.04
CA THR A 649 -28.12 15.44 8.29
C THR A 649 -29.17 16.52 8.50
N GLY A 650 -29.30 17.47 7.56
CA GLY A 650 -30.26 18.57 7.65
C GLY A 650 -29.85 19.67 8.62
N GLN A 651 -28.55 19.77 8.95
CA GLN A 651 -28.00 20.74 9.91
C GLN A 651 -26.87 21.61 9.32
N PRO A 652 -27.10 22.31 8.20
CA PRO A 652 -26.05 23.07 7.50
C PRO A 652 -25.43 24.20 8.34
N TRP A 653 -26.07 24.65 9.43
CA TRP A 653 -25.45 25.60 10.36
C TRP A 653 -24.26 25.00 11.10
N LYS A 654 -24.23 23.68 11.35
CA LYS A 654 -23.08 23.01 12.00
C LYS A 654 -21.86 23.02 11.08
N THR A 655 -22.03 22.86 9.77
CA THR A 655 -20.96 23.10 8.78
C THR A 655 -20.38 24.51 8.91
N THR A 656 -21.23 25.53 9.10
CA THR A 656 -20.76 26.92 9.27
C THR A 656 -19.90 27.07 10.52
N ASP A 657 -20.31 26.48 11.65
CA ASP A 657 -19.54 26.55 12.90
C ASP A 657 -18.19 25.84 12.79
N VAL A 658 -18.18 24.60 12.25
CA VAL A 658 -16.96 23.79 12.10
C VAL A 658 -15.98 24.43 11.12
N VAL A 659 -16.45 24.86 9.94
CA VAL A 659 -15.59 25.53 8.95
C VAL A 659 -14.99 26.80 9.54
N ARG A 660 -15.78 27.63 10.23
CA ARG A 660 -15.25 28.85 10.85
C ARG A 660 -14.19 28.56 11.90
N ALA A 661 -14.35 27.51 12.72
CA ALA A 661 -13.33 27.09 13.67
C ALA A 661 -12.05 26.63 12.96
N ALA A 662 -12.17 25.80 11.92
CA ALA A 662 -11.03 25.31 11.15
C ALA A 662 -10.28 26.46 10.44
N LEU A 663 -10.97 27.48 9.94
CA LEU A 663 -10.32 28.65 9.34
C LEU A 663 -9.43 29.44 10.32
N THR A 664 -9.64 29.32 11.64
CA THR A 664 -8.79 29.98 12.66
C THR A 664 -7.38 29.37 12.81
N LEU A 665 -7.18 28.20 12.20
CA LEU A 665 -5.88 27.53 12.14
C LEU A 665 -4.93 28.21 11.12
N PHE A 666 -5.49 28.90 10.14
CA PHE A 666 -4.72 29.66 9.16
C PHE A 666 -4.45 31.06 9.70
N THR A 667 -3.17 31.37 9.91
CA THR A 667 -2.74 32.64 10.50
C THR A 667 -1.71 33.34 9.60
N ASP A 668 -1.39 34.60 9.90
CA ASP A 668 -0.57 35.42 9.03
C ASP A 668 0.95 35.29 9.26
N GLY A 669 1.34 34.40 10.17
CA GLY A 669 2.73 34.11 10.55
C GLY A 669 3.34 32.88 9.88
N PRO A 670 4.64 32.59 10.14
CA PRO A 670 5.34 31.46 9.53
C PRO A 670 4.72 30.09 9.80
N THR A 671 4.06 29.92 10.93
CA THR A 671 3.32 28.70 11.34
C THR A 671 1.86 28.70 10.86
N GLY A 672 1.52 29.56 9.90
CA GLY A 672 0.14 29.86 9.50
C GLY A 672 -0.51 28.87 8.55
N VAL A 673 0.09 27.69 8.39
CA VAL A 673 -0.53 26.48 7.81
C VAL A 673 -0.24 25.36 8.80
N THR A 674 -1.25 24.59 9.19
CA THR A 674 -1.15 23.65 10.31
C THR A 674 -0.61 22.27 9.94
N GLY A 675 -0.43 22.01 8.65
CA GLY A 675 0.28 20.88 8.09
C GLY A 675 0.85 21.25 6.72
N ASN A 676 1.26 20.25 5.95
CA ASN A 676 1.67 20.42 4.56
C ASN A 676 0.63 21.23 3.76
N ASP A 677 1.09 22.07 2.83
CA ASP A 677 0.18 22.77 1.89
C ASP A 677 -0.22 21.90 0.68
N ASP A 678 0.51 20.80 0.44
CA ASP A 678 0.29 19.76 -0.58
C ASP A 678 -0.06 20.31 -1.96
N LEU A 679 0.88 21.09 -2.52
CA LEU A 679 0.76 21.77 -3.81
C LEU A 679 -0.47 22.68 -3.92
N GLY A 680 -0.89 23.28 -2.80
CA GLY A 680 -1.99 24.21 -2.71
C GLY A 680 -3.33 23.57 -2.34
N THR A 681 -3.39 22.28 -2.02
CA THR A 681 -4.62 21.58 -1.60
C THR A 681 -5.22 22.21 -0.34
N MET A 682 -4.40 22.45 0.69
CA MET A 682 -4.84 23.10 1.93
C MET A 682 -5.21 24.56 1.70
N SER A 683 -4.41 25.29 0.94
CA SER A 683 -4.73 26.67 0.55
C SER A 683 -6.02 26.77 -0.26
N ALA A 684 -6.29 25.81 -1.16
CA ALA A 684 -7.51 25.77 -1.95
C ALA A 684 -8.73 25.44 -1.08
N TRP A 685 -8.58 24.53 -0.11
CA TRP A 685 -9.62 24.27 0.88
C TRP A 685 -9.98 25.55 1.65
N TYR A 686 -8.97 26.31 2.10
CA TYR A 686 -9.18 27.58 2.79
C TYR A 686 -9.93 28.59 1.91
N VAL A 687 -9.48 28.79 0.66
CA VAL A 687 -10.09 29.76 -0.26
C VAL A 687 -11.55 29.39 -0.54
N LEU A 688 -11.82 28.14 -0.95
CA LEU A 688 -13.16 27.66 -1.30
C LEU A 688 -14.13 27.73 -0.10
N SER A 689 -13.66 27.31 1.08
CA SER A 689 -14.46 27.38 2.31
C SER A 689 -14.71 28.83 2.74
N SER A 690 -13.73 29.73 2.54
CA SER A 690 -13.86 31.16 2.89
C SER A 690 -14.83 31.91 1.99
N ILE A 691 -14.90 31.56 0.69
CA ILE A 691 -15.87 32.18 -0.23
C ILE A 691 -17.29 31.63 -0.04
N GLY A 692 -17.45 30.50 0.66
CA GLY A 692 -18.75 29.89 0.97
C GLY A 692 -19.26 28.92 -0.10
N ALA A 693 -18.39 28.42 -0.98
CA ALA A 693 -18.71 27.44 -2.02
C ALA A 693 -17.60 26.39 -2.14
N TYR A 694 -17.93 25.11 -1.89
CA TYR A 694 -16.96 24.02 -1.78
C TYR A 694 -17.39 22.77 -2.58
N PRO A 695 -16.49 22.05 -3.26
CA PRO A 695 -16.81 20.81 -3.97
C PRO A 695 -17.04 19.66 -2.99
N ILE A 696 -18.30 19.45 -2.59
CA ILE A 696 -18.66 18.47 -1.54
C ILE A 696 -18.61 17.01 -2.01
N VAL A 697 -18.53 16.79 -3.32
CA VAL A 697 -18.36 15.47 -3.94
C VAL A 697 -17.32 15.59 -5.06
N PRO A 698 -16.02 15.46 -4.74
CA PRO A 698 -14.95 15.47 -5.74
C PRO A 698 -15.21 14.45 -6.85
N GLY A 699 -14.91 14.82 -8.09
CA GLY A 699 -15.29 14.04 -9.28
C GLY A 699 -16.61 14.46 -9.92
N THR A 700 -17.39 15.35 -9.29
CA THR A 700 -18.63 15.93 -9.85
C THR A 700 -18.57 17.46 -9.89
N ASP A 701 -19.52 18.09 -10.59
CA ASP A 701 -19.68 19.55 -10.60
C ASP A 701 -20.78 20.01 -9.61
N ILE A 702 -20.73 19.49 -8.38
CA ILE A 702 -21.65 19.81 -7.28
C ILE A 702 -20.94 20.62 -6.21
N TRP A 703 -21.44 21.82 -5.96
CA TRP A 703 -20.87 22.80 -5.05
C TRP A 703 -21.76 23.00 -3.83
N GLY A 704 -21.32 22.54 -2.68
CA GLY A 704 -21.96 22.81 -1.40
C GLY A 704 -21.78 24.25 -0.98
N LEU A 705 -22.83 24.82 -0.40
CA LEU A 705 -22.88 26.18 0.10
C LEU A 705 -22.75 26.20 1.62
N SER A 706 -21.88 27.07 2.11
CA SER A 706 -21.74 27.41 3.52
C SER A 706 -21.77 28.94 3.65
N THR A 707 -21.94 29.45 4.88
CA THR A 707 -21.90 30.90 5.08
C THR A 707 -20.48 31.41 4.77
N PRO A 708 -20.29 32.40 3.87
CA PRO A 708 -18.97 32.92 3.56
C PRO A 708 -18.29 33.50 4.82
N ALA A 709 -16.96 33.56 4.79
CA ALA A 709 -16.14 34.20 5.82
C ALA A 709 -16.16 35.73 5.70
N PHE A 710 -16.42 36.26 4.49
CA PHE A 710 -16.42 37.69 4.18
C PHE A 710 -17.82 38.21 3.80
N GLU A 711 -18.11 39.48 4.12
CA GLU A 711 -19.37 40.13 3.72
C GLU A 711 -19.54 40.23 2.19
N SER A 712 -18.44 40.29 1.45
CA SER A 712 -18.43 40.40 0.00
C SER A 712 -17.24 39.65 -0.59
N VAL A 713 -17.50 38.84 -1.61
CA VAL A 713 -16.50 38.19 -2.45
C VAL A 713 -16.89 38.43 -3.91
N ASP A 714 -15.95 38.92 -4.71
CA ASP A 714 -16.09 39.13 -6.14
C ASP A 714 -15.14 38.20 -6.88
N ILE A 715 -15.69 37.30 -7.69
CA ILE A 715 -14.94 36.31 -8.45
C ILE A 715 -15.03 36.69 -9.92
N ALA A 716 -13.90 36.94 -10.57
CA ALA A 716 -13.82 37.11 -12.01
C ALA A 716 -13.88 35.75 -12.68
N LEU A 717 -14.84 35.58 -13.58
CA LEU A 717 -15.03 34.34 -14.33
C LEU A 717 -14.54 34.54 -15.77
N ASP A 718 -14.01 33.49 -16.37
CA ASP A 718 -13.68 33.51 -17.80
C ASP A 718 -14.96 33.38 -18.64
N PRO A 719 -15.38 34.42 -19.38
CA PRO A 719 -16.59 34.38 -20.19
C PRO A 719 -16.52 33.41 -21.36
N GLU A 720 -15.34 32.97 -21.80
CA GLU A 720 -15.20 31.94 -22.83
C GLU A 720 -15.61 30.56 -22.30
N TRP A 721 -15.38 30.30 -21.00
CA TRP A 721 -15.72 29.06 -20.33
C TRP A 721 -17.13 29.07 -19.73
N PHE A 722 -17.49 30.14 -19.02
CA PHE A 722 -18.71 30.19 -18.22
C PHE A 722 -19.85 30.99 -18.88
N GLY A 723 -19.58 31.73 -19.96
CA GLY A 723 -20.56 32.60 -20.62
C GLY A 723 -20.91 33.88 -19.82
N THR A 724 -20.28 34.08 -18.68
CA THR A 724 -20.39 35.25 -17.79
C THR A 724 -18.99 35.64 -17.30
N ASP A 725 -18.80 36.91 -16.97
CA ASP A 725 -17.51 37.47 -16.56
C ASP A 725 -17.36 37.63 -15.04
N ALA A 726 -18.42 37.40 -14.27
CA ALA A 726 -18.38 37.56 -12.82
C ALA A 726 -19.38 36.67 -12.06
N LEU A 727 -18.97 36.29 -10.84
CA LEU A 727 -19.82 35.76 -9.77
C LEU A 727 -19.58 36.60 -8.50
N ALA A 728 -20.66 37.07 -7.89
CA ALA A 728 -20.64 37.85 -6.67
C ALA A 728 -21.27 37.04 -5.52
N ILE A 729 -20.58 36.89 -4.41
CA ILE A 729 -21.13 36.33 -3.16
C ILE A 729 -21.24 37.47 -2.15
N ARG A 730 -22.40 37.59 -1.49
CA ARG A 730 -22.73 38.68 -0.56
C ARG A 730 -23.38 38.14 0.70
N ALA A 731 -22.92 38.58 1.86
CA ALA A 731 -23.50 38.30 3.16
C ALA A 731 -23.58 39.60 3.99
N PRO A 732 -24.47 40.56 3.63
CA PRO A 732 -24.50 41.85 4.29
C PRO A 732 -24.86 41.72 5.78
N GLY A 733 -24.06 42.34 6.65
CA GLY A 733 -24.25 42.28 8.10
C GLY A 733 -23.63 41.05 8.76
N LEU A 734 -22.76 40.32 8.04
CA LEU A 734 -22.00 39.19 8.57
C LEU A 734 -21.09 39.65 9.71
N THR A 735 -21.21 38.99 10.84
CA THR A 735 -20.32 39.11 12.00
C THR A 735 -20.18 37.74 12.63
N ASP A 736 -19.29 37.59 13.62
CA ASP A 736 -19.21 36.33 14.38
C ASP A 736 -20.53 35.99 15.08
N GLU A 737 -21.32 36.99 15.47
CA GLU A 737 -22.67 36.80 15.98
C GLU A 737 -23.65 36.47 14.85
N ASN A 738 -23.70 37.27 13.78
CA ASN A 738 -24.60 37.08 12.64
C ASN A 738 -23.97 36.20 11.57
N ARG A 739 -23.76 34.93 11.88
CA ARG A 739 -23.07 33.97 10.99
C ARG A 739 -23.97 32.89 10.40
N TYR A 740 -25.23 32.78 10.79
CA TYR A 740 -26.08 31.69 10.34
C TYR A 740 -26.94 32.09 9.15
N THR A 741 -26.82 31.36 8.05
CA THR A 741 -27.65 31.54 6.85
C THR A 741 -29.14 31.37 7.17
N ARG A 742 -29.94 32.38 6.83
CA ARG A 742 -31.41 32.44 6.90
C ARG A 742 -32.05 32.12 5.56
N SER A 743 -31.46 32.61 4.47
CA SER A 743 -31.87 32.33 3.10
C SER A 743 -30.73 32.63 2.15
N VAL A 744 -30.75 31.99 0.97
CA VAL A 744 -29.84 32.28 -0.14
C VAL A 744 -30.67 32.61 -1.37
N THR A 745 -30.34 33.71 -2.06
CA THR A 745 -31.01 34.12 -3.31
C THR A 745 -29.99 34.45 -4.38
N ALA A 746 -30.15 33.84 -5.56
CA ALA A 746 -29.44 34.19 -6.78
C ALA A 746 -30.15 35.34 -7.51
N SER A 747 -29.37 36.26 -8.08
CA SER A 747 -29.89 37.37 -8.90
C SER A 747 -30.39 36.95 -10.28
N SER A 748 -29.97 35.77 -10.73
CA SER A 748 -30.40 35.16 -11.98
C SER A 748 -31.82 34.59 -11.86
N ASP A 749 -32.30 33.95 -12.94
CA ASP A 749 -33.61 33.30 -12.95
C ASP A 749 -33.69 32.09 -11.98
N LEU A 750 -32.57 31.65 -11.39
CA LEU A 750 -32.53 30.65 -10.33
C LEU A 750 -33.30 31.10 -9.08
N GLY A 751 -33.25 32.40 -8.73
CA GLY A 751 -33.99 32.96 -7.61
C GLY A 751 -33.61 32.35 -6.26
N ALA A 752 -34.60 31.92 -5.47
CA ALA A 752 -34.35 31.38 -4.13
C ALA A 752 -33.67 30.00 -4.18
N VAL A 753 -32.54 29.86 -3.49
CA VAL A 753 -31.78 28.61 -3.37
C VAL A 753 -32.15 27.96 -2.05
N THR A 754 -32.92 26.87 -2.11
CA THR A 754 -33.41 26.14 -0.93
C THR A 754 -32.59 24.89 -0.62
N ALA A 755 -31.77 24.42 -1.57
CA ALA A 755 -30.81 23.34 -1.37
C ALA A 755 -29.53 23.89 -0.71
N SER A 756 -28.76 23.01 -0.05
CA SER A 756 -27.44 23.35 0.49
C SER A 756 -26.34 23.30 -0.57
N HIS A 757 -26.68 23.13 -1.85
CA HIS A 757 -25.74 22.97 -2.95
C HIS A 757 -26.28 23.57 -4.25
N LEU A 758 -25.40 23.74 -5.22
CA LEU A 758 -25.68 24.13 -6.60
C LEU A 758 -24.87 23.26 -7.56
N ALA A 759 -25.41 23.01 -8.76
CA ALA A 759 -24.56 22.55 -9.86
C ALA A 759 -23.62 23.68 -10.31
N GLY A 760 -22.44 23.38 -10.87
CA GLY A 760 -21.45 24.41 -11.21
C GLY A 760 -21.95 25.43 -12.25
N ALA A 761 -22.76 25.01 -13.22
CA ALA A 761 -23.43 25.94 -14.14
C ALA A 761 -24.43 26.88 -13.45
N GLU A 762 -25.09 26.42 -12.37
CA GLU A 762 -25.98 27.26 -11.55
C GLU A 762 -25.19 28.22 -10.67
N LEU A 763 -24.08 27.76 -10.08
CA LEU A 763 -23.17 28.58 -9.29
C LEU A 763 -22.58 29.72 -10.11
N THR A 764 -21.90 29.38 -11.22
CA THR A 764 -21.25 30.37 -12.10
C THR A 764 -22.28 31.27 -12.77
N GLY A 765 -23.46 30.76 -13.12
CA GLY A 765 -24.57 31.51 -13.70
C GLY A 765 -25.44 32.29 -12.70
N ALA A 766 -25.16 32.28 -11.40
CA ALA A 766 -26.02 32.92 -10.38
C ALA A 766 -26.05 34.46 -10.46
N GLY A 767 -25.02 35.06 -11.05
CA GLY A 767 -24.76 36.50 -11.00
C GLY A 767 -24.32 36.92 -9.61
N THR A 768 -25.28 37.19 -8.72
CA THR A 768 -25.03 37.45 -7.29
C THR A 768 -25.78 36.43 -6.42
N LEU A 769 -25.06 35.69 -5.59
CA LEU A 769 -25.59 34.91 -4.48
C LEU A 769 -25.60 35.76 -3.21
N THR A 770 -26.80 36.08 -2.72
CA THR A 770 -26.99 36.85 -1.48
C THR A 770 -27.43 35.92 -0.35
N PHE A 771 -26.59 35.81 0.67
CA PHE A 771 -26.84 35.13 1.94
C PHE A 771 -27.43 36.15 2.92
N GLU A 772 -28.69 35.96 3.31
CA GLU A 772 -29.22 36.66 4.47
C GLU A 772 -28.75 35.93 5.72
N VAL A 773 -28.03 36.61 6.62
CA VAL A 773 -27.46 36.01 7.84
C VAL A 773 -28.16 36.50 9.10
N GLY A 774 -28.07 35.72 10.19
CA GLY A 774 -28.56 36.12 11.50
C GLY A 774 -27.89 35.35 12.65
N SER A 775 -28.30 35.68 13.87
CA SER A 775 -27.62 35.25 15.09
C SER A 775 -28.00 33.87 15.65
N ALA A 776 -28.84 33.12 14.92
CA ALA A 776 -29.23 31.77 15.33
C ALA A 776 -29.49 30.91 14.09
N PRO A 777 -29.35 29.57 14.20
CA PRO A 777 -29.75 28.63 13.16
C PRO A 777 -31.14 28.90 12.59
N SER A 778 -31.36 28.50 11.34
CA SER A 778 -32.60 28.69 10.59
C SER A 778 -33.05 27.41 9.91
N ASP A 779 -34.24 27.43 9.31
CA ASP A 779 -34.79 26.30 8.55
C ASP A 779 -34.25 26.23 7.10
N TRP A 780 -33.26 27.04 6.72
CA TRP A 780 -32.65 26.98 5.39
C TRP A 780 -31.92 25.65 5.18
N ALA A 781 -32.23 24.97 4.07
CA ALA A 781 -31.65 23.69 3.65
C ALA A 781 -31.71 22.55 4.68
N THR A 782 -32.76 22.52 5.52
CA THR A 782 -33.00 21.44 6.51
C THR A 782 -33.97 20.36 6.02
N ALA A 783 -34.66 20.60 4.91
CA ALA A 783 -35.65 19.66 4.40
C ALA A 783 -34.96 18.41 3.81
N PRO A 784 -35.57 17.21 3.93
CA PRO A 784 -35.07 16.02 3.25
C PRO A 784 -34.87 16.26 1.75
N GLY A 785 -33.71 15.89 1.22
CA GLY A 785 -33.33 16.12 -0.18
C GLY A 785 -32.76 17.52 -0.48
N SER A 786 -32.46 18.34 0.54
CA SER A 786 -31.73 19.61 0.34
C SER A 786 -30.23 19.40 0.06
N ALA A 787 -29.67 18.25 0.47
CA ALA A 787 -28.34 17.79 0.11
C ALA A 787 -28.38 16.90 -1.15
N PRO A 788 -27.24 16.70 -1.84
CA PRO A 788 -27.17 15.82 -2.99
C PRO A 788 -27.61 14.37 -2.70
N GLY A 789 -28.14 13.68 -3.71
CA GLY A 789 -28.37 12.24 -3.62
C GLY A 789 -27.07 11.44 -3.82
N ALA A 790 -27.17 10.11 -3.77
CA ALA A 790 -26.08 9.23 -4.20
C ALA A 790 -25.82 9.41 -5.70
N LEU A 791 -24.55 9.36 -6.11
CA LEU A 791 -24.15 9.49 -7.51
C LEU A 791 -24.57 8.28 -8.32
N VAL A 792 -24.34 7.09 -7.75
CA VAL A 792 -24.59 5.81 -8.39
C VAL A 792 -25.28 4.90 -7.37
N MET A 793 -26.32 4.20 -7.82
CA MET A 793 -27.02 3.17 -7.05
C MET A 793 -27.12 1.95 -7.96
N ALA A 794 -26.21 0.99 -7.81
CA ALA A 794 -26.31 -0.28 -8.51
C ALA A 794 -27.47 -1.10 -7.92
N GLY A 795 -27.71 -0.96 -6.60
CA GLY A 795 -28.74 -1.69 -5.89
C GLY A 795 -28.49 -3.20 -5.93
N ALA A 796 -27.24 -3.60 -6.14
CA ALA A 796 -26.80 -4.96 -6.37
C ALA A 796 -25.52 -5.20 -5.58
N VAL A 797 -25.64 -5.99 -4.51
CA VAL A 797 -24.50 -6.51 -3.76
C VAL A 797 -24.18 -7.89 -4.31
N GLU A 798 -22.91 -8.12 -4.67
CA GLU A 798 -22.44 -9.43 -5.11
C GLU A 798 -22.39 -10.42 -3.94
N ASP A 799 -22.81 -11.65 -4.20
CA ASP A 799 -22.74 -12.72 -3.22
C ASP A 799 -21.30 -13.22 -3.11
N ARG A 800 -20.69 -13.10 -1.92
CA ARG A 800 -19.31 -13.52 -1.64
C ARG A 800 -19.25 -14.42 -0.42
N LEU A 801 -18.43 -15.46 -0.50
CA LEU A 801 -18.23 -16.44 0.56
C LEU A 801 -16.74 -16.61 0.85
N PHE A 802 -16.37 -16.51 2.13
CA PHE A 802 -15.05 -16.83 2.63
C PHE A 802 -15.18 -17.83 3.77
N ALA A 803 -14.19 -18.70 3.93
CA ALA A 803 -14.16 -19.66 5.02
C ALA A 803 -12.73 -19.91 5.51
N ARG A 804 -12.57 -20.11 6.82
CA ARG A 804 -11.31 -20.56 7.43
C ARG A 804 -11.58 -21.46 8.63
N LEU A 805 -10.55 -22.15 9.10
CA LEU A 805 -10.60 -22.97 10.31
C LEU A 805 -10.14 -22.22 11.55
N SER A 806 -10.79 -22.49 12.68
CA SER A 806 -10.50 -21.89 13.98
C SER A 806 -10.70 -22.93 15.11
N PRO A 807 -9.62 -23.44 15.73
CA PRO A 807 -8.22 -23.27 15.34
C PRO A 807 -7.92 -23.88 13.96
N ALA A 808 -6.84 -23.40 13.30
CA ALA A 808 -6.42 -23.89 11.99
C ALA A 808 -5.97 -25.35 11.98
N HIS A 809 -5.64 -25.90 13.16
CA HIS A 809 -5.21 -27.27 13.37
C HIS A 809 -6.10 -27.98 14.41
N ALA A 810 -6.26 -29.28 14.26
CA ALA A 810 -7.00 -30.11 15.19
C ALA A 810 -6.20 -31.35 15.62
N ALA A 811 -6.10 -31.58 16.93
CA ALA A 811 -5.56 -32.82 17.48
C ALA A 811 -6.64 -33.65 18.18
N VAL A 812 -6.62 -34.97 17.99
CA VAL A 812 -7.60 -35.91 18.55
C VAL A 812 -6.95 -37.22 18.98
N GLU A 813 -7.33 -37.76 20.14
CA GLU A 813 -6.93 -39.12 20.51
C GLU A 813 -7.58 -40.18 19.60
N ALA A 814 -6.92 -41.33 19.41
CA ALA A 814 -7.52 -42.45 18.70
C ALA A 814 -8.83 -42.92 19.38
N GLY A 815 -9.93 -43.00 18.63
CA GLY A 815 -11.27 -43.28 19.18
C GLY A 815 -11.91 -42.10 19.92
N GLY A 816 -11.27 -40.93 19.93
CA GLY A 816 -11.77 -39.69 20.50
C GLY A 816 -12.50 -38.81 19.47
N ALA A 817 -12.91 -37.64 19.92
CA ALA A 817 -13.48 -36.60 19.07
C ALA A 817 -13.03 -35.22 19.56
N THR A 818 -12.86 -34.28 18.63
CA THR A 818 -12.63 -32.86 18.91
C THR A 818 -13.62 -32.01 18.14
N THR A 819 -13.80 -30.76 18.54
CA THR A 819 -14.62 -29.80 17.80
C THR A 819 -13.72 -28.69 17.28
N ILE A 820 -13.70 -28.52 15.96
CA ILE A 820 -13.16 -27.34 15.29
C ILE A 820 -14.30 -26.37 14.99
N SER A 821 -13.99 -25.10 14.81
CA SER A 821 -14.94 -24.15 14.22
C SER A 821 -14.52 -23.86 12.78
N VAL A 822 -15.50 -23.83 11.90
CA VAL A 822 -15.34 -23.28 10.56
C VAL A 822 -15.94 -21.88 10.62
N ASP A 823 -15.08 -20.88 10.56
CA ASP A 823 -15.50 -19.50 10.47
C ASP A 823 -15.92 -19.26 9.02
N VAL A 824 -17.21 -19.00 8.78
CA VAL A 824 -17.72 -18.56 7.48
C VAL A 824 -18.00 -17.07 7.53
N LEU A 825 -17.64 -16.35 6.47
CA LEU A 825 -17.96 -14.95 6.29
C LEU A 825 -18.69 -14.83 4.95
N ALA A 826 -19.93 -14.35 4.98
CA ALA A 826 -20.73 -14.20 3.78
C ALA A 826 -21.22 -12.77 3.61
N GLN A 827 -21.21 -12.29 2.37
CA GLN A 827 -21.82 -11.04 1.94
C GLN A 827 -22.88 -11.35 0.89
N ALA A 828 -24.09 -10.84 1.05
CA ALA A 828 -25.22 -11.04 0.14
C ALA A 828 -26.24 -9.92 0.34
N ALA A 829 -27.06 -9.60 -0.66
CA ALA A 829 -28.05 -8.53 -0.57
C ALA A 829 -29.10 -8.70 0.55
N GLY A 830 -29.25 -9.92 1.10
CA GLY A 830 -30.15 -10.25 2.21
C GLY A 830 -29.55 -11.32 3.12
N SER A 831 -30.29 -12.40 3.37
CA SER A 831 -29.77 -13.56 4.09
C SER A 831 -28.88 -14.42 3.18
N SER A 832 -27.75 -14.89 3.70
CA SER A 832 -26.96 -15.97 3.07
C SER A 832 -27.02 -17.22 3.93
N SER A 833 -27.11 -18.38 3.29
CA SER A 833 -27.18 -19.68 3.95
C SER A 833 -26.49 -20.73 3.10
N GLY A 834 -25.98 -21.78 3.73
CA GLY A 834 -25.41 -22.92 3.03
C GLY A 834 -24.98 -24.01 3.99
N SER A 835 -24.06 -24.87 3.56
CA SER A 835 -23.63 -26.01 4.36
C SER A 835 -22.11 -26.10 4.44
N ILE A 836 -21.65 -26.78 5.48
CA ILE A 836 -20.26 -27.18 5.65
C ILE A 836 -20.20 -28.68 5.62
N ARG A 837 -19.39 -29.19 4.72
CA ARG A 837 -19.14 -30.61 4.50
C ARG A 837 -17.68 -30.91 4.82
N ILE A 838 -17.43 -32.04 5.48
CA ILE A 838 -16.06 -32.51 5.69
C ILE A 838 -15.84 -33.77 4.87
N GLY A 839 -14.93 -33.67 3.90
CA GLY A 839 -14.34 -34.80 3.20
C GLY A 839 -13.11 -35.31 3.95
N GLY A 840 -12.86 -36.62 3.92
CA GLY A 840 -11.72 -37.21 4.60
C GLY A 840 -11.49 -38.67 4.26
N THR A 841 -10.32 -39.18 4.66
CA THR A 841 -9.99 -40.62 4.58
C THR A 841 -10.89 -41.38 5.56
N GLY A 842 -11.29 -42.62 5.28
CA GLY A 842 -12.29 -43.33 6.09
C GLY A 842 -11.99 -43.39 7.61
N GLU A 843 -10.73 -43.16 8.02
CA GLU A 843 -10.17 -43.05 9.38
C GLU A 843 -10.78 -41.91 10.22
N ILE A 844 -11.07 -40.77 9.59
CA ILE A 844 -11.63 -39.59 10.24
C ILE A 844 -13.01 -39.33 9.66
N SER A 845 -13.99 -39.24 10.54
CA SER A 845 -15.38 -38.96 10.18
C SER A 845 -15.86 -37.71 10.89
N ALA A 846 -16.56 -36.83 10.18
CA ALA A 846 -17.33 -35.80 10.85
C ALA A 846 -18.59 -36.41 11.49
N SER A 847 -18.99 -35.88 12.64
CA SER A 847 -20.20 -36.32 13.35
C SER A 847 -21.50 -36.07 12.57
N VAL A 848 -21.47 -35.22 11.55
CA VAL A 848 -22.58 -34.85 10.67
C VAL A 848 -22.02 -34.69 9.25
N GLU A 849 -22.71 -35.22 8.23
CA GLU A 849 -22.27 -35.13 6.83
C GLU A 849 -22.32 -33.69 6.28
N ASP A 850 -23.34 -32.91 6.65
CA ASP A 850 -23.51 -31.51 6.25
C ASP A 850 -24.01 -30.67 7.46
N VAL A 851 -23.30 -29.60 7.82
CA VAL A 851 -23.69 -28.65 8.88
C VAL A 851 -24.20 -27.36 8.26
N GLU A 852 -25.51 -27.10 8.40
CA GLU A 852 -26.15 -25.90 7.85
C GLU A 852 -25.78 -24.63 8.61
N TRP A 853 -25.61 -23.53 7.87
CA TRP A 853 -25.38 -22.20 8.41
C TRP A 853 -26.26 -21.15 7.72
N THR A 854 -26.45 -20.02 8.39
CA THR A 854 -27.25 -18.89 7.91
C THR A 854 -26.80 -17.64 8.64
N VAL A 855 -26.68 -16.53 7.92
CA VAL A 855 -26.40 -15.18 8.40
C VAL A 855 -27.33 -14.18 7.69
N GLU A 856 -27.68 -13.11 8.39
CA GLU A 856 -28.40 -11.98 7.80
C GLU A 856 -27.33 -10.94 7.40
N SER A 857 -26.99 -10.88 6.11
CA SER A 857 -25.90 -10.03 5.62
C SER A 857 -26.38 -8.63 5.27
N ASN A 858 -27.51 -8.51 4.56
CA ASN A 858 -28.08 -7.23 4.11
C ASN A 858 -27.06 -6.31 3.41
N GLY A 859 -26.16 -6.91 2.64
CA GLY A 859 -25.14 -6.22 1.86
C GLY A 859 -23.78 -6.09 2.56
N LEU A 860 -23.63 -6.58 3.79
CA LEU A 860 -22.41 -6.49 4.58
C LEU A 860 -21.74 -7.85 4.79
N PRO A 861 -20.40 -7.92 4.90
CA PRO A 861 -19.71 -9.15 5.27
C PRO A 861 -20.05 -9.53 6.72
N VAL A 862 -20.76 -10.65 6.91
CA VAL A 862 -21.19 -11.11 8.24
C VAL A 862 -20.63 -12.50 8.53
N GLY A 863 -19.94 -12.60 9.68
CA GLY A 863 -19.23 -13.79 10.11
C GLY A 863 -20.06 -14.70 11.00
N LYS A 864 -19.86 -16.01 10.88
CA LYS A 864 -20.44 -17.02 11.76
C LYS A 864 -19.45 -18.16 11.99
N GLN A 865 -19.25 -18.50 13.26
CA GLN A 865 -18.52 -19.71 13.61
C GLN A 865 -19.47 -20.90 13.57
N VAL A 866 -19.11 -21.92 12.81
CA VAL A 866 -19.88 -23.14 12.64
C VAL A 866 -19.09 -24.29 13.26
N PRO A 867 -19.48 -24.78 14.45
CA PRO A 867 -18.76 -25.86 15.10
C PRO A 867 -18.95 -27.17 14.34
N VAL A 868 -17.86 -27.85 14.04
CA VAL A 868 -17.87 -29.19 13.44
C VAL A 868 -17.07 -30.14 14.32
N THR A 869 -17.72 -31.22 14.76
CA THR A 869 -17.05 -32.27 15.54
C THR A 869 -16.44 -33.30 14.60
N LEU A 870 -15.12 -33.44 14.70
CA LEU A 870 -14.31 -34.48 14.06
C LEU A 870 -14.19 -35.66 15.01
N ALA A 871 -14.51 -36.86 14.53
CA ALA A 871 -14.40 -38.11 15.27
C ALA A 871 -13.40 -39.05 14.59
N VAL A 872 -12.45 -39.55 15.38
CA VAL A 872 -11.44 -40.49 14.91
C VAL A 872 -11.90 -41.91 15.24
N ARG A 873 -11.83 -42.83 14.27
CA ARG A 873 -12.21 -44.22 14.51
C ARG A 873 -11.31 -44.86 15.60
N PRO A 874 -11.87 -45.73 16.48
CA PRO A 874 -11.04 -46.49 17.40
C PRO A 874 -10.00 -47.34 16.64
N GLY A 875 -8.74 -47.28 17.05
CA GLY A 875 -7.64 -48.05 16.45
C GLY A 875 -6.90 -47.34 15.30
N VAL A 876 -7.22 -46.08 15.00
CA VAL A 876 -6.41 -45.22 14.12
C VAL A 876 -5.08 -44.92 14.80
N ILE A 877 -3.97 -45.05 14.08
CA ILE A 877 -2.62 -44.88 14.64
C ILE A 877 -2.32 -43.39 14.79
N ALA A 878 -1.48 -43.06 15.76
CA ALA A 878 -0.99 -41.69 15.88
C ALA A 878 -0.26 -41.25 14.60
N GLY A 879 -0.60 -40.08 14.08
CA GLY A 879 -0.13 -39.56 12.81
C GLY A 879 -1.03 -38.43 12.30
N THR A 880 -0.69 -37.86 11.17
CA THR A 880 -1.43 -36.75 10.56
C THR A 880 -2.29 -37.26 9.41
N TYR A 881 -3.56 -36.84 9.37
CA TYR A 881 -4.54 -37.34 8.40
C TYR A 881 -5.18 -36.17 7.65
N PRO A 882 -5.20 -36.17 6.31
CA PRO A 882 -5.78 -35.08 5.55
C PRO A 882 -7.30 -35.08 5.64
N ILE A 883 -7.87 -33.90 5.75
CA ILE A 883 -9.29 -33.62 5.61
C ILE A 883 -9.49 -32.41 4.70
N THR A 884 -10.61 -32.37 4.00
CA THR A 884 -11.05 -31.20 3.23
C THR A 884 -12.32 -30.69 3.87
N VAL A 885 -12.32 -29.43 4.29
CA VAL A 885 -13.51 -28.75 4.78
C VAL A 885 -14.05 -27.88 3.67
N GLN A 886 -15.22 -28.24 3.16
CA GLN A 886 -15.90 -27.54 2.09
C GLN A 886 -17.03 -26.69 2.68
N ALA A 887 -16.95 -25.38 2.49
CA ALA A 887 -18.05 -24.46 2.78
C ALA A 887 -18.75 -24.07 1.49
N THR A 888 -20.07 -24.16 1.46
CA THR A 888 -20.89 -23.73 0.33
C THR A 888 -21.93 -22.71 0.76
N ASP A 889 -22.37 -21.86 -0.16
CA ASP A 889 -23.55 -21.00 0.01
C ASP A 889 -24.67 -21.34 -1.00
N ALA A 890 -25.83 -20.73 -0.81
CA ALA A 890 -27.00 -20.91 -1.67
C ALA A 890 -26.85 -20.29 -3.07
N ALA A 891 -25.87 -19.41 -3.28
CA ALA A 891 -25.52 -18.85 -4.58
C ALA A 891 -24.68 -19.83 -5.42
N GLY A 892 -24.12 -20.86 -4.78
CA GLY A 892 -23.28 -21.88 -5.38
C GLY A 892 -21.79 -21.58 -5.31
N ASN A 893 -21.39 -20.62 -4.48
CA ASN A 893 -19.98 -20.41 -4.15
C ASN A 893 -19.50 -21.54 -3.24
N GLU A 894 -18.25 -21.96 -3.44
CA GLU A 894 -17.65 -23.11 -2.76
C GLU A 894 -16.21 -22.78 -2.39
N ILE A 895 -15.87 -22.95 -1.11
CA ILE A 895 -14.53 -22.77 -0.55
C ILE A 895 -14.08 -24.09 0.04
N ASP A 896 -13.04 -24.68 -0.56
CA ASP A 896 -12.38 -25.87 -0.05
C ASP A 896 -11.17 -25.47 0.80
N ILE A 897 -11.12 -25.98 2.02
CA ILE A 897 -10.01 -25.81 2.95
C ILE A 897 -9.38 -27.17 3.18
N ASP A 898 -8.26 -27.42 2.51
CA ASP A 898 -7.44 -28.61 2.76
C ASP A 898 -6.60 -28.38 4.02
N THR A 899 -6.72 -29.30 4.98
CA THR A 899 -5.96 -29.29 6.23
C THR A 899 -5.71 -30.70 6.71
N THR A 900 -5.13 -30.85 7.90
CA THR A 900 -4.92 -32.14 8.53
C THR A 900 -5.42 -32.18 9.97
N VAL A 901 -5.65 -33.40 10.45
CA VAL A 901 -5.95 -33.70 11.84
C VAL A 901 -4.85 -34.59 12.37
N THR A 902 -4.22 -34.18 13.46
CA THR A 902 -3.25 -35.00 14.17
C THR A 902 -3.96 -35.96 15.11
N VAL A 903 -3.81 -37.26 14.86
CA VAL A 903 -4.21 -38.30 15.80
C VAL A 903 -3.02 -38.59 16.72
N GLY A 904 -3.19 -38.53 18.04
CA GLY A 904 -2.07 -38.77 18.97
C GLY A 904 -2.28 -38.16 20.35
N GLU A 905 -1.22 -38.11 21.17
CA GLU A 905 -1.26 -37.50 22.52
C GLU A 905 -1.57 -36.01 22.44
N THR A 906 -2.83 -35.67 22.69
CA THR A 906 -3.38 -34.31 22.56
C THR A 906 -2.89 -33.35 23.64
N SER A 907 -2.45 -33.85 24.79
CA SER A 907 -2.01 -33.01 25.93
C SER A 907 -0.50 -32.77 25.99
N TRP A 908 0.28 -33.29 25.03
CA TRP A 908 1.72 -33.06 24.93
C TRP A 908 2.07 -32.16 23.73
N LEU A 909 3.32 -31.71 23.66
CA LEU A 909 3.81 -30.67 22.75
C LEU A 909 3.36 -30.86 21.29
N SER A 910 3.54 -32.04 20.71
CA SER A 910 3.19 -32.31 19.30
C SER A 910 1.68 -32.30 19.03
N GLY A 911 0.85 -32.59 20.04
CA GLY A 911 -0.60 -32.49 19.94
C GLY A 911 -1.13 -31.06 20.14
N GLN A 912 -0.23 -30.10 20.38
CA GLN A 912 -0.55 -28.69 20.59
C GLN A 912 0.07 -27.78 19.53
N PHE A 913 0.88 -28.31 18.60
CA PHE A 913 1.51 -27.51 17.54
C PHE A 913 0.47 -26.75 16.72
N ASP A 914 0.75 -25.47 16.49
CA ASP A 914 -0.17 -24.51 15.88
C ASP A 914 0.49 -23.63 14.80
N ASN A 915 1.77 -23.87 14.50
CA ASN A 915 2.53 -23.13 13.49
C ASN A 915 3.46 -24.05 12.69
N VAL A 916 3.64 -23.78 11.39
CA VAL A 916 4.59 -24.47 10.50
C VAL A 916 5.86 -23.63 10.34
N GLY A 917 6.88 -23.88 11.16
CA GLY A 917 8.10 -23.07 11.21
C GLY A 917 9.27 -23.62 10.38
N ILE A 918 9.20 -24.88 9.95
CA ILE A 918 10.25 -25.59 9.21
C ILE A 918 9.67 -26.09 7.88
N GLY A 919 10.11 -25.46 6.79
CA GLY A 919 9.66 -25.76 5.43
C GLY A 919 10.75 -26.36 4.56
N ASP A 920 10.34 -26.85 3.39
CA ASP A 920 11.28 -27.33 2.38
C ASP A 920 11.76 -26.15 1.52
N ALA A 921 12.99 -26.25 1.02
CA ALA A 921 13.48 -25.26 0.07
C ALA A 921 12.58 -25.26 -1.18
N ARG A 922 12.08 -24.09 -1.60
CA ARG A 922 11.19 -23.90 -2.76
C ARG A 922 9.81 -24.52 -2.61
N ALA A 923 9.40 -24.87 -1.40
CA ALA A 923 8.03 -25.26 -1.12
C ALA A 923 7.36 -24.12 -0.35
N ASP A 924 6.23 -23.64 -0.86
CA ASP A 924 5.35 -22.69 -0.17
C ASP A 924 4.55 -23.45 0.89
N ASN A 925 5.27 -23.91 1.93
CA ASN A 925 4.73 -24.84 2.92
C ASN A 925 5.12 -24.52 4.36
N ALA A 926 5.65 -23.33 4.65
CA ALA A 926 5.95 -22.92 6.02
C ALA A 926 5.93 -21.39 6.17
N ASP A 927 5.65 -20.95 7.39
CA ASP A 927 5.74 -19.56 7.82
C ASP A 927 6.06 -19.52 9.33
N PHE A 928 7.28 -19.14 9.66
CA PHE A 928 7.75 -19.01 11.03
C PHE A 928 7.49 -17.62 11.61
N ASP A 929 7.50 -16.56 10.79
CA ASP A 929 7.36 -15.17 11.27
C ASP A 929 6.04 -14.49 10.96
N GLY A 930 5.14 -15.16 10.23
CA GLY A 930 3.87 -14.62 9.75
C GLY A 930 4.04 -13.74 8.52
N LEU A 931 5.24 -13.72 7.92
CA LEU A 931 5.61 -12.94 6.74
C LEU A 931 6.09 -13.84 5.59
N GLY A 932 5.89 -15.15 5.70
CA GLY A 932 6.31 -16.16 4.71
C GLY A 932 7.78 -16.59 4.81
N TYR A 933 8.48 -16.29 5.90
CA TYR A 933 9.85 -16.75 6.11
C TYR A 933 9.89 -17.92 7.10
N TYR A 934 10.78 -18.88 6.89
CA TYR A 934 10.81 -20.12 7.69
C TYR A 934 12.21 -20.75 7.77
N PHE A 935 12.42 -21.68 8.71
CA PHE A 935 13.65 -22.47 8.77
C PHE A 935 13.68 -23.54 7.67
N LEU A 936 14.82 -23.71 6.99
CA LEU A 936 14.95 -24.76 5.98
C LEU A 936 15.18 -26.12 6.66
N ARG A 937 14.33 -27.08 6.34
CA ARG A 937 14.33 -28.45 6.89
C ARG A 937 15.68 -29.15 6.76
N ASP A 938 16.21 -29.22 5.54
CA ASP A 938 17.51 -29.86 5.27
C ASP A 938 18.66 -29.14 6.00
N ALA A 939 18.61 -27.80 6.08
CA ALA A 939 19.66 -27.02 6.73
C ALA A 939 19.69 -27.25 8.25
N LEU A 940 18.54 -27.44 8.89
CA LEU A 940 18.45 -27.80 10.30
C LEU A 940 18.86 -29.26 10.54
N ALA A 941 18.46 -30.18 9.66
CA ALA A 941 18.83 -31.59 9.75
C ALA A 941 20.35 -31.79 9.67
N ASP A 942 21.03 -31.07 8.76
CA ASP A 942 22.51 -31.07 8.64
C ASP A 942 23.23 -30.62 9.93
N LEU A 943 22.53 -29.86 10.78
CA LEU A 943 23.02 -29.38 12.08
C LEU A 943 22.62 -30.28 13.25
N GLY A 944 21.97 -31.41 12.98
CA GLY A 944 21.49 -32.35 14.00
C GLY A 944 20.18 -31.95 14.66
N PHE A 945 19.43 -31.01 14.08
CA PHE A 945 18.06 -30.67 14.45
C PHE A 945 17.09 -31.25 13.41
N GLU A 946 16.98 -32.57 13.40
CA GLU A 946 16.17 -33.33 12.45
C GLU A 946 14.84 -33.76 13.11
N GLN A 947 13.72 -33.52 12.43
CA GLN A 947 12.40 -33.95 12.91
C GLN A 947 12.34 -35.48 13.03
N GLY A 948 11.82 -35.97 14.16
CA GLY A 948 11.82 -37.39 14.54
C GLY A 948 13.12 -37.88 15.17
N ALA A 949 14.18 -37.07 15.19
CA ALA A 949 15.46 -37.44 15.78
C ALA A 949 15.63 -36.90 17.22
N ALA A 950 16.45 -37.61 18.00
CA ALA A 950 16.86 -37.16 19.33
C ALA A 950 17.99 -36.13 19.22
N GLY A 951 17.83 -35.01 19.91
CA GLY A 951 18.84 -33.96 20.07
C GLY A 951 19.37 -33.86 21.49
N VAL A 952 20.47 -33.12 21.65
CA VAL A 952 21.07 -32.80 22.96
C VAL A 952 21.25 -31.29 23.04
N VAL A 953 20.93 -30.69 24.18
CA VAL A 953 21.25 -29.27 24.42
C VAL A 953 22.76 -29.15 24.65
N PRO A 954 23.52 -28.46 23.77
CA PRO A 954 24.97 -28.46 23.82
C PRO A 954 25.54 -28.02 25.18
N GLY A 955 26.51 -28.76 25.70
CA GLY A 955 27.13 -28.47 27.00
C GLY A 955 26.34 -28.92 28.22
N THR A 956 25.24 -29.66 28.05
CA THR A 956 24.40 -30.21 29.12
C THR A 956 24.17 -31.73 28.95
N GLU A 957 23.52 -32.37 29.93
CA GLU A 957 23.01 -33.75 29.83
C GLU A 957 21.56 -33.80 29.31
N ALA A 958 20.94 -32.65 29.04
CA ALA A 958 19.54 -32.58 28.64
C ALA A 958 19.35 -33.03 27.19
N THR A 959 18.45 -33.98 26.99
CA THR A 959 18.07 -34.51 25.67
C THR A 959 16.64 -34.14 25.33
N PHE A 960 16.37 -33.93 24.05
CA PHE A 960 15.03 -33.70 23.52
C PHE A 960 14.81 -34.62 22.31
N VAL A 961 13.56 -34.73 21.88
CA VAL A 961 13.20 -35.28 20.56
C VAL A 961 12.53 -34.14 19.82
N VAL A 962 13.00 -33.82 18.62
CA VAL A 962 12.23 -32.96 17.73
C VAL A 962 11.08 -33.81 17.22
N PRO A 963 9.80 -33.45 17.47
CA PRO A 963 8.71 -34.32 17.05
C PRO A 963 8.74 -34.60 15.55
N ALA A 964 8.42 -35.83 15.16
CA ALA A 964 8.30 -36.20 13.75
C ALA A 964 7.05 -35.54 13.18
N VAL A 965 7.23 -34.66 12.20
CA VAL A 965 6.16 -33.88 11.56
C VAL A 965 6.44 -33.90 10.07
N ASP A 966 5.44 -34.17 9.25
CA ASP A 966 5.60 -34.14 7.80
C ASP A 966 5.82 -32.71 7.30
N ALA A 967 6.35 -32.55 6.09
CA ALA A 967 6.53 -31.23 5.50
C ALA A 967 5.19 -30.54 5.24
N GLY A 968 5.07 -29.27 5.64
CA GLY A 968 3.81 -28.52 5.55
C GLY A 968 2.91 -28.61 6.79
N GLU A 969 3.27 -29.45 7.77
CA GLU A 969 2.46 -29.65 8.97
C GLU A 969 2.98 -28.85 10.17
N PRO A 970 2.10 -28.43 11.11
CA PRO A 970 2.52 -27.68 12.29
C PRO A 970 3.61 -28.41 13.07
N ASP A 971 4.75 -27.75 13.26
CA ASP A 971 5.98 -28.33 13.82
C ASP A 971 6.52 -27.60 15.05
N ASN A 972 5.84 -26.52 15.44
CA ASN A 972 6.13 -25.79 16.64
C ASN A 972 4.87 -25.20 17.26
N LEU A 973 5.02 -24.79 18.52
CA LEU A 973 3.96 -24.21 19.33
C LEU A 973 4.27 -22.75 19.66
N LEU A 974 3.37 -21.84 19.30
CA LEU A 974 3.36 -20.46 19.78
C LEU A 974 2.96 -20.40 21.25
N ALA A 975 3.81 -19.85 22.11
CA ALA A 975 3.55 -19.79 23.54
C ALA A 975 2.41 -18.81 23.88
N ALA A 976 1.20 -19.33 24.08
CA ALA A 976 -0.02 -18.57 24.40
C ALA A 976 -0.65 -18.98 25.74
N GLY A 977 0.13 -19.59 26.65
CA GLY A 977 -0.36 -20.05 27.94
C GLY A 977 -0.91 -21.48 27.96
N GLN A 978 -0.59 -22.29 26.95
CA GLN A 978 -0.98 -23.70 26.89
C GLN A 978 -0.38 -24.50 28.06
N GLN A 979 -1.13 -25.47 28.57
CA GLN A 979 -0.66 -26.41 29.60
C GLN A 979 -0.29 -27.75 28.95
N LEU A 980 0.99 -28.13 29.01
CA LEU A 980 1.55 -29.37 28.46
C LEU A 980 1.72 -30.41 29.58
N GLU A 981 1.06 -31.56 29.47
CA GLU A 981 1.23 -32.69 30.38
C GLU A 981 2.56 -33.41 30.12
N ILE A 982 3.43 -33.48 31.12
CA ILE A 982 4.74 -34.12 30.98
C ILE A 982 4.56 -35.64 30.79
N PRO A 983 5.11 -36.25 29.71
CA PRO A 983 5.03 -37.68 29.50
C PRO A 983 5.69 -38.42 30.66
N GLY A 984 5.12 -39.57 31.03
CA GLY A 984 5.52 -40.33 32.22
C GLY A 984 7.03 -40.58 32.33
N ALA A 985 7.70 -40.81 31.20
CA ALA A 985 9.15 -41.03 31.10
C ALA A 985 10.00 -39.86 31.62
N PHE A 986 9.50 -38.63 31.49
CA PHE A 986 10.22 -37.40 31.79
C PHE A 986 9.86 -36.78 33.14
N ARG A 987 8.83 -37.29 33.84
CA ARG A 987 8.36 -36.75 35.14
C ARG A 987 9.39 -36.79 36.26
N ARG A 988 10.45 -37.59 36.09
CA ARG A 988 11.61 -37.72 37.01
C ARG A 988 12.74 -36.75 36.71
N ALA A 989 12.59 -35.87 35.72
CA ALA A 989 13.58 -34.84 35.40
C ALA A 989 13.85 -33.92 36.59
N THR A 990 15.10 -33.55 36.77
CA THR A 990 15.53 -32.54 37.76
C THR A 990 15.72 -31.16 37.15
N SER A 991 15.72 -31.07 35.82
CA SER A 991 15.73 -29.81 35.08
C SER A 991 15.15 -29.97 33.67
N LEU A 992 14.71 -28.85 33.09
CA LEU A 992 14.24 -28.80 31.70
C LEU A 992 14.74 -27.55 30.97
N HIS A 993 14.69 -27.58 29.64
CA HIS A 993 14.88 -26.43 28.75
C HIS A 993 13.74 -26.36 27.74
N LEU A 994 13.29 -25.16 27.37
CA LEU A 994 12.49 -24.99 26.15
C LEU A 994 13.45 -24.80 24.98
N VAL A 995 13.21 -25.49 23.87
CA VAL A 995 14.03 -25.42 22.65
C VAL A 995 13.20 -24.76 21.56
N GLY A 996 13.65 -23.60 21.08
CA GLY A 996 13.02 -22.86 20.01
C GLY A 996 13.61 -21.47 19.78
N ALA A 997 12.82 -20.54 19.25
CA ALA A 997 13.26 -19.19 18.92
C ALA A 997 12.10 -18.19 18.96
N THR A 998 12.41 -16.90 18.85
CA THR A 998 11.41 -15.83 18.73
C THR A 998 11.48 -15.13 17.38
N ASN A 999 10.43 -14.41 16.98
CA ASN A 999 10.35 -13.70 15.70
C ASN A 999 9.96 -12.21 15.84
N ASN A 1000 9.85 -11.51 14.70
CA ASN A 1000 9.35 -10.13 14.58
C ASN A 1000 10.14 -9.06 15.35
N GLY A 1001 11.46 -9.24 15.47
CA GLY A 1001 12.38 -8.17 15.87
C GLY A 1001 12.31 -7.75 17.34
N SER A 1002 11.57 -8.49 18.18
CA SER A 1002 11.70 -8.36 19.63
C SER A 1002 13.03 -9.03 20.04
N PRO A 1003 14.03 -8.30 20.55
CA PRO A 1003 15.35 -8.90 20.82
C PRO A 1003 15.26 -10.05 21.84
N HIS A 1004 14.24 -10.03 22.72
CA HIS A 1004 13.93 -11.07 23.68
C HIS A 1004 12.41 -11.14 23.92
N ALA A 1005 11.75 -12.25 23.59
CA ALA A 1005 10.41 -12.56 24.10
C ALA A 1005 10.51 -13.62 25.19
N GLY A 1006 9.80 -13.41 26.30
CA GLY A 1006 9.93 -14.21 27.51
C GLY A 1006 8.75 -14.03 28.45
N GLY A 1007 8.69 -14.89 29.47
CA GLY A 1007 7.63 -14.82 30.47
C GLY A 1007 7.76 -15.88 31.55
N SER A 1008 6.72 -16.00 32.37
CA SER A 1008 6.67 -16.97 33.47
C SER A 1008 6.22 -18.33 32.95
N LEU A 1009 7.12 -19.30 32.90
CA LEU A 1009 6.81 -20.72 32.78
C LEU A 1009 6.34 -21.25 34.16
N GLN A 1010 5.15 -21.86 34.23
CA GLN A 1010 4.68 -22.49 35.47
C GLN A 1010 4.92 -24.00 35.43
N LEU A 1011 5.44 -24.55 36.52
CA LEU A 1011 5.68 -25.97 36.75
C LEU A 1011 4.59 -26.49 37.70
N HIS A 1012 3.89 -27.55 37.31
CA HIS A 1012 2.85 -28.19 38.13
C HIS A 1012 3.32 -29.57 38.58
N PHE A 1013 3.12 -29.90 39.85
CA PHE A 1013 3.63 -31.14 40.45
C PHE A 1013 2.51 -32.12 40.80
N THR A 1014 2.82 -33.41 40.81
CA THR A 1014 1.86 -34.49 41.11
C THR A 1014 1.25 -34.45 42.52
N ASP A 1015 1.83 -33.66 43.43
CA ASP A 1015 1.28 -33.41 44.77
C ASP A 1015 0.32 -32.20 44.84
N GLY A 1016 0.03 -31.58 43.69
CA GLY A 1016 -0.87 -30.43 43.53
C GLY A 1016 -0.25 -29.08 43.85
N THR A 1017 1.07 -29.00 44.04
CA THR A 1017 1.79 -27.72 44.20
C THR A 1017 2.33 -27.20 42.87
N GLU A 1018 2.69 -25.91 42.83
CA GLU A 1018 3.20 -25.23 41.62
C GLU A 1018 4.45 -24.39 41.92
N ALA A 1019 5.27 -24.12 40.91
CA ALA A 1019 6.42 -23.21 40.97
C ALA A 1019 6.62 -22.47 39.64
N GLY A 1020 6.99 -21.18 39.69
CA GLY A 1020 7.24 -20.38 38.47
C GLY A 1020 8.72 -20.18 38.19
N ALA A 1021 9.09 -20.12 36.91
CA ALA A 1021 10.42 -19.78 36.40
C ALA A 1021 10.32 -18.76 35.27
N GLN A 1022 11.25 -17.79 35.23
CA GLN A 1022 11.35 -16.87 34.09
C GLN A 1022 12.16 -17.53 32.98
N VAL A 1023 11.62 -17.50 31.77
CA VAL A 1023 12.27 -18.03 30.56
C VAL A 1023 12.23 -16.99 29.45
N GLU A 1024 13.27 -16.97 28.64
CA GLU A 1024 13.37 -16.14 27.43
C GLU A 1024 14.08 -16.93 26.34
N LEU A 1025 13.66 -16.71 25.09
CA LEU A 1025 14.29 -17.26 23.89
C LEU A 1025 14.80 -16.11 23.01
N SER A 1026 15.91 -16.35 22.32
CA SER A 1026 16.54 -15.37 21.42
C SER A 1026 15.76 -15.27 20.11
N ASP A 1027 15.80 -14.10 19.46
CA ASP A 1027 15.24 -13.95 18.12
C ASP A 1027 16.01 -14.81 17.11
N TRP A 1028 15.25 -15.47 16.24
CA TRP A 1028 15.74 -16.47 15.32
C TRP A 1028 16.87 -15.95 14.43
N CYS A 1029 16.83 -14.73 13.87
CA CYS A 1029 17.85 -14.27 12.91
C CYS A 1029 18.81 -13.21 13.47
N THR A 1030 19.08 -13.25 14.79
CA THR A 1030 20.03 -12.34 15.47
C THR A 1030 21.48 -12.86 15.58
N GLY A 1031 22.42 -11.91 15.73
CA GLY A 1031 23.86 -12.20 15.78
C GLY A 1031 24.32 -12.90 17.06
N GLU A 1032 23.95 -12.39 18.24
CA GLU A 1032 24.38 -12.93 19.55
C GLU A 1032 23.16 -13.44 20.35
N PRO A 1033 23.22 -14.64 20.96
CA PRO A 1033 22.14 -15.16 21.80
C PRO A 1033 21.89 -14.31 23.06
N ALA A 1034 20.67 -14.35 23.58
CA ALA A 1034 20.31 -13.79 24.89
C ALA A 1034 21.14 -14.42 26.03
N ASP A 1035 21.31 -13.68 27.13
CA ASP A 1035 22.14 -14.13 28.26
C ASP A 1035 21.62 -15.46 28.85
N GLY A 1036 22.44 -16.52 28.72
CA GLY A 1036 22.11 -17.85 29.23
C GLY A 1036 21.31 -18.74 28.27
N ASN A 1037 20.93 -18.24 27.09
CA ASN A 1037 20.48 -19.10 25.99
C ASN A 1037 21.65 -19.89 25.40
N ILE A 1038 21.38 -21.13 25.00
CA ILE A 1038 22.36 -22.05 24.41
C ILE A 1038 21.98 -22.25 22.94
N VAL A 1039 22.90 -21.98 22.01
CA VAL A 1039 22.67 -22.26 20.58
C VAL A 1039 22.54 -23.77 20.37
N VAL A 1040 21.40 -24.22 19.85
CA VAL A 1040 21.15 -25.63 19.51
C VAL A 1040 21.48 -25.88 18.04
N ALA A 1041 20.99 -25.02 17.15
CA ALA A 1041 21.31 -25.05 15.72
C ALA A 1041 21.36 -23.61 15.19
N LYS A 1042 22.20 -23.34 14.18
CA LYS A 1042 22.25 -22.07 13.44
C LYS A 1042 22.32 -22.35 11.94
N ALA A 1043 21.15 -22.30 11.31
CA ALA A 1043 20.98 -22.47 9.88
C ALA A 1043 21.47 -21.19 9.19
N GLY A 1044 22.60 -21.26 8.48
CA GLY A 1044 23.17 -20.15 7.72
C GLY A 1044 22.31 -19.67 6.54
N GLN A 1045 21.08 -20.18 6.42
CA GLN A 1045 20.08 -19.88 5.41
C GLN A 1045 18.65 -20.01 5.99
N ARG A 1046 17.70 -19.26 5.44
CA ARG A 1046 16.25 -19.40 5.69
C ARG A 1046 15.45 -19.48 4.38
N GLY A 1047 14.23 -20.01 4.46
CA GLY A 1047 13.26 -20.02 3.37
C GLY A 1047 12.46 -18.71 3.28
N ASP A 1048 11.89 -18.46 2.11
CA ASP A 1048 11.05 -17.31 1.75
C ASP A 1048 10.06 -17.78 0.67
N ASN A 1049 8.76 -17.63 0.93
CA ASN A 1049 7.69 -18.06 0.02
C ASN A 1049 7.73 -17.34 -1.34
N ALA A 1050 8.41 -16.19 -1.45
CA ALA A 1050 8.56 -15.43 -2.68
C ALA A 1050 9.84 -15.76 -3.47
N ASN A 1051 10.95 -16.15 -2.82
CA ASN A 1051 12.26 -16.36 -3.44
C ASN A 1051 13.19 -17.30 -2.62
N ASP A 1052 13.32 -18.54 -3.09
CA ASP A 1052 14.33 -19.57 -2.77
C ASP A 1052 15.71 -19.10 -2.23
N PRO A 1053 16.37 -19.89 -1.35
CA PRO A 1053 16.64 -19.56 0.05
C PRO A 1053 17.58 -18.34 0.26
N GLN A 1054 17.38 -17.61 1.35
CA GLN A 1054 18.14 -16.40 1.71
C GLN A 1054 19.34 -16.73 2.62
N ASN A 1055 20.52 -16.14 2.34
CA ASN A 1055 21.73 -16.30 3.16
C ASN A 1055 21.70 -15.40 4.40
N ILE A 1056 21.08 -15.89 5.46
CA ILE A 1056 20.96 -15.23 6.76
C ILE A 1056 21.09 -16.29 7.85
N ASP A 1057 21.85 -15.97 8.91
CA ASP A 1057 22.16 -16.91 9.99
C ASP A 1057 21.05 -16.90 11.03
N CYS A 1058 20.12 -17.85 10.91
CA CYS A 1058 19.00 -17.99 11.84
C CYS A 1058 19.19 -19.21 12.74
N GLY A 1059 18.91 -19.09 14.04
CA GLY A 1059 19.18 -20.10 15.05
C GLY A 1059 17.97 -20.57 15.83
N ILE A 1060 18.07 -21.82 16.28
CA ILE A 1060 17.26 -22.43 17.32
C ILE A 1060 18.08 -22.46 18.60
N TYR A 1061 17.47 -22.03 19.70
CA TYR A 1061 18.09 -21.84 21.00
C TYR A 1061 17.42 -22.73 22.05
N ALA A 1062 18.14 -23.06 23.10
CA ALA A 1062 17.58 -23.60 24.34
C ALA A 1062 17.62 -22.51 25.40
N THR A 1063 16.56 -22.39 26.21
CA THR A 1063 16.53 -21.49 27.37
C THR A 1063 17.64 -21.85 28.37
N ALA A 1064 17.89 -20.96 29.34
CA ALA A 1064 18.59 -21.37 30.56
C ALA A 1064 17.86 -22.56 31.23
N ALA A 1065 18.61 -23.40 31.96
CA ALA A 1065 18.04 -24.58 32.62
C ALA A 1065 17.04 -24.16 33.70
N VAL A 1066 15.81 -24.68 33.62
CA VAL A 1066 14.77 -24.52 34.63
C VAL A 1066 14.84 -25.70 35.59
N ALA A 1067 15.21 -25.44 36.85
CA ALA A 1067 15.33 -26.49 37.85
C ALA A 1067 13.96 -26.94 38.40
N VAL A 1068 13.76 -28.26 38.48
CA VAL A 1068 12.64 -28.87 39.20
C VAL A 1068 13.02 -28.92 40.69
N PRO A 1069 12.19 -28.38 41.62
CA PRO A 1069 12.52 -28.37 43.04
C PRO A 1069 12.73 -29.77 43.62
N ASP A 1070 13.74 -29.91 44.51
CA ASP A 1070 14.09 -31.18 45.15
C ASP A 1070 12.87 -31.89 45.77
N GLY A 1071 12.70 -33.17 45.43
CA GLY A 1071 11.63 -34.01 45.96
C GLY A 1071 10.25 -33.79 45.34
N LYS A 1072 10.13 -32.93 44.32
CA LYS A 1072 8.93 -32.80 43.49
C LYS A 1072 9.00 -33.71 42.26
N THR A 1073 7.84 -34.05 41.73
CA THR A 1073 7.70 -34.82 40.48
C THR A 1073 6.84 -33.99 39.54
N LEU A 1074 7.39 -33.64 38.39
CA LEU A 1074 6.72 -32.77 37.42
C LEU A 1074 5.53 -33.52 36.80
N GLN A 1075 4.38 -32.85 36.76
CA GLN A 1075 3.15 -33.36 36.15
C GLN A 1075 2.88 -32.67 34.82
N SER A 1076 2.89 -31.34 34.79
CA SER A 1076 2.65 -30.53 33.60
C SER A 1076 3.43 -29.21 33.68
N ILE A 1077 3.51 -28.49 32.58
CA ILE A 1077 4.02 -27.12 32.52
C ILE A 1077 3.00 -26.20 31.83
N THR A 1078 2.90 -24.95 32.23
CA THR A 1078 2.15 -23.92 31.50
C THR A 1078 3.13 -22.95 30.87
N LEU A 1079 3.12 -22.87 29.54
CA LEU A 1079 3.97 -21.97 28.77
C LEU A 1079 3.68 -20.49 29.12
N PRO A 1080 4.65 -19.58 28.92
CA PRO A 1080 4.38 -18.16 29.04
C PRO A 1080 3.35 -17.68 28.00
N GLN A 1081 2.70 -16.55 28.27
CA GLN A 1081 1.97 -15.81 27.23
C GLN A 1081 2.97 -14.90 26.50
N ALA A 1082 3.58 -15.44 25.46
CA ALA A 1082 4.56 -14.77 24.62
C ALA A 1082 4.29 -15.15 23.15
N PRO A 1083 3.40 -14.42 22.44
CA PRO A 1083 2.86 -14.83 21.15
C PRO A 1083 3.88 -14.88 20.00
N ASN A 1084 5.12 -14.41 20.23
CA ASN A 1084 6.23 -14.50 19.28
C ASN A 1084 7.26 -15.56 19.68
N MET A 1085 6.99 -16.37 20.71
CA MET A 1085 7.88 -17.43 21.18
C MET A 1085 7.42 -18.77 20.63
N HIS A 1086 8.25 -19.37 19.78
CA HIS A 1086 8.02 -20.68 19.18
C HIS A 1086 8.78 -21.75 19.95
N VAL A 1087 8.10 -22.83 20.31
CA VAL A 1087 8.67 -23.98 21.02
C VAL A 1087 8.59 -25.21 20.11
N PHE A 1088 9.75 -25.71 19.67
CA PHE A 1088 9.87 -26.90 18.82
C PHE A 1088 10.07 -28.17 19.63
N ALA A 1089 10.71 -28.08 20.80
CA ALA A 1089 10.94 -29.22 21.69
C ALA A 1089 11.09 -28.79 23.15
N VAL A 1090 10.95 -29.76 24.07
CA VAL A 1090 11.32 -29.61 25.48
C VAL A 1090 12.42 -30.61 25.80
N ALA A 1091 13.55 -30.14 26.31
CA ALA A 1091 14.67 -30.99 26.70
C ALA A 1091 14.63 -31.29 28.19
N PHE A 1092 14.93 -32.53 28.56
CA PHE A 1092 14.98 -32.99 29.95
C PHE A 1092 16.33 -33.64 30.24
N ASP A 1093 16.80 -33.52 31.48
CA ASP A 1093 18.02 -34.18 31.98
C ASP A 1093 17.84 -35.69 32.29
N VAL A 1094 16.87 -36.32 31.65
CA VAL A 1094 16.62 -37.76 31.73
C VAL A 1094 16.59 -38.34 30.32
N PRO A 1095 17.18 -39.53 30.09
CA PRO A 1095 17.28 -40.09 28.75
C PRO A 1095 15.91 -40.32 28.10
N ASN A 1096 15.81 -40.01 26.81
CA ASN A 1096 14.66 -40.35 25.98
C ASN A 1096 14.43 -41.89 25.95
N PRO A 1097 13.16 -42.36 25.91
CA PRO A 1097 12.86 -43.75 25.61
C PRO A 1097 13.41 -44.15 24.24
N VAL A 1098 13.88 -45.40 24.11
CA VAL A 1098 14.39 -45.92 22.83
C VAL A 1098 13.22 -46.44 22.00
N THR A 1099 13.01 -45.91 20.79
CA THR A 1099 12.06 -46.52 19.84
C THR A 1099 12.71 -47.76 19.23
N PRO A 1100 12.19 -48.98 19.46
CA PRO A 1100 12.78 -50.17 18.85
C PRO A 1100 12.48 -50.21 17.34
N VAL A 1101 13.37 -50.81 16.56
CA VAL A 1101 13.14 -51.12 15.14
C VAL A 1101 12.59 -52.53 15.05
N LEU A 1102 11.43 -52.70 14.42
CA LEU A 1102 10.82 -54.01 14.19
C LEU A 1102 11.19 -54.54 12.80
N THR A 1103 11.41 -55.85 12.72
CA THR A 1103 11.46 -56.60 11.45
C THR A 1103 10.60 -57.84 11.57
N ALA A 1104 9.93 -58.25 10.50
CA ALA A 1104 9.11 -59.46 10.49
C ALA A 1104 9.54 -60.39 9.35
N ASP A 1105 9.57 -61.69 9.62
CA ASP A 1105 9.87 -62.75 8.67
C ASP A 1105 8.77 -63.82 8.73
N VAL A 1106 8.36 -64.37 7.60
CA VAL A 1106 7.30 -65.38 7.51
C VAL A 1106 7.93 -66.72 7.18
N SER A 1107 7.67 -67.75 8.00
CA SER A 1107 8.36 -69.04 7.94
C SER A 1107 8.28 -69.78 6.61
N GLU A 1108 7.28 -69.46 5.77
CA GLU A 1108 7.08 -70.01 4.42
C GLU A 1108 6.43 -68.94 3.53
N ALA A 1109 7.04 -68.65 2.37
CA ALA A 1109 6.61 -67.55 1.51
C ALA A 1109 5.35 -67.86 0.68
N GLU A 1110 5.07 -69.15 0.40
CA GLU A 1110 3.88 -69.62 -0.32
C GLU A 1110 3.28 -70.88 0.35
N PRO A 1111 2.69 -70.75 1.54
CA PRO A 1111 2.06 -71.85 2.26
C PRO A 1111 0.85 -72.40 1.48
N ALA A 1112 0.50 -73.69 1.62
CA ALA A 1112 -0.75 -74.18 1.04
C ALA A 1112 -1.95 -73.60 1.79
N ILE A 1113 -3.10 -73.45 1.11
CA ILE A 1113 -4.33 -72.98 1.75
C ILE A 1113 -4.68 -73.90 2.94
N GLY A 1114 -4.73 -73.33 4.15
CA GLY A 1114 -4.99 -74.03 5.41
C GLY A 1114 -3.75 -74.33 6.26
N ASP A 1115 -2.53 -74.09 5.75
CA ASP A 1115 -1.29 -74.24 6.54
C ASP A 1115 -1.13 -73.11 7.55
N THR A 1116 -0.50 -73.41 8.69
CA THR A 1116 -0.13 -72.39 9.69
C THR A 1116 1.31 -71.96 9.48
N VAL A 1117 1.49 -70.71 9.06
CA VAL A 1117 2.79 -70.03 8.93
C VAL A 1117 3.12 -69.30 10.22
N THR A 1118 4.40 -69.27 10.61
CA THR A 1118 4.84 -68.47 11.76
C THR A 1118 5.40 -67.14 11.26
N VAL A 1119 4.84 -66.04 11.73
CA VAL A 1119 5.39 -64.69 11.59
C VAL A 1119 6.34 -64.45 12.77
N THR A 1120 7.63 -64.36 12.51
CA THR A 1120 8.65 -64.07 13.51
C THR A 1120 8.98 -62.59 13.46
N VAL A 1121 8.61 -61.86 14.51
CA VAL A 1121 8.92 -60.44 14.69
C VAL A 1121 10.15 -60.32 15.57
N THR A 1122 11.14 -59.56 15.13
CA THR A 1122 12.33 -59.25 15.93
C THR A 1122 12.48 -57.75 16.15
N SER A 1123 13.01 -57.35 17.31
CA SER A 1123 13.24 -55.95 17.68
C SER A 1123 14.73 -55.63 17.89
N ASP A 1124 15.16 -54.44 17.48
CA ASP A 1124 16.45 -53.84 17.83
C ASP A 1124 16.23 -52.55 18.65
N PRO A 1125 16.73 -52.42 19.90
CA PRO A 1125 17.53 -53.40 20.63
C PRO A 1125 16.71 -54.58 21.12
N ALA A 1126 17.32 -55.76 21.17
CA ALA A 1126 16.70 -56.99 21.68
C ALA A 1126 16.28 -56.91 23.16
N SER A 1127 16.70 -55.87 23.88
CA SER A 1127 16.25 -55.55 25.23
C SER A 1127 14.85 -54.94 25.30
N ALA A 1128 14.22 -54.62 24.17
CA ALA A 1128 12.86 -54.09 24.13
C ALA A 1128 11.90 -55.10 24.78
N ALA A 1129 11.23 -54.68 25.85
CA ALA A 1129 10.24 -55.48 26.57
C ALA A 1129 8.85 -54.92 26.29
N GLY A 1130 7.95 -55.75 25.76
CA GLY A 1130 6.62 -55.34 25.34
C GLY A 1130 5.78 -56.48 24.78
N GLU A 1131 4.66 -56.14 24.17
CA GLU A 1131 3.80 -57.05 23.42
C GLU A 1131 3.83 -56.66 21.93
N ILE A 1132 3.96 -57.66 21.06
CA ILE A 1132 3.67 -57.53 19.64
C ILE A 1132 2.18 -57.77 19.42
N VAL A 1133 1.51 -56.82 18.78
CA VAL A 1133 0.11 -56.87 18.38
C VAL A 1133 0.05 -57.13 16.89
N LEU A 1134 -0.67 -58.17 16.48
CA LEU A 1134 -0.97 -58.49 15.09
C LEU A 1134 -2.44 -58.26 14.81
N SER A 1135 -2.75 -57.35 13.90
CA SER A 1135 -4.11 -56.93 13.57
C SER A 1135 -4.37 -57.11 12.07
N PRO A 1136 -5.47 -57.76 11.65
CA PRO A 1136 -5.83 -57.81 10.23
C PRO A 1136 -6.20 -56.41 9.73
N VAL A 1137 -5.74 -56.06 8.52
CA VAL A 1137 -6.07 -54.81 7.84
C VAL A 1137 -7.31 -55.05 6.98
N ALA A 1138 -8.34 -54.23 7.16
CA ALA A 1138 -9.55 -54.32 6.36
C ALA A 1138 -9.39 -53.51 5.06
N ASP A 1139 -9.22 -54.17 3.92
CA ASP A 1139 -9.27 -53.50 2.62
C ASP A 1139 -10.72 -53.13 2.28
N ASP A 1140 -10.92 -51.86 1.89
CA ASP A 1140 -12.22 -51.35 1.45
C ASP A 1140 -12.44 -51.58 -0.06
N ALA A 1141 -13.71 -51.85 -0.42
CA ALA A 1141 -14.28 -51.92 -1.77
C ALA A 1141 -13.94 -53.13 -2.69
N ALA A 1142 -14.52 -54.32 -2.41
CA ALA A 1142 -15.29 -55.17 -3.37
C ALA A 1142 -15.42 -56.66 -3.00
N ALA A 1143 -14.85 -57.15 -1.88
CA ALA A 1143 -15.02 -58.55 -1.47
C ALA A 1143 -15.43 -58.63 0.01
N ARG A 1144 -16.65 -59.11 0.26
CA ARG A 1144 -17.03 -59.55 1.62
C ARG A 1144 -16.14 -60.76 1.97
N PRO A 1145 -15.40 -60.75 3.09
CA PRO A 1145 -14.74 -61.97 3.52
C PRO A 1145 -15.84 -63.01 3.81
N SER A 1146 -15.76 -64.15 3.13
CA SER A 1146 -16.53 -65.32 3.51
C SER A 1146 -16.14 -65.71 4.94
N ALA A 1147 -17.07 -66.34 5.68
CA ALA A 1147 -17.01 -66.57 7.13
C ALA A 1147 -15.92 -67.58 7.60
N ALA A 1148 -14.70 -67.51 7.05
CA ALA A 1148 -13.58 -68.41 7.34
C ALA A 1148 -12.28 -67.71 7.81
N ALA A 1149 -12.20 -66.37 7.88
CA ALA A 1149 -11.06 -65.67 8.51
C ALA A 1149 -11.37 -65.35 9.99
N ALA A 1150 -11.37 -66.38 10.84
CA ALA A 1150 -11.56 -66.26 12.27
C ALA A 1150 -10.21 -66.17 13.01
N ASP A 1151 -9.40 -65.16 12.67
CA ASP A 1151 -8.25 -64.76 13.49
C ASP A 1151 -8.35 -63.28 13.84
N GLY A 1152 -8.82 -62.98 15.05
CA GLY A 1152 -8.88 -61.62 15.58
C GLY A 1152 -7.52 -61.09 16.03
N VAL A 1153 -7.46 -59.84 16.50
CA VAL A 1153 -6.24 -59.19 17.04
C VAL A 1153 -5.52 -60.12 18.01
N ARG A 1154 -4.25 -60.43 17.73
CA ARG A 1154 -3.41 -61.29 18.57
C ARG A 1154 -2.35 -60.46 19.27
N ARG A 1155 -2.13 -60.71 20.56
CA ARG A 1155 -1.07 -60.09 21.34
C ARG A 1155 -0.12 -61.17 21.83
N VAL A 1156 1.17 -61.01 21.53
CA VAL A 1156 2.22 -61.97 21.89
C VAL A 1156 3.33 -61.20 22.59
N PRO A 1157 3.78 -61.63 23.79
CA PRO A 1157 4.89 -60.97 24.46
C PRO A 1157 6.17 -61.08 23.63
N LEU A 1158 6.91 -59.98 23.55
CA LEU A 1158 8.24 -59.90 22.97
C LEU A 1158 9.24 -60.37 24.04
N VAL A 1159 9.89 -61.51 23.82
CA VAL A 1159 10.82 -62.13 24.77
C VAL A 1159 12.20 -62.19 24.13
N ASP A 1160 13.19 -61.58 24.78
CA ASP A 1160 14.57 -61.46 24.27
C ASP A 1160 14.64 -60.91 22.83
N GLY A 1161 13.75 -59.97 22.51
CA GLY A 1161 13.66 -59.30 21.21
C GLY A 1161 13.01 -60.12 20.10
N VAL A 1162 12.31 -61.21 20.41
CA VAL A 1162 11.62 -62.05 19.43
C VAL A 1162 10.19 -62.38 19.87
N ALA A 1163 9.23 -62.30 18.94
CA ALA A 1163 7.86 -62.78 19.10
C ALA A 1163 7.47 -63.64 17.89
N GLU A 1164 6.86 -64.80 18.13
CA GLU A 1164 6.40 -65.71 17.08
C GLU A 1164 4.87 -65.78 17.07
N LEU A 1165 4.27 -65.43 15.94
CA LEU A 1165 2.82 -65.35 15.77
C LEU A 1165 2.35 -66.33 14.69
N PRO A 1166 1.64 -67.41 15.03
CA PRO A 1166 1.14 -68.36 14.04
C PRO A 1166 -0.07 -67.79 13.31
N VAL A 1167 -0.05 -67.72 11.98
CA VAL A 1167 -1.13 -67.23 11.11
C VAL A 1167 -1.52 -68.34 10.13
N VAL A 1168 -2.82 -68.52 9.87
CA VAL A 1168 -3.30 -69.53 8.91
C VAL A 1168 -3.43 -68.92 7.53
N ALA A 1169 -2.80 -69.55 6.52
CA ALA A 1169 -2.87 -69.09 5.13
C ALA A 1169 -4.25 -69.36 4.51
N THR A 1170 -4.85 -68.32 3.93
CA THR A 1170 -6.16 -68.37 3.24
C THR A 1170 -6.02 -68.26 1.73
N ALA A 1171 -7.08 -68.62 0.98
CA ALA A 1171 -7.08 -68.50 -0.49
C ALA A 1171 -6.94 -67.04 -0.97
N ASP A 1172 -7.55 -66.11 -0.22
CA ASP A 1172 -7.43 -64.67 -0.43
C ASP A 1172 -6.19 -64.15 0.32
N ALA A 1173 -5.50 -63.18 -0.28
CA ALA A 1173 -4.41 -62.46 0.38
C ALA A 1173 -4.97 -61.70 1.59
N ALA A 1174 -4.37 -61.89 2.76
CA ALA A 1174 -4.71 -61.18 3.98
C ALA A 1174 -3.50 -60.35 4.44
N SER A 1175 -3.73 -59.04 4.59
CA SER A 1175 -2.74 -58.10 5.12
C SER A 1175 -2.86 -58.01 6.64
N TYR A 1176 -1.74 -58.06 7.34
CA TYR A 1176 -1.67 -57.90 8.79
C TYR A 1176 -0.67 -56.82 9.19
N ARG A 1177 -1.08 -55.99 10.14
CA ARG A 1177 -0.25 -54.96 10.78
C ARG A 1177 0.40 -55.50 12.04
N ILE A 1178 1.67 -55.14 12.26
CA ILE A 1178 2.48 -55.53 13.42
C ILE A 1178 2.87 -54.29 14.22
N GLU A 1179 2.43 -54.23 15.47
CA GLU A 1179 2.69 -53.12 16.39
C GLU A 1179 3.44 -53.62 17.62
N PHE A 1180 4.34 -52.82 18.18
CA PHE A 1180 4.99 -53.06 19.47
C PHE A 1180 4.44 -52.11 20.53
N VAL A 1181 3.96 -52.68 21.63
CA VAL A 1181 3.46 -51.97 22.79
C VAL A 1181 4.40 -52.24 23.98
N PRO A 1182 5.18 -51.25 24.47
CA PRO A 1182 6.17 -51.46 25.51
C PRO A 1182 5.54 -51.79 26.87
N THR A 1183 6.19 -52.63 27.66
CA THR A 1183 5.78 -52.91 29.05
C THR A 1183 6.19 -51.78 30.01
N ASP A 1184 7.24 -51.03 29.64
CA ASP A 1184 7.71 -49.84 30.35
C ASP A 1184 7.97 -48.71 29.34
N ALA A 1185 6.99 -47.81 29.23
CA ALA A 1185 7.04 -46.65 28.35
C ALA A 1185 8.12 -45.61 28.75
N THR A 1186 8.80 -45.79 29.88
CA THR A 1186 9.94 -44.94 30.28
C THR A 1186 11.27 -45.39 29.68
N LEU A 1187 11.31 -46.60 29.12
CA LEU A 1187 12.52 -47.18 28.52
C LEU A 1187 12.37 -47.37 27.00
N PHE A 1188 11.17 -47.68 26.51
CA PHE A 1188 10.91 -47.91 25.09
C PHE A 1188 9.64 -47.18 24.62
N SER A 1189 9.68 -46.63 23.41
CA SER A 1189 8.51 -46.05 22.75
C SER A 1189 7.69 -47.13 22.03
N PRO A 1190 6.36 -46.99 21.91
CA PRO A 1190 5.58 -47.76 20.95
C PRO A 1190 6.07 -47.55 19.52
N THR A 1191 5.95 -48.58 18.67
CA THR A 1191 6.36 -48.51 17.26
C THR A 1191 5.56 -49.52 16.43
N GLN A 1192 5.67 -49.47 15.11
CA GLN A 1192 5.08 -50.46 14.21
C GLN A 1192 6.07 -50.87 13.11
N LEU A 1193 5.80 -52.00 12.46
CA LEU A 1193 6.52 -52.40 11.26
C LEU A 1193 6.17 -51.41 10.12
N ALA A 1194 7.18 -51.04 9.32
CA ALA A 1194 7.02 -50.03 8.27
C ALA A 1194 6.02 -50.45 7.17
N ASP A 1195 5.98 -51.74 6.85
CA ASP A 1195 5.08 -52.32 5.86
C ASP A 1195 4.16 -53.35 6.52
N ASP A 1196 2.90 -53.41 6.10
CA ASP A 1196 1.99 -54.49 6.48
C ASP A 1196 2.47 -55.81 5.84
N ILE A 1197 2.35 -56.93 6.56
CA ILE A 1197 2.72 -58.25 6.03
C ILE A 1197 1.54 -58.87 5.29
N VAL A 1198 1.77 -59.37 4.07
CA VAL A 1198 0.74 -60.04 3.27
C VAL A 1198 0.98 -61.54 3.28
N ILE A 1199 -0.04 -62.32 3.66
CA ILE A 1199 0.00 -63.78 3.64
C ILE A 1199 -1.10 -64.29 2.70
N GLN A 1200 -0.71 -65.09 1.70
CA GLN A 1200 -1.64 -65.74 0.78
C GLN A 1200 -1.27 -67.21 0.61
N GLY A 1201 -2.27 -68.08 0.65
CA GLY A 1201 -2.12 -69.50 0.41
C GLY A 1201 -2.11 -69.83 -1.09
N ALA A 1202 -1.16 -70.65 -1.54
CA ALA A 1202 -1.11 -71.14 -2.90
C ALA A 1202 -2.16 -72.28 -3.12
N PRO A 1203 -2.91 -72.29 -4.23
CA PRO A 1203 -3.77 -73.41 -4.58
C PRO A 1203 -2.95 -74.68 -4.85
N ASP A 1204 -3.42 -75.83 -4.36
CA ASP A 1204 -2.79 -77.14 -4.58
C ASP A 1204 -2.61 -77.42 -6.09
N PRO A 1205 -1.37 -77.62 -6.59
CA PRO A 1205 -1.12 -77.79 -8.02
C PRO A 1205 -1.63 -79.09 -8.64
N ASP A 1206 -2.18 -80.05 -7.87
CA ASP A 1206 -2.64 -81.36 -8.36
C ASP A 1206 -4.15 -81.63 -8.11
N GLY A 1207 -5.05 -80.80 -8.67
CA GLY A 1207 -6.51 -80.96 -8.56
C GLY A 1207 -7.28 -80.89 -9.88
N SER A 1208 -7.57 -82.04 -10.48
CA SER A 1208 -8.26 -82.25 -11.76
C SER A 1208 -9.79 -81.95 -11.78
N ASP A 1209 -10.23 -81.32 -12.87
CA ASP A 1209 -11.49 -81.43 -13.64
C ASP A 1209 -12.86 -81.62 -12.93
N GLY A 1210 -13.79 -80.72 -13.27
CA GLY A 1210 -15.23 -80.89 -13.06
C GLY A 1210 -16.10 -79.91 -13.87
N ASP A 1211 -16.35 -80.26 -15.13
CA ASP A 1211 -17.32 -79.68 -16.09
C ASP A 1211 -18.72 -79.38 -15.49
N GLY A 1212 -19.26 -78.23 -15.86
CA GLY A 1212 -20.68 -77.89 -15.69
C GLY A 1212 -21.15 -76.82 -16.69
N SER A 1213 -21.16 -77.16 -17.97
CA SER A 1213 -21.73 -76.38 -19.08
C SER A 1213 -23.21 -75.99 -18.94
N GLY A 1214 -23.59 -74.80 -19.41
CA GLY A 1214 -24.99 -74.35 -19.52
C GLY A 1214 -25.22 -73.00 -20.22
N GLY A 1215 -25.28 -73.03 -21.56
CA GLY A 1215 -26.39 -72.48 -22.37
C GLY A 1215 -26.64 -70.97 -22.55
N ASP A 1216 -26.58 -70.58 -23.84
CA ASP A 1216 -27.38 -69.57 -24.59
C ASP A 1216 -27.13 -68.07 -24.33
N GLY A 1217 -26.99 -67.18 -25.33
CA GLY A 1217 -27.08 -67.27 -26.79
C GLY A 1217 -27.22 -65.87 -27.43
N SER A 1218 -26.96 -65.78 -28.75
CA SER A 1218 -27.26 -64.69 -29.72
C SER A 1218 -26.49 -63.36 -29.58
N GLY A 1219 -26.02 -62.68 -30.62
CA GLY A 1219 -26.06 -62.82 -32.09
C GLY A 1219 -25.12 -61.72 -32.67
N ASP A 1220 -24.29 -62.05 -33.66
CA ASP A 1220 -24.40 -61.68 -35.10
C ASP A 1220 -24.21 -60.17 -35.43
N GLY A 1221 -23.37 -59.92 -36.46
CA GLY A 1221 -23.07 -58.63 -37.11
C GLY A 1221 -21.57 -58.30 -37.04
N SER A 1222 -20.65 -58.80 -37.89
CA SER A 1222 -20.41 -58.45 -39.31
C SER A 1222 -20.66 -56.96 -39.62
N ASP A 1223 -19.78 -56.18 -40.25
CA ASP A 1223 -18.69 -56.46 -41.20
C ASP A 1223 -17.73 -55.26 -41.29
N ASP A 1224 -16.50 -55.58 -41.68
CA ASP A 1224 -15.64 -54.90 -42.66
C ASP A 1224 -15.22 -53.44 -42.47
N SER A 1225 -13.91 -53.22 -42.33
CA SER A 1225 -12.97 -53.17 -43.48
C SER A 1225 -11.60 -52.68 -42.99
N ASP A 1226 -10.57 -53.51 -43.16
CA ASP A 1226 -9.49 -53.36 -44.16
C ASP A 1226 -8.71 -52.03 -44.02
N ALA A 1227 -7.38 -51.99 -43.97
CA ALA A 1227 -6.35 -52.91 -44.43
C ALA A 1227 -5.12 -52.65 -43.52
N GLY A 1228 -4.34 -53.66 -43.15
CA GLY A 1228 -3.56 -54.48 -44.06
C GLY A 1228 -2.18 -53.84 -44.16
N GLY A 1229 -1.17 -54.42 -43.53
CA GLY A 1229 -0.48 -55.59 -44.05
C GLY A 1229 0.96 -55.15 -44.30
N SER A 1230 1.98 -55.99 -44.29
CA SER A 1230 2.11 -57.43 -44.40
C SER A 1230 3.56 -57.70 -43.94
N GLY A 1231 3.83 -58.74 -43.15
CA GLY A 1231 3.99 -60.10 -43.66
C GLY A 1231 5.36 -60.24 -44.33
N GLY A 1232 6.23 -61.19 -43.99
CA GLY A 1232 6.12 -62.40 -43.20
C GLY A 1232 7.31 -63.29 -43.57
N GLU A 1233 7.26 -64.53 -43.08
CA GLU A 1233 8.20 -65.65 -43.34
C GLU A 1233 9.53 -65.57 -42.56
N GLY A 1234 10.03 -66.62 -41.93
CA GLY A 1234 9.64 -68.01 -41.81
C GLY A 1234 10.55 -68.66 -40.75
N SER A 1235 10.02 -69.62 -40.01
CA SER A 1235 10.39 -71.05 -40.08
C SER A 1235 11.31 -71.51 -38.95
N ASP A 1236 10.72 -72.41 -38.15
CA ASP A 1236 11.28 -73.64 -37.62
C ASP A 1236 12.52 -73.66 -36.71
N ALA A 1237 12.22 -74.14 -35.50
CA ALA A 1237 12.82 -75.30 -34.84
C ALA A 1237 14.21 -75.16 -34.22
N GLY A 1238 14.20 -75.18 -32.89
CA GLY A 1238 14.86 -76.28 -32.16
C GLY A 1238 16.14 -75.92 -31.41
N GLY A 1239 16.00 -75.83 -30.08
CA GLY A 1239 16.77 -76.72 -29.22
C GLY A 1239 17.85 -76.09 -28.33
N ALA A 1240 17.64 -76.34 -27.03
CA ALA A 1240 18.63 -76.58 -25.98
C ALA A 1240 19.24 -75.38 -25.23
N GLY A 1241 18.96 -75.35 -23.92
CA GLY A 1241 20.01 -75.65 -22.94
C GLY A 1241 20.35 -74.55 -21.94
N ASP A 1242 19.82 -74.73 -20.72
CA ASP A 1242 20.46 -74.54 -19.42
C ASP A 1242 21.58 -73.49 -19.23
N GLY A 1243 21.34 -72.61 -18.26
CA GLY A 1243 22.05 -72.77 -17.00
C GLY A 1243 23.06 -71.68 -16.58
N LEU A 1244 22.89 -71.30 -15.31
CA LEU A 1244 23.90 -70.91 -14.33
C LEU A 1244 24.31 -69.42 -14.21
N ALA A 1245 23.70 -68.81 -13.19
CA ALA A 1245 24.30 -68.09 -12.07
C ALA A 1245 25.84 -67.86 -12.08
N THR A 1246 26.29 -66.68 -11.65
CA THR A 1246 26.86 -66.44 -10.30
C THR A 1246 27.51 -65.06 -10.15
N THR A 1247 27.30 -64.47 -8.95
CA THR A 1247 28.23 -63.67 -8.12
C THR A 1247 28.74 -62.30 -8.59
N GLY A 1248 28.25 -61.24 -7.93
CA GLY A 1248 28.94 -60.49 -6.86
C GLY A 1248 30.30 -59.83 -7.15
N GLY A 1249 30.38 -58.52 -6.90
CA GLY A 1249 31.66 -57.81 -6.73
C GLY A 1249 31.56 -56.30 -6.90
N ALA A 1250 31.51 -55.59 -5.78
CA ALA A 1250 31.32 -54.15 -5.60
C ALA A 1250 32.44 -53.24 -6.18
N VAL A 1251 32.06 -51.99 -6.50
CA VAL A 1251 32.51 -50.71 -5.89
C VAL A 1251 32.33 -49.59 -6.92
N SER A 1252 31.48 -48.59 -6.63
CA SER A 1252 31.65 -47.22 -7.14
C SER A 1252 30.93 -46.23 -6.25
N SER A 1253 31.73 -45.55 -5.43
CA SER A 1253 31.46 -44.25 -4.83
C SER A 1253 32.42 -43.25 -5.47
N ALA A 1254 32.01 -41.98 -5.54
CA ALA A 1254 32.78 -40.77 -5.89
C ALA A 1254 32.75 -40.32 -7.36
N LEU A 1255 31.83 -39.39 -7.65
CA LEU A 1255 32.06 -38.26 -8.58
C LEU A 1255 31.06 -37.11 -8.31
N ILE A 1256 31.12 -36.54 -7.10
CA ILE A 1256 30.71 -35.15 -6.84
C ILE A 1256 31.83 -34.53 -6.00
N ALA A 1257 32.82 -33.96 -6.68
CA ALA A 1257 33.80 -33.06 -6.12
C ALA A 1257 34.46 -32.26 -7.25
N LEU A 1258 34.45 -30.93 -7.08
CA LEU A 1258 35.09 -29.84 -7.83
C LEU A 1258 34.18 -28.99 -8.73
N ALA A 1259 33.38 -28.13 -8.10
CA ALA A 1259 33.01 -26.84 -8.70
C ALA A 1259 32.71 -25.78 -7.62
N LEU A 1260 33.68 -25.50 -6.74
CA LEU A 1260 33.76 -24.26 -5.96
C LEU A 1260 35.21 -24.07 -5.50
N ALA A 1261 36.00 -23.36 -6.30
CA ALA A 1261 37.22 -22.70 -5.84
C ALA A 1261 37.68 -21.62 -6.82
N ALA A 1262 37.83 -20.41 -6.27
CA ALA A 1262 38.60 -19.26 -6.75
C ALA A 1262 37.88 -18.20 -7.62
N LEU A 1263 37.15 -17.33 -6.92
CA LEU A 1263 37.34 -15.87 -7.06
C LEU A 1263 38.82 -15.52 -6.83
N ALA A 1264 39.49 -14.91 -7.82
CA ALA A 1264 40.33 -13.72 -7.68
C ALA A 1264 41.25 -13.45 -8.89
N ALA A 1265 41.19 -12.20 -9.35
CA ALA A 1265 42.25 -11.41 -10.00
C ALA A 1265 42.62 -11.66 -11.47
N GLY A 1266 42.56 -10.57 -12.25
CA GLY A 1266 43.70 -10.20 -13.11
C GLY A 1266 43.45 -10.10 -14.60
N ALA A 1267 42.93 -8.94 -15.03
CA ALA A 1267 43.59 -8.05 -16.00
C ALA A 1267 44.10 -8.60 -17.36
N LEU A 1268 43.60 -7.94 -18.42
CA LEU A 1268 44.37 -7.40 -19.56
C LEU A 1268 45.04 -8.39 -20.56
N LEU A 1269 44.49 -8.43 -21.79
CA LEU A 1269 45.06 -7.83 -23.02
C LEU A 1269 44.74 -8.61 -24.31
N ARG A 1270 44.13 -7.88 -25.26
CA ARG A 1270 44.48 -7.79 -26.71
C ARG A 1270 44.38 -9.09 -27.53
N THR A 1271 43.74 -9.13 -28.71
CA THR A 1271 43.66 -8.11 -29.76
C THR A 1271 42.73 -8.57 -30.89
N ARG A 1272 41.90 -7.63 -31.36
CA ARG A 1272 41.61 -7.27 -32.76
C ARG A 1272 41.26 -8.37 -33.78
N SER A 1273 40.08 -8.23 -34.39
CA SER A 1273 40.03 -7.67 -35.76
C SER A 1273 38.71 -6.92 -36.03
N ARG A 1274 38.87 -5.70 -36.59
CA ARG A 1274 37.82 -4.84 -37.16
C ARG A 1274 37.60 -5.23 -38.63
N ALA A 1275 36.37 -5.09 -39.12
CA ALA A 1275 35.98 -4.32 -40.32
C ALA A 1275 34.49 -4.60 -40.62
N ALA A 1276 33.55 -3.67 -40.40
CA ALA A 1276 33.24 -2.44 -41.14
C ALA A 1276 32.35 -2.63 -42.39
N ARG A 1277 31.14 -2.05 -42.35
CA ARG A 1277 30.64 -0.92 -43.20
C ARG A 1277 29.11 -0.85 -43.12
N THR A 1278 28.52 0.13 -42.43
CA THR A 1278 28.09 1.46 -42.91
C THR A 1278 27.14 1.48 -44.10
N ARG A 1279 25.88 1.90 -43.86
CA ARG A 1279 25.44 3.29 -44.06
C ARG A 1279 24.42 3.68 -43.01
#